data_AF-U7PPQ1-F1
#
_entry.id   AF-U7PPQ1-F1
#
_cell.length_a   1.000
_cell.length_b   1.000
_cell.length_c   1.000
_cell.angle_alpha   90.00
_cell.angle_beta   90.00
_cell.angle_gamma   90.00
#
_symmetry.space_group_name_H-M   'P 1'
#
loop_
_entity.id
_entity.type
_entity.pdbx_description
1 polymer ?
#
loop_
_entity_poly.entity_id
_entity_poly.type
_entity_poly.pdbx_seq_one_letter_code
_entity_poly.pdbx_strand_id
1 'polypeptide(L)'
;MHATLALLALALSSSTVTALDTRYHATQNKYGDFVADRRRPAHRDEKAGNHFSNWFHDIVKHGRAGDGLKDYFLGGQVPKNASFQTIQDSLNLTDRQSAGTQDPVHAPSKPHTGRGAPHHWDALEATQLFKHLGFELDETCITDKANWWYRTYDGSCNWLKAGEAGQGRYGQAKSRDFDQHYYADGIAAPREGPNARAVSNAFFRRNSTIYYEHTPLLLGLIEFIIHDVTWSQDSSTEFVDVAMPPDETEFAPNTTLRVWRAAAAPGTGTSPQNPRENMNHATTWIDVSSLYGSTRSVGEALRTKQGGRLKTQEVLGGTTWKAPESKKTSYLPFDTIGVPVRSPPGMDPASLFAGGDPRTNEDWVMLAVHSLLLREHNRLAGILADKRPDMDDEQLYQTTRLLMSAKFQLIGNSYQMAYFEKDMPWPQDDGFPLFREIHGEDWLQMNPANTYPWPLAMKAGRPTVVSAEMAVVYRFHEFIINEFPIVDAGGTTLHNQSLFDTGFDAKGFIGAGLENILRGVVSTTIPNFKSGVDESFRSAGKYRGSPFDIVTWSIVHEREQGLPTFNNYFRAYNAQKPDVPVPIRERFEDFTTNPEHLAALKTLYTSPDEVDLVVGCQLDETMFPATSVPKSSLIVSLFNLISMGNADRFSVGYAAMRCWLVDKPWDCHPSNALEDLLWKPVAKEGFPNFRFYDDFWMEELDFQAHGQNLLWRIVTENTDIKCLQQHPLFPADPKTNPVLCVQPPTKVNLAVVASTATEVTLSLVKAHYVSILATVLAVVASVYLVRYAKDREDGFPRVLYGWPVLGEGYAFQKDAKAVLLKGLQKLGSRAGPSNAFGMHLGPQTHYLLSQPADLQMMLDDNPYGVHFNLDKFFAGLGAPIFLGKDVFSINLHATLIRTHLGNPDTVRQFGPTIAAAAERYLRDNQLAPSDGRPVVHQTLSSWMDRFSTSVSARCMLGADADQHPELIDLFLKFNTTVDTVMQLSSVLPGFLSFIPQIQINRSYKEFSKIFLPIIQRRRADPASSQDGNGQGGLLDFMPFILEAVDDDHLASNLVAISVWIGLRNLQVSVTSTLLDLINEPGLADQVAASVKDASLDTLDTFSFAAKAANSKANGKTNGSASATSGGGTSGAPWALLRSAVLESIRLCGTITGPARIIAATKALPLRSDPAVRLPPGKVATLSTWYTHRQTASFGPDAAQYRADRFVDSSPAIGSVRNISFGLQGPRICPGQWYVQEAICIMVQHLLAGYTFTPSVTRLGDADKYIYHAGVVTRKEVPVTVTRKV
;
A
#
# COMPACT_ATOMS: atom_id res chain seq x y z
N MET A 1 12.81 6.86 -34.57
CA MET A 1 11.36 7.16 -34.61
C MET A 1 10.51 6.07 -33.97
N HIS A 2 10.56 4.80 -34.39
CA HIS A 2 9.75 3.73 -33.78
C HIS A 2 10.10 3.43 -32.29
N ALA A 3 11.39 3.43 -31.91
CA ALA A 3 11.81 3.27 -30.51
C ALA A 3 11.41 4.47 -29.62
N THR A 4 11.25 5.65 -30.22
CA THR A 4 10.87 6.90 -29.53
C THR A 4 9.38 6.92 -29.19
N LEU A 5 8.54 6.42 -30.10
CA LEU A 5 7.11 6.22 -29.87
C LEU A 5 6.85 5.11 -28.82
N ALA A 6 7.65 4.05 -28.81
CA ALA A 6 7.55 3.00 -27.78
C ALA A 6 7.89 3.50 -26.37
N LEU A 7 8.91 4.36 -26.22
CA LEU A 7 9.28 4.96 -24.93
C LEU A 7 8.28 6.02 -24.45
N LEU A 8 7.64 6.76 -25.36
CA LEU A 8 6.53 7.68 -25.05
C LEU A 8 5.26 6.93 -24.64
N ALA A 9 4.98 5.78 -25.26
CA ALA A 9 3.90 4.89 -24.85
C ALA A 9 4.16 4.27 -23.46
N LEU A 10 5.40 3.85 -23.18
CA LEU A 10 5.80 3.29 -21.87
C LEU A 10 5.79 4.33 -20.73
N ALA A 11 6.15 5.59 -21.00
CA ALA A 11 6.11 6.67 -20.01
C ALA A 11 4.68 7.15 -19.71
N LEU A 12 3.76 7.03 -20.68
CA LEU A 12 2.33 7.26 -20.49
C LEU A 12 1.68 6.07 -19.78
N SER A 13 2.11 4.83 -20.04
CA SER A 13 1.60 3.63 -19.38
C SER A 13 2.14 3.43 -17.95
N SER A 14 3.28 4.03 -17.58
CA SER A 14 3.80 3.99 -16.21
C SER A 14 3.14 5.00 -15.26
N SER A 15 2.20 5.82 -15.75
CA SER A 15 1.48 6.81 -14.93
C SER A 15 0.30 6.24 -14.13
N THR A 16 0.06 4.93 -14.22
CA THR A 16 -1.06 4.23 -13.57
C THR A 16 -0.66 3.39 -12.36
N VAL A 17 0.58 3.49 -11.85
CA VAL A 17 0.84 3.13 -10.44
C VAL A 17 0.32 4.28 -9.57
N THR A 18 -0.99 4.48 -9.64
CA THR A 18 -1.74 5.31 -8.71
C THR A 18 -1.55 4.72 -7.33
N ALA A 19 -1.19 5.56 -6.37
CA ALA A 19 -1.19 5.23 -4.96
C ALA A 19 -2.62 4.91 -4.52
N LEU A 20 -3.07 3.67 -4.79
CA LEU A 20 -4.50 3.29 -4.82
C LEU A 20 -5.17 3.28 -3.44
N ASP A 21 -4.40 3.32 -2.35
CA ASP A 21 -4.95 3.22 -1.00
C ASP A 21 -4.78 4.47 -0.13
N THR A 22 -4.29 5.58 -0.69
CA THR A 22 -4.01 6.77 0.14
C THR A 22 -5.28 7.59 0.37
N ARG A 23 -6.04 7.21 1.39
CA ARG A 23 -7.17 7.98 1.91
C ARG A 23 -6.67 9.12 2.79
N TYR A 24 -7.33 10.25 2.72
CA TYR A 24 -7.06 11.40 3.60
C TYR A 24 -8.31 11.75 4.38
N HIS A 25 -8.17 12.14 5.64
CA HIS A 25 -9.30 12.74 6.35
C HIS A 25 -9.82 13.94 5.58
N ALA A 26 -11.14 14.06 5.49
CA ALA A 26 -11.73 15.25 4.90
C ALA A 26 -11.67 16.45 5.86
N THR A 27 -11.52 17.63 5.30
CA THR A 27 -11.85 18.91 5.95
C THR A 27 -12.91 19.59 5.11
N GLN A 28 -13.86 20.27 5.75
CA GLN A 28 -14.75 21.16 5.00
C GLN A 28 -13.97 22.39 4.53
N ASN A 29 -14.13 22.74 3.26
CA ASN A 29 -13.69 24.01 2.74
C ASN A 29 -14.70 25.11 3.12
N LYS A 30 -14.42 26.37 2.75
CA LYS A 30 -15.31 27.52 3.04
C LYS A 30 -16.70 27.47 2.36
N TYR A 31 -16.90 26.51 1.45
CA TYR A 31 -18.16 26.29 0.74
C TYR A 31 -18.97 25.13 1.34
N GLY A 32 -18.45 24.46 2.36
CA GLY A 32 -19.08 23.28 2.97
C GLY A 32 -18.65 21.95 2.35
N ASP A 33 -17.88 21.97 1.25
CA ASP A 33 -17.46 20.74 0.59
C ASP A 33 -16.35 20.04 1.37
N PHE A 34 -16.48 18.74 1.52
CA PHE A 34 -15.40 17.89 1.99
C PHE A 34 -14.29 17.82 0.93
N VAL A 35 -13.07 18.17 1.33
CA VAL A 35 -11.85 18.05 0.51
C VAL A 35 -10.76 17.36 1.31
N ALA A 36 -9.82 16.70 0.62
CA ALA A 36 -8.70 16.03 1.27
C ALA A 36 -7.91 17.00 2.16
N ASP A 37 -7.94 16.78 3.48
CA ASP A 37 -7.12 17.52 4.42
C ASP A 37 -5.69 17.00 4.37
N ARG A 38 -4.89 17.62 3.50
CA ARG A 38 -3.47 17.29 3.36
C ARG A 38 -2.65 17.62 4.63
N ARG A 39 -3.22 18.37 5.58
CA ARG A 39 -2.57 18.70 6.85
C ARG A 39 -2.79 17.62 7.90
N ARG A 40 -3.90 16.89 7.81
CA ARG A 40 -4.08 15.64 8.53
C ARG A 40 -3.31 14.53 7.82
N PRO A 41 -2.73 13.62 8.58
CA PRO A 41 -2.08 12.48 7.98
C PRO A 41 -3.02 11.66 7.11
N ALA A 42 -2.46 10.98 6.10
CA ALA A 42 -3.17 9.92 5.41
C ALA A 42 -3.84 9.00 6.44
N HIS A 43 -5.13 8.73 6.24
CA HIS A 43 -5.88 7.75 7.01
C HIS A 43 -5.21 6.40 6.77
N ARG A 44 -4.41 6.00 7.75
CA ARG A 44 -3.97 4.63 7.89
C ARG A 44 -4.94 4.04 8.88
N ASP A 45 -5.74 3.07 8.46
CA ASP A 45 -6.50 2.26 9.41
C ASP A 45 -5.49 1.77 10.46
N GLU A 46 -5.62 2.21 11.72
CA GLU A 46 -4.65 1.83 12.76
C GLU A 46 -4.73 0.33 13.09
N LYS A 47 -5.79 -0.34 12.61
CA LYS A 47 -5.96 -1.79 12.56
C LYS A 47 -5.39 -2.45 11.29
N ALA A 48 -4.82 -1.71 10.34
CA ALA A 48 -4.37 -2.15 9.01
C ALA A 48 -3.10 -3.02 9.04
N GLY A 49 -3.13 -4.06 9.86
CA GLY A 49 -2.55 -5.30 9.44
C GLY A 49 -3.17 -5.76 8.13
N ASN A 50 -2.41 -6.47 7.30
CA ASN A 50 -3.01 -7.20 6.20
C ASN A 50 -3.96 -8.27 6.80
N HIS A 51 -5.27 -7.99 6.79
CA HIS A 51 -6.32 -8.83 7.37
C HIS A 51 -6.27 -10.24 6.79
N PHE A 52 -6.01 -10.36 5.49
CA PHE A 52 -5.81 -11.65 4.84
C PHE A 52 -4.61 -12.39 5.41
N SER A 53 -3.45 -11.73 5.58
CA SER A 53 -2.29 -12.39 6.17
C SER A 53 -2.52 -12.84 7.62
N ASN A 54 -3.34 -12.09 8.37
CA ASN A 54 -3.65 -12.41 9.76
C ASN A 54 -4.60 -13.59 9.87
N TRP A 55 -5.68 -13.55 9.09
CA TRP A 55 -6.60 -14.67 8.90
C TRP A 55 -5.85 -15.93 8.43
N PHE A 56 -4.98 -15.79 7.42
CA PHE A 56 -4.23 -16.91 6.86
C PHE A 56 -3.19 -17.47 7.84
N HIS A 57 -2.52 -16.62 8.62
CA HIS A 57 -1.68 -17.05 9.74
C HIS A 57 -2.47 -17.89 10.74
N ASP A 58 -3.64 -17.42 11.18
CA ASP A 58 -4.42 -18.12 12.20
C ASP A 58 -4.96 -19.46 11.63
N ILE A 59 -5.27 -19.54 10.33
CA ILE A 59 -5.61 -20.83 9.68
C ILE A 59 -4.43 -21.79 9.67
N VAL A 60 -3.27 -21.35 9.18
CA VAL A 60 -2.09 -22.20 8.99
C VAL A 60 -1.52 -22.67 10.32
N LYS A 61 -1.33 -21.74 11.26
CA LYS A 61 -0.74 -22.03 12.58
C LYS A 61 -1.54 -23.06 13.36
N HIS A 62 -2.86 -23.03 13.22
CA HIS A 62 -3.76 -23.93 13.93
C HIS A 62 -4.14 -25.17 13.10
N GLY A 63 -3.56 -25.38 11.91
CA GLY A 63 -3.78 -26.57 11.08
C GLY A 63 -5.19 -26.67 10.48
N ARG A 64 -5.91 -25.56 10.31
CA ARG A 64 -7.35 -25.55 10.01
C ARG A 64 -7.70 -25.82 8.54
N ALA A 65 -6.71 -25.83 7.66
CA ALA A 65 -6.90 -26.00 6.22
C ALA A 65 -6.67 -27.44 5.73
N GLY A 66 -6.39 -28.38 6.64
CA GLY A 66 -6.03 -29.76 6.32
C GLY A 66 -4.57 -30.10 6.66
N ASP A 67 -4.29 -31.40 6.77
CA ASP A 67 -2.96 -31.92 7.09
C ASP A 67 -1.95 -31.50 6.01
N GLY A 68 -0.87 -30.82 6.42
CA GLY A 68 0.26 -30.47 5.57
C GLY A 68 0.38 -29.00 5.14
N LEU A 69 -0.67 -28.16 5.25
CA LEU A 69 -0.56 -26.75 4.83
C LEU A 69 0.50 -25.99 5.65
N LYS A 70 0.63 -26.28 6.94
CA LYS A 70 1.68 -25.68 7.78
C LYS A 70 3.09 -26.02 7.26
N ASP A 71 3.26 -27.21 6.71
CA ASP A 71 4.58 -27.72 6.30
C ASP A 71 5.10 -26.97 5.07
N TYR A 72 4.22 -26.24 4.38
CA TYR A 72 4.59 -25.37 3.26
C TYR A 72 5.33 -24.11 3.71
N PHE A 73 5.32 -23.76 5.00
CA PHE A 73 5.89 -22.51 5.51
C PHE A 73 7.08 -22.76 6.46
N LEU A 74 8.09 -21.90 6.36
CA LEU A 74 9.25 -21.89 7.23
C LEU A 74 8.81 -21.68 8.69
N GLY A 75 9.06 -22.68 9.53
CA GLY A 75 8.65 -22.66 10.93
C GLY A 75 7.16 -22.96 11.16
N GLY A 76 6.42 -23.42 10.15
CA GLY A 76 5.04 -23.90 10.30
C GLY A 76 3.99 -22.80 10.46
N GLN A 77 4.25 -21.57 10.02
CA GLN A 77 3.34 -20.43 10.17
C GLN A 77 3.56 -19.35 9.09
N VAL A 78 2.48 -18.67 8.68
CA VAL A 78 2.52 -17.50 7.79
C VAL A 78 2.87 -16.24 8.60
N PRO A 79 3.65 -15.25 8.14
CA PRO A 79 3.92 -14.07 8.96
C PRO A 79 2.67 -13.17 9.09
N LYS A 80 2.39 -12.65 10.30
CA LYS A 80 1.30 -11.68 10.54
C LYS A 80 1.63 -10.32 9.92
N ASN A 81 0.60 -9.58 9.49
CA ASN A 81 0.70 -8.28 8.82
C ASN A 81 1.66 -8.27 7.63
N ALA A 82 1.77 -9.41 6.93
CA ALA A 82 2.70 -9.60 5.82
C ALA A 82 2.15 -9.04 4.53
N SER A 83 3.02 -8.48 3.68
CA SER A 83 2.70 -8.32 2.25
C SER A 83 2.63 -9.70 1.58
N PHE A 84 1.97 -9.81 0.43
CA PHE A 84 1.97 -11.07 -0.34
C PHE A 84 3.40 -11.54 -0.65
N GLN A 85 4.31 -10.63 -1.01
CA GLN A 85 5.74 -10.96 -1.15
C GLN A 85 6.35 -11.58 0.12
N THR A 86 6.03 -11.02 1.30
CA THR A 86 6.54 -11.55 2.57
C THR A 86 5.98 -12.95 2.88
N ILE A 87 4.73 -13.23 2.48
CA ILE A 87 4.14 -14.57 2.56
C ILE A 87 4.89 -15.52 1.61
N GLN A 88 5.18 -15.10 0.38
CA GLN A 88 5.94 -15.90 -0.58
C GLN A 88 7.32 -16.27 -0.04
N ASP A 89 8.02 -15.30 0.55
CA ASP A 89 9.37 -15.47 1.09
C ASP A 89 9.39 -16.40 2.32
N SER A 90 8.23 -16.62 2.96
CA SER A 90 8.08 -17.56 4.08
C SER A 90 7.85 -19.01 3.64
N LEU A 91 7.77 -19.30 2.34
CA LEU A 91 7.57 -20.67 1.84
C LEU A 91 8.82 -21.55 2.04
N ASN A 92 8.61 -22.77 2.53
CA ASN A 92 9.63 -23.78 2.67
C ASN A 92 9.85 -24.52 1.33
N LEU A 93 10.71 -23.97 0.47
CA LEU A 93 11.05 -24.55 -0.84
C LEU A 93 12.27 -25.50 -0.79
N THR A 94 12.60 -26.06 0.38
CA THR A 94 13.83 -26.85 0.56
C THR A 94 13.71 -28.30 0.07
N ASP A 95 12.50 -28.82 -0.06
CA ASP A 95 12.30 -30.24 -0.34
C ASP A 95 12.15 -30.52 -1.85
N ARG A 96 13.29 -30.52 -2.56
CA ARG A 96 13.38 -30.90 -3.99
C ARG A 96 12.81 -32.29 -4.29
N GLN A 97 12.68 -33.18 -3.29
CA GLN A 97 12.29 -34.58 -3.51
C GLN A 97 10.80 -34.77 -3.81
N SER A 98 9.95 -33.76 -3.60
CA SER A 98 8.53 -33.83 -3.97
C SER A 98 8.23 -33.31 -5.38
N ALA A 99 9.23 -32.76 -6.09
CA ALA A 99 9.15 -32.50 -7.52
C ALA A 99 9.23 -33.84 -8.26
N GLY A 100 8.10 -34.55 -8.29
CA GLY A 100 7.97 -35.80 -9.03
C GLY A 100 8.51 -35.62 -10.44
N THR A 101 9.41 -36.52 -10.81
CA THR A 101 9.67 -36.90 -12.20
C THR A 101 8.34 -37.28 -12.85
N GLN A 102 7.61 -36.32 -13.39
CA GLN A 102 6.58 -36.56 -14.38
C GLN A 102 7.08 -35.98 -15.71
N ASP A 103 6.82 -36.75 -16.75
CA ASP A 103 7.32 -36.60 -18.10
C ASP A 103 7.28 -35.15 -18.63
N PRO A 104 8.16 -34.77 -19.57
CA PRO A 104 8.13 -33.49 -20.29
C PRO A 104 6.94 -33.35 -21.26
N VAL A 105 5.77 -33.84 -20.86
CA VAL A 105 4.50 -33.56 -21.51
C VAL A 105 3.89 -32.39 -20.72
N HIS A 106 3.88 -31.21 -21.33
CA HIS A 106 3.39 -29.93 -20.79
C HIS A 106 4.48 -28.98 -20.26
N ALA A 107 5.46 -28.66 -21.11
CA ALA A 107 5.76 -27.24 -21.25
C ALA A 107 4.45 -26.52 -21.60
N PRO A 108 4.13 -25.33 -21.04
CA PRO A 108 3.00 -24.56 -21.50
C PRO A 108 3.25 -24.19 -22.96
N SER A 109 2.78 -25.03 -23.86
CA SER A 109 2.61 -24.67 -25.25
C SER A 109 1.66 -23.49 -25.19
N LYS A 110 2.14 -22.34 -25.68
CA LYS A 110 1.30 -21.24 -26.14
C LYS A 110 -0.03 -21.81 -26.61
N PRO A 111 -1.19 -21.29 -26.17
CA PRO A 111 -2.44 -21.74 -26.75
C PRO A 111 -2.31 -21.49 -28.25
N HIS A 112 -2.20 -22.58 -29.00
CA HIS A 112 -2.42 -22.52 -30.42
C HIS A 112 -3.90 -22.17 -30.54
N THR A 113 -4.18 -20.89 -30.76
CA THR A 113 -5.46 -20.36 -31.21
C THR A 113 -5.77 -20.79 -32.65
N GLY A 114 -5.34 -21.99 -33.03
CA GLY A 114 -5.86 -22.67 -34.21
C GLY A 114 -7.20 -23.27 -33.84
N ARG A 115 -8.28 -22.75 -34.42
CA ARG A 115 -9.58 -23.46 -34.46
C ARG A 115 -9.31 -24.89 -34.94
N GLY A 116 -9.37 -25.88 -34.05
CA GLY A 116 -9.20 -27.29 -34.41
C GLY A 116 -8.41 -28.20 -33.47
N ALA A 117 -8.10 -27.83 -32.22
CA ALA A 117 -7.65 -28.82 -31.25
C ALA A 117 -8.77 -29.88 -31.05
N PRO A 118 -8.50 -31.19 -31.18
CA PRO A 118 -9.55 -32.20 -31.05
C PRO A 118 -10.12 -32.17 -29.63
N HIS A 119 -11.45 -31.97 -29.51
CA HIS A 119 -12.25 -31.84 -28.28
C HIS A 119 -11.89 -32.79 -27.12
N HIS A 120 -11.23 -33.91 -27.40
CA HIS A 120 -10.73 -34.82 -26.37
C HIS A 120 -9.69 -34.21 -25.43
N TRP A 121 -8.92 -33.19 -25.86
CA TRP A 121 -7.89 -32.56 -25.01
C TRP A 121 -8.49 -31.73 -23.89
N ASP A 122 -9.53 -30.96 -24.18
CA ASP A 122 -10.24 -30.14 -23.19
C ASP A 122 -10.87 -31.02 -22.10
N ALA A 123 -11.48 -32.14 -22.50
CA ALA A 123 -12.07 -33.10 -21.57
C ALA A 123 -11.01 -33.81 -20.71
N LEU A 124 -9.85 -34.16 -21.29
CA LEU A 124 -8.72 -34.72 -20.55
C LEU A 124 -8.17 -33.73 -19.53
N GLU A 125 -7.94 -32.48 -19.93
CA GLU A 125 -7.47 -31.41 -19.06
C GLU A 125 -8.43 -31.18 -17.89
N ALA A 126 -9.74 -31.05 -18.17
CA ALA A 126 -10.77 -30.90 -17.15
C ALA A 126 -10.84 -32.11 -16.20
N THR A 127 -10.79 -33.33 -16.72
CA THR A 127 -10.78 -34.56 -15.90
C THR A 127 -9.62 -34.57 -14.92
N GLN A 128 -8.46 -34.07 -15.34
CA GLN A 128 -7.27 -34.00 -14.50
C GLN A 128 -7.37 -32.86 -13.46
N LEU A 129 -7.79 -31.67 -13.88
CA LEU A 129 -7.95 -30.49 -13.01
C LEU A 129 -9.00 -30.67 -11.91
N PHE A 130 -10.09 -31.37 -12.21
CA PHE A 130 -11.24 -31.54 -11.32
C PHE A 130 -11.31 -32.92 -10.65
N LYS A 131 -10.25 -33.74 -10.77
CA LYS A 131 -10.19 -35.09 -10.17
C LYS A 131 -10.46 -35.09 -8.66
N HIS A 132 -10.06 -34.02 -7.95
CA HIS A 132 -10.25 -33.87 -6.51
C HIS A 132 -11.72 -33.81 -6.07
N LEU A 133 -12.66 -33.53 -6.99
CA LEU A 133 -14.09 -33.42 -6.67
C LEU A 133 -14.74 -34.77 -6.32
N GLY A 134 -14.14 -35.90 -6.72
CA GLY A 134 -14.60 -37.23 -6.32
C GLY A 134 -15.90 -37.72 -6.98
N PHE A 135 -16.34 -37.09 -8.07
CA PHE A 135 -17.48 -37.53 -8.87
C PHE A 135 -17.19 -37.44 -10.38
N GLU A 136 -18.00 -38.15 -11.18
CA GLU A 136 -17.93 -38.09 -12.64
C GLU A 136 -18.37 -36.71 -13.15
N LEU A 137 -17.61 -36.17 -14.11
CA LEU A 137 -17.85 -34.84 -14.67
C LEU A 137 -18.85 -34.92 -15.84
N ASP A 138 -19.71 -33.92 -15.98
CA ASP A 138 -20.67 -33.83 -17.06
C ASP A 138 -19.99 -33.55 -18.41
N GLU A 139 -20.18 -34.43 -19.39
CA GLU A 139 -19.57 -34.31 -20.71
C GLU A 139 -19.88 -32.97 -21.37
N THR A 140 -21.10 -32.45 -21.21
CA THR A 140 -21.51 -31.20 -21.83
C THR A 140 -20.72 -29.99 -21.31
N CYS A 141 -20.17 -30.10 -20.11
CA CYS A 141 -19.34 -29.06 -19.51
C CYS A 141 -17.87 -29.20 -19.89
N ILE A 142 -17.33 -30.43 -19.98
CA ILE A 142 -15.88 -30.63 -20.12
C ILE A 142 -15.38 -30.68 -21.58
N THR A 143 -16.27 -30.93 -22.56
CA THR A 143 -15.87 -31.04 -23.99
C THR A 143 -15.52 -29.71 -24.65
N ASP A 144 -15.88 -28.59 -24.03
CA ASP A 144 -15.53 -27.23 -24.48
C ASP A 144 -14.90 -26.49 -23.31
N LYS A 145 -13.62 -26.12 -23.47
CA LYS A 145 -12.87 -25.35 -22.46
C LYS A 145 -13.61 -24.10 -21.97
N ALA A 146 -14.36 -23.43 -22.84
CA ALA A 146 -15.07 -22.21 -22.47
C ALA A 146 -16.09 -22.42 -21.34
N ASN A 147 -16.71 -23.61 -21.25
CA ASN A 147 -17.77 -23.90 -20.27
C ASN A 147 -17.25 -24.12 -18.84
N TRP A 148 -15.99 -24.54 -18.68
CA TRP A 148 -15.37 -24.71 -17.37
C TRP A 148 -14.37 -23.61 -17.02
N TRP A 149 -13.72 -23.01 -18.02
CA TRP A 149 -12.75 -21.92 -17.85
C TRP A 149 -13.41 -20.56 -17.58
N TYR A 150 -14.56 -20.30 -18.22
CA TYR A 150 -15.38 -19.12 -18.00
C TYR A 150 -16.75 -19.52 -17.45
N ARG A 151 -17.46 -18.56 -16.84
CA ARG A 151 -18.84 -18.78 -16.44
C ARG A 151 -19.75 -18.70 -17.68
N THR A 152 -20.62 -19.69 -17.85
CA THR A 152 -21.68 -19.66 -18.85
C THR A 152 -22.65 -18.49 -18.62
N TYR A 153 -23.39 -18.07 -19.65
CA TYR A 153 -24.36 -16.98 -19.50
C TYR A 153 -25.57 -17.40 -18.65
N ASP A 154 -25.98 -18.65 -18.75
CA ASP A 154 -27.12 -19.19 -18.02
C ASP A 154 -26.74 -19.72 -16.63
N GLY A 155 -25.46 -19.77 -16.27
CA GLY A 155 -25.00 -20.26 -14.97
C GLY A 155 -24.90 -21.79 -14.88
N SER A 156 -25.15 -22.53 -15.97
CA SER A 156 -24.86 -23.97 -16.05
C SER A 156 -23.34 -24.25 -15.95
N CYS A 157 -22.95 -25.50 -15.71
CA CYS A 157 -21.54 -25.91 -15.56
C CYS A 157 -20.78 -25.22 -14.42
N ASN A 158 -21.49 -24.58 -13.48
CA ASN A 158 -20.92 -24.23 -12.19
C ASN A 158 -20.72 -25.50 -11.36
N TRP A 159 -21.78 -26.29 -11.21
CA TRP A 159 -21.72 -27.66 -10.69
C TRP A 159 -21.36 -28.60 -11.83
N LEU A 160 -20.25 -29.34 -11.70
CA LEU A 160 -19.71 -30.14 -12.81
C LEU A 160 -20.15 -31.60 -12.78
N LYS A 161 -20.92 -32.03 -11.78
CA LYS A 161 -21.31 -33.43 -11.61
C LYS A 161 -22.22 -33.90 -12.73
N ALA A 162 -21.93 -35.07 -13.30
CA ALA A 162 -22.69 -35.68 -14.38
C ALA A 162 -24.18 -35.78 -14.05
N GLY A 163 -25.03 -35.27 -14.95
CA GLY A 163 -26.48 -35.25 -14.80
C GLY A 163 -27.02 -34.15 -13.86
N GLU A 164 -26.14 -33.36 -13.24
CA GLU A 164 -26.51 -32.26 -12.34
C GLU A 164 -25.94 -30.90 -12.80
N ALA A 165 -25.34 -30.83 -14.00
CA ALA A 165 -24.71 -29.62 -14.54
C ALA A 165 -25.65 -28.41 -14.71
N GLY A 166 -26.95 -28.65 -14.71
CA GLY A 166 -27.98 -27.61 -14.76
C GLY A 166 -28.28 -26.94 -13.42
N GLN A 167 -27.67 -27.36 -12.30
CA GLN A 167 -27.98 -26.75 -11.01
C GLN A 167 -27.61 -25.26 -10.96
N GLY A 168 -28.56 -24.45 -10.48
CA GLY A 168 -28.43 -23.00 -10.32
C GLY A 168 -28.56 -22.19 -11.61
N ARG A 169 -28.94 -22.81 -12.73
CA ARG A 169 -29.01 -22.14 -14.03
C ARG A 169 -30.31 -21.33 -14.22
N TYR A 170 -30.27 -20.38 -15.15
CA TYR A 170 -31.42 -19.69 -15.69
C TYR A 170 -32.46 -20.67 -16.23
N GLY A 171 -33.72 -20.47 -15.86
CA GLY A 171 -34.82 -21.33 -16.28
C GLY A 171 -34.79 -22.70 -15.60
N GLN A 172 -34.30 -22.79 -14.36
CA GLN A 172 -34.52 -23.93 -13.49
C GLN A 172 -35.62 -23.59 -12.48
N ALA A 173 -36.44 -24.57 -12.09
CA ALA A 173 -37.37 -24.38 -10.98
C ALA A 173 -36.63 -24.03 -9.68
N LYS A 174 -37.20 -23.12 -8.89
CA LYS A 174 -36.64 -22.76 -7.58
C LYS A 174 -36.71 -23.96 -6.65
N SER A 175 -35.66 -24.15 -5.87
CA SER A 175 -35.66 -25.22 -4.86
C SER A 175 -36.65 -24.93 -3.73
N ARG A 176 -36.97 -25.95 -2.94
CA ARG A 176 -37.65 -25.84 -1.65
C ARG A 176 -36.65 -26.17 -0.57
N ASP A 177 -36.57 -25.34 0.47
CA ASP A 177 -35.57 -25.54 1.55
C ASP A 177 -35.68 -26.92 2.21
N PHE A 178 -36.91 -27.42 2.38
CA PHE A 178 -37.20 -28.71 3.03
C PHE A 178 -38.19 -29.57 2.22
N ASP A 179 -38.28 -29.36 0.91
CA ASP A 179 -39.17 -30.10 -0.01
C ASP A 179 -40.66 -30.06 0.38
N GLN A 180 -41.13 -28.90 0.83
CA GLN A 180 -42.49 -28.71 1.31
C GLN A 180 -43.35 -27.91 0.33
N HIS A 181 -44.60 -28.35 0.13
CA HIS A 181 -45.57 -27.74 -0.77
C HIS A 181 -46.95 -27.64 -0.08
N TYR A 182 -47.41 -26.41 0.18
CA TYR A 182 -48.63 -26.11 0.95
C TYR A 182 -49.72 -25.45 0.08
N TYR A 183 -50.03 -26.06 -1.07
CA TYR A 183 -51.18 -25.67 -1.90
C TYR A 183 -52.50 -26.13 -1.26
N ALA A 184 -53.59 -25.37 -1.46
CA ALA A 184 -54.90 -25.70 -0.88
C ALA A 184 -55.46 -27.04 -1.39
N ASP A 185 -55.20 -27.37 -2.65
CA ASP A 185 -55.54 -28.66 -3.28
C ASP A 185 -54.37 -29.66 -3.26
N GLY A 186 -53.24 -29.30 -2.65
CA GLY A 186 -51.99 -30.05 -2.71
C GLY A 186 -51.29 -30.04 -4.09
N ILE A 187 -51.82 -29.30 -5.07
CA ILE A 187 -51.34 -29.32 -6.46
C ILE A 187 -50.88 -27.93 -6.90
N ALA A 188 -51.78 -26.94 -6.95
CA ALA A 188 -51.49 -25.64 -7.55
C ALA A 188 -52.37 -24.49 -7.04
N ALA A 189 -53.47 -24.77 -6.33
CA ALA A 189 -54.38 -23.74 -5.84
C ALA A 189 -53.72 -22.96 -4.69
N PRO A 190 -53.68 -21.61 -4.75
CA PRO A 190 -53.10 -20.78 -3.69
C PRO A 190 -53.62 -21.16 -2.31
N ARG A 191 -52.74 -21.11 -1.30
CA ARG A 191 -53.13 -21.37 0.10
C ARG A 191 -54.17 -20.36 0.57
N GLU A 192 -55.19 -20.84 1.28
CA GLU A 192 -56.19 -20.00 1.95
C GLU A 192 -55.57 -19.18 3.09
N GLY A 193 -56.17 -18.04 3.43
CA GLY A 193 -55.75 -17.19 4.53
C GLY A 193 -56.54 -15.88 4.60
N PRO A 194 -56.33 -15.05 5.63
CA PRO A 194 -57.00 -13.76 5.78
C PRO A 194 -56.76 -12.83 4.59
N ASN A 195 -57.63 -11.84 4.38
CA ASN A 195 -57.47 -10.84 3.33
C ASN A 195 -56.06 -10.21 3.38
N ALA A 196 -55.28 -10.33 2.30
CA ALA A 196 -53.87 -9.95 2.28
C ALA A 196 -53.66 -8.43 2.53
N ARG A 197 -54.61 -7.58 2.12
CA ARG A 197 -54.57 -6.13 2.40
C ARG A 197 -54.85 -5.85 3.89
N ALA A 198 -55.78 -6.57 4.50
CA ALA A 198 -56.02 -6.47 5.95
C ALA A 198 -54.77 -6.88 6.75
N VAL A 199 -54.09 -7.95 6.33
CA VAL A 199 -52.80 -8.39 6.93
C VAL A 199 -51.72 -7.32 6.73
N SER A 200 -51.61 -6.73 5.54
CA SER A 200 -50.70 -5.61 5.25
C SER A 200 -50.97 -4.41 6.19
N ASN A 201 -52.24 -4.02 6.34
CA ASN A 201 -52.66 -2.92 7.22
C ASN A 201 -52.30 -3.19 8.69
N ALA A 202 -52.44 -4.45 9.13
CA ALA A 202 -52.26 -4.84 10.52
C ALA A 202 -50.80 -4.96 10.99
N PHE A 203 -49.90 -5.50 10.15
CA PHE A 203 -48.57 -5.93 10.62
C PHE A 203 -47.39 -5.23 9.94
N PHE A 204 -47.62 -4.59 8.80
CA PHE A 204 -46.55 -4.01 7.98
C PHE A 204 -46.69 -2.50 7.80
N ARG A 205 -47.70 -1.86 8.37
CA ARG A 205 -47.80 -0.40 8.33
C ARG A 205 -46.65 0.22 9.13
N ARG A 206 -46.00 1.23 8.55
CA ARG A 206 -45.03 2.06 9.27
C ARG A 206 -45.72 2.98 10.26
N ASN A 207 -45.72 2.59 11.54
CA ASN A 207 -46.28 3.38 12.64
C ASN A 207 -45.24 4.36 13.23
N SER A 208 -43.97 3.97 13.26
CA SER A 208 -42.86 4.80 13.70
C SER A 208 -41.58 4.40 12.94
N THR A 209 -40.74 5.39 12.64
CA THR A 209 -39.46 5.14 11.95
C THR A 209 -38.38 4.90 13.00
N ILE A 210 -37.94 3.65 13.12
CA ILE A 210 -36.72 3.32 13.84
C ILE A 210 -35.61 3.40 12.81
N TYR A 211 -34.72 4.39 12.91
CA TYR A 211 -33.64 4.50 11.94
C TYR A 211 -32.58 3.42 12.18
N TYR A 212 -32.16 2.78 11.10
CA TYR A 212 -30.99 1.91 11.07
C TYR A 212 -29.78 2.77 10.70
N GLU A 213 -28.60 2.45 11.22
CA GLU A 213 -27.38 3.22 10.92
C GLU A 213 -26.82 2.86 9.54
N HIS A 214 -27.65 2.86 8.50
CA HIS A 214 -27.27 2.52 7.13
C HIS A 214 -27.81 3.52 6.12
N THR A 215 -27.10 3.67 5.00
CA THR A 215 -27.48 4.57 3.90
C THR A 215 -28.33 3.84 2.86
N PRO A 216 -29.20 4.54 2.11
CA PRO A 216 -29.94 3.93 1.01
C PRO A 216 -29.08 3.27 -0.08
N LEU A 217 -27.75 3.49 -0.12
CA LEU A 217 -26.86 2.75 -1.02
C LEU A 217 -26.91 1.25 -0.71
N LEU A 218 -27.14 0.89 0.56
CA LEU A 218 -27.41 -0.47 0.99
C LEU A 218 -28.66 -1.05 0.29
N LEU A 219 -29.74 -0.27 0.19
CA LEU A 219 -30.98 -0.68 -0.46
C LEU A 219 -30.73 -1.03 -1.93
N GLY A 220 -30.09 -0.14 -2.69
CA GLY A 220 -29.79 -0.38 -4.11
C GLY A 220 -28.84 -1.57 -4.34
N LEU A 221 -27.87 -1.79 -3.44
CA LEU A 221 -26.97 -2.95 -3.51
C LEU A 221 -27.71 -4.26 -3.23
N ILE A 222 -28.53 -4.27 -2.18
CA ILE A 222 -29.37 -5.41 -1.82
C ILE A 222 -30.29 -5.77 -2.98
N GLU A 223 -30.99 -4.79 -3.52
CA GLU A 223 -31.94 -5.01 -4.60
C GLU A 223 -31.23 -5.58 -5.84
N PHE A 224 -30.07 -5.01 -6.18
CA PHE A 224 -29.24 -5.53 -7.26
C PHE A 224 -28.85 -7.00 -7.05
N ILE A 225 -28.37 -7.36 -5.84
CA ILE A 225 -27.98 -8.75 -5.50
C ILE A 225 -29.17 -9.70 -5.64
N ILE A 226 -30.35 -9.29 -5.18
CA ILE A 226 -31.55 -10.13 -5.29
C ILE A 226 -32.02 -10.28 -6.72
N HIS A 227 -31.92 -9.22 -7.52
CA HIS A 227 -32.20 -9.32 -8.94
C HIS A 227 -31.20 -10.24 -9.65
N ASP A 228 -29.98 -10.35 -9.11
CA ASP A 228 -28.92 -11.21 -9.64
C ASP A 228 -29.20 -12.70 -9.43
N VAL A 229 -29.79 -13.05 -8.28
CA VAL A 229 -29.97 -14.46 -7.87
C VAL A 229 -31.40 -15.00 -8.09
N THR A 230 -32.41 -14.13 -8.19
CA THR A 230 -33.80 -14.58 -8.31
C THR A 230 -34.72 -13.68 -9.13
N TRP A 231 -35.52 -14.31 -9.99
CA TRP A 231 -36.65 -13.70 -10.68
C TRP A 231 -37.75 -14.73 -10.94
N SER A 232 -39.00 -14.38 -10.65
CA SER A 232 -40.17 -15.13 -11.14
C SER A 232 -40.89 -14.31 -12.21
N GLN A 233 -41.17 -14.91 -13.37
CA GLN A 233 -41.99 -14.27 -14.40
C GLN A 233 -43.46 -14.25 -13.99
N ASP A 234 -44.15 -13.14 -14.25
CA ASP A 234 -45.59 -13.01 -14.02
C ASP A 234 -46.35 -13.89 -15.03
N SER A 235 -47.40 -14.58 -14.60
CA SER A 235 -48.35 -15.24 -15.50
C SER A 235 -49.07 -14.18 -16.34
N SER A 236 -49.29 -14.48 -17.62
CA SER A 236 -50.06 -13.60 -18.52
C SER A 236 -51.57 -13.80 -18.39
N THR A 237 -52.03 -14.83 -17.67
CA THR A 237 -53.44 -15.23 -17.62
C THR A 237 -53.97 -15.47 -16.21
N GLU A 238 -53.10 -15.76 -15.24
CA GLU A 238 -53.51 -16.06 -13.87
C GLU A 238 -53.18 -14.92 -12.92
N PHE A 239 -54.17 -14.50 -12.14
CA PHE A 239 -54.03 -13.45 -11.13
C PHE A 239 -54.90 -13.77 -9.91
N VAL A 240 -54.58 -13.11 -8.80
CA VAL A 240 -55.36 -13.09 -7.56
C VAL A 240 -55.81 -11.66 -7.34
N ASP A 241 -57.12 -11.47 -7.28
CA ASP A 241 -57.74 -10.19 -6.99
C ASP A 241 -57.98 -10.08 -5.48
N VAL A 242 -57.37 -9.09 -4.84
CA VAL A 242 -57.53 -8.80 -3.41
C VAL A 242 -58.50 -7.63 -3.26
N ALA A 243 -59.69 -7.93 -2.73
CA ALA A 243 -60.69 -6.91 -2.41
C ALA A 243 -60.24 -6.05 -1.22
N MET A 244 -60.66 -4.79 -1.17
CA MET A 244 -60.41 -3.95 0.00
C MET A 244 -61.14 -4.49 1.24
N PRO A 245 -60.51 -4.51 2.41
CA PRO A 245 -61.19 -4.88 3.65
C PRO A 245 -62.20 -3.79 4.06
N PRO A 246 -63.20 -4.12 4.89
CA PRO A 246 -64.27 -3.18 5.26
C PRO A 246 -63.79 -1.91 5.98
N ASP A 247 -62.63 -1.96 6.62
CA ASP A 247 -61.99 -0.89 7.38
C ASP A 247 -60.93 -0.12 6.57
N GLU A 248 -60.85 -0.32 5.25
CA GLU A 248 -59.91 0.39 4.38
C GLU A 248 -60.15 1.91 4.35
N THR A 249 -59.08 2.69 4.54
CA THR A 249 -59.13 4.16 4.54
C THR A 249 -58.34 4.82 3.43
N GLU A 250 -57.35 4.13 2.84
CA GLU A 250 -56.43 4.73 1.86
C GLU A 250 -56.96 4.59 0.43
N PHE A 251 -57.54 3.43 0.11
CA PHE A 251 -58.16 3.16 -1.20
C PHE A 251 -59.67 3.31 -1.16
N ALA A 252 -60.28 3.60 -2.32
CA ALA A 252 -61.74 3.57 -2.44
C ALA A 252 -62.26 2.15 -2.15
N PRO A 253 -63.41 1.98 -1.46
CA PRO A 253 -63.91 0.67 -1.02
C PRO A 253 -64.12 -0.37 -2.14
N ASN A 254 -64.37 0.09 -3.37
CA ASN A 254 -64.55 -0.77 -4.55
C ASN A 254 -63.24 -1.05 -5.32
N THR A 255 -62.11 -0.57 -4.83
CA THR A 255 -60.79 -0.84 -5.42
C THR A 255 -60.46 -2.33 -5.27
N THR A 256 -59.68 -2.87 -6.20
CA THR A 256 -59.16 -4.23 -6.12
C THR A 256 -57.68 -4.20 -6.47
N LEU A 257 -56.85 -4.81 -5.62
CA LEU A 257 -55.43 -4.99 -5.90
C LEU A 257 -55.27 -6.29 -6.69
N ARG A 258 -54.96 -6.18 -7.97
CA ARG A 258 -54.68 -7.34 -8.82
C ARG A 258 -53.21 -7.72 -8.70
N VAL A 259 -52.95 -8.94 -8.21
CA VAL A 259 -51.61 -9.52 -8.11
C VAL A 259 -51.49 -10.65 -9.14
N TRP A 260 -50.55 -10.54 -10.07
CA TRP A 260 -50.32 -11.60 -11.04
C TRP A 260 -49.62 -12.77 -10.35
N ARG A 261 -50.08 -14.00 -10.60
CA ARG A 261 -49.41 -15.19 -10.09
C ARG A 261 -48.06 -15.37 -10.77
N ALA A 262 -47.09 -15.98 -10.09
CA ALA A 262 -45.87 -16.40 -10.78
C ALA A 262 -46.19 -17.52 -11.78
N ALA A 263 -45.60 -17.45 -12.98
CA ALA A 263 -45.77 -18.44 -14.03
C ALA A 263 -45.32 -19.83 -13.54
N ALA A 264 -46.12 -20.86 -13.84
CA ALA A 264 -45.80 -22.23 -13.48
C ALA A 264 -44.59 -22.73 -14.30
N ALA A 265 -43.72 -23.49 -13.65
CA ALA A 265 -42.67 -24.24 -14.34
C ALA A 265 -43.33 -25.27 -15.28
N PRO A 266 -42.91 -25.35 -16.55
CA PRO A 266 -43.51 -26.29 -17.51
C PRO A 266 -43.52 -27.73 -16.99
N GLY A 267 -44.68 -28.39 -17.07
CA GLY A 267 -44.84 -29.77 -16.63
C GLY A 267 -45.14 -29.97 -15.14
N THR A 268 -45.15 -28.91 -14.33
CA THR A 268 -45.48 -28.96 -12.90
C THR A 268 -46.96 -28.61 -12.63
N GLY A 269 -47.43 -28.79 -11.40
CA GLY A 269 -48.82 -28.45 -11.02
C GLY A 269 -49.86 -29.41 -11.60
N THR A 270 -49.51 -30.68 -11.76
CA THR A 270 -50.35 -31.70 -12.41
C THR A 270 -50.94 -32.72 -11.44
N SER A 271 -50.30 -32.93 -10.29
CA SER A 271 -50.74 -33.87 -9.26
C SER A 271 -50.08 -33.53 -7.92
N PRO A 272 -50.53 -34.10 -6.78
CA PRO A 272 -49.87 -33.87 -5.49
C PRO A 272 -48.42 -34.35 -5.43
N GLN A 273 -48.03 -35.29 -6.28
CA GLN A 273 -46.64 -35.79 -6.41
C GLN A 273 -45.78 -34.91 -7.34
N ASN A 274 -46.40 -34.00 -8.08
CA ASN A 274 -45.75 -33.03 -8.96
C ASN A 274 -46.47 -31.68 -8.85
N PRO A 275 -46.40 -31.04 -7.66
CA PRO A 275 -47.09 -29.79 -7.37
C PRO A 275 -46.53 -28.67 -8.25
N ARG A 276 -47.19 -27.51 -8.25
CA ARG A 276 -46.76 -26.35 -9.03
C ARG A 276 -45.43 -25.85 -8.49
N GLU A 277 -44.51 -25.58 -9.39
CA GLU A 277 -43.27 -24.89 -9.09
C GLU A 277 -43.16 -23.65 -9.96
N ASN A 278 -42.16 -22.82 -9.69
CA ASN A 278 -41.92 -21.58 -10.41
C ASN A 278 -40.46 -21.51 -10.84
N MET A 279 -40.26 -21.08 -12.07
CA MET A 279 -38.93 -20.97 -12.66
C MET A 279 -38.19 -19.77 -12.07
N ASN A 280 -36.91 -19.96 -11.78
CA ASN A 280 -35.98 -18.86 -11.63
C ASN A 280 -35.54 -18.39 -13.02
N HIS A 281 -35.88 -17.15 -13.37
CA HIS A 281 -35.43 -16.50 -14.60
C HIS A 281 -34.19 -15.62 -14.38
N ALA A 282 -33.47 -15.82 -13.27
CA ALA A 282 -32.10 -15.35 -13.07
C ALA A 282 -31.18 -16.57 -12.94
N THR A 283 -29.86 -16.38 -13.04
CA THR A 283 -28.93 -17.38 -12.50
C THR A 283 -29.02 -17.34 -10.97
N THR A 284 -28.67 -18.42 -10.26
CA THR A 284 -28.69 -18.36 -8.79
C THR A 284 -27.43 -17.73 -8.18
N TRP A 285 -26.42 -17.49 -9.03
CA TRP A 285 -25.07 -17.14 -8.61
C TRP A 285 -24.96 -15.62 -8.40
N ILE A 286 -24.09 -15.21 -7.48
CA ILE A 286 -23.74 -13.79 -7.30
C ILE A 286 -22.67 -13.46 -8.35
N ASP A 287 -23.11 -13.29 -9.60
CA ASP A 287 -22.27 -13.20 -10.79
C ASP A 287 -22.47 -11.91 -11.61
N VAL A 288 -23.26 -10.98 -11.11
CA VAL A 288 -23.60 -9.69 -11.74
C VAL A 288 -24.37 -9.88 -13.06
N SER A 289 -25.04 -11.02 -13.25
CA SER A 289 -26.03 -11.24 -14.31
C SER A 289 -27.12 -10.17 -14.38
N SER A 290 -27.45 -9.45 -13.30
CA SER A 290 -28.31 -8.27 -13.36
C SER A 290 -27.79 -7.20 -14.33
N LEU A 291 -26.47 -7.07 -14.47
CA LEU A 291 -25.83 -6.19 -15.45
C LEU A 291 -25.60 -6.91 -16.78
N TYR A 292 -25.16 -8.16 -16.75
CA TYR A 292 -24.68 -8.88 -17.95
C TYR A 292 -25.75 -9.66 -18.72
N GLY A 293 -26.88 -9.95 -18.09
CA GLY A 293 -27.91 -10.86 -18.59
C GLY A 293 -27.65 -12.31 -18.19
N SER A 294 -28.74 -13.02 -17.87
CA SER A 294 -28.75 -14.47 -17.59
C SER A 294 -28.89 -15.35 -18.85
N THR A 295 -28.81 -14.74 -20.05
CA THR A 295 -28.88 -15.47 -21.31
C THR A 295 -27.86 -14.92 -22.29
N ARG A 296 -27.37 -15.79 -23.19
CA ARG A 296 -26.37 -15.40 -24.20
C ARG A 296 -26.85 -14.28 -25.11
N SER A 297 -28.11 -14.28 -25.52
CA SER A 297 -28.67 -13.26 -26.41
C SER A 297 -28.62 -11.87 -25.76
N VAL A 298 -29.05 -11.75 -24.51
CA VAL A 298 -29.00 -10.49 -23.75
C VAL A 298 -27.56 -10.05 -23.52
N GLY A 299 -26.69 -10.95 -23.06
CA GLY A 299 -25.30 -10.63 -22.82
C GLY A 299 -24.53 -10.21 -24.07
N GLU A 300 -24.78 -10.84 -25.22
CA GLU A 300 -24.21 -10.40 -26.49
C GLU A 300 -24.79 -9.06 -26.97
N ALA A 301 -26.06 -8.79 -26.72
CA ALA A 301 -26.71 -7.55 -27.11
C ALA A 301 -26.18 -6.33 -26.33
N LEU A 302 -25.80 -6.51 -25.06
CA LEU A 302 -25.28 -5.46 -24.19
C LEU A 302 -23.80 -5.14 -24.43
N ARG A 303 -23.07 -5.98 -25.16
CA ARG A 303 -21.63 -5.81 -25.43
C ARG A 303 -21.36 -4.92 -26.64
N THR A 304 -20.28 -4.15 -26.57
CA THR A 304 -19.75 -3.45 -27.74
C THR A 304 -19.07 -4.41 -28.72
N LYS A 305 -18.65 -5.58 -28.23
CA LYS A 305 -17.74 -6.53 -28.90
C LYS A 305 -16.40 -5.88 -29.28
N GLN A 306 -15.98 -4.89 -28.49
CA GLN A 306 -14.70 -4.21 -28.62
C GLN A 306 -14.07 -3.93 -27.25
N GLY A 307 -12.83 -4.41 -27.05
CA GLY A 307 -12.04 -4.17 -25.84
C GLY A 307 -12.63 -4.80 -24.58
N GLY A 308 -13.46 -5.83 -24.72
CA GLY A 308 -14.14 -6.51 -23.63
C GLY A 308 -15.27 -5.69 -22.97
N ARG A 309 -15.77 -4.63 -23.62
CA ARG A 309 -16.64 -3.61 -23.00
C ARG A 309 -18.14 -3.84 -23.16
N LEU A 310 -18.89 -3.27 -22.22
CA LEU A 310 -20.34 -3.08 -22.31
C LEU A 310 -20.68 -1.76 -23.00
N LYS A 311 -21.83 -1.74 -23.71
CA LYS A 311 -22.39 -0.54 -24.34
C LYS A 311 -22.75 0.48 -23.28
N THR A 312 -22.45 1.74 -23.56
CA THR A 312 -22.86 2.90 -22.77
C THR A 312 -23.46 3.94 -23.70
N GLN A 313 -24.24 4.86 -23.13
CA GLN A 313 -24.51 6.13 -23.77
C GLN A 313 -23.79 7.25 -23.04
N GLU A 314 -23.22 8.16 -23.81
CA GLU A 314 -22.48 9.30 -23.29
C GLU A 314 -23.36 10.54 -23.28
N VAL A 315 -23.62 11.09 -22.10
CA VAL A 315 -24.37 12.33 -21.93
C VAL A 315 -23.41 13.43 -21.50
N LEU A 316 -23.57 14.65 -22.03
CA LEU A 316 -22.79 15.80 -21.56
C LEU A 316 -23.16 16.07 -20.09
N GLY A 317 -22.20 15.90 -19.19
CA GLY A 317 -22.41 16.09 -17.76
C GLY A 317 -22.61 17.56 -17.41
N GLY A 318 -23.72 17.88 -16.77
CA GLY A 318 -24.00 19.21 -16.19
C GLY A 318 -25.28 19.87 -16.69
N THR A 319 -26.44 19.40 -16.23
CA THR A 319 -27.68 20.20 -16.23
C THR A 319 -27.71 21.22 -15.08
N THR A 320 -26.71 21.22 -14.19
CA THR A 320 -26.56 22.19 -13.10
C THR A 320 -25.28 23.02 -13.25
N TRP A 321 -25.45 24.34 -13.06
CA TRP A 321 -24.66 25.54 -13.40
C TRP A 321 -23.10 25.56 -13.28
N LYS A 322 -22.38 24.50 -12.91
CA LYS A 322 -20.91 24.59 -12.69
C LYS A 322 -20.04 23.41 -13.12
N ALA A 323 -20.57 22.33 -13.70
CA ALA A 323 -19.70 21.31 -14.29
C ALA A 323 -19.10 21.83 -15.61
N PRO A 324 -17.78 21.68 -15.87
CA PRO A 324 -17.20 22.11 -17.14
C PRO A 324 -17.88 21.33 -18.29
N GLU A 325 -18.39 22.04 -19.30
CA GLU A 325 -19.15 21.56 -20.49
C GLU A 325 -18.48 20.43 -21.32
N SER A 326 -17.37 19.86 -20.87
CA SER A 326 -16.54 18.91 -21.63
C SER A 326 -16.50 17.48 -21.08
N LYS A 327 -17.07 17.19 -19.91
CA LYS A 327 -17.03 15.83 -19.33
C LYS A 327 -18.28 15.04 -19.70
N LYS A 328 -18.13 14.13 -20.66
CA LYS A 328 -19.14 13.11 -20.94
C LYS A 328 -19.21 12.13 -19.76
N THR A 329 -20.43 11.77 -19.37
CA THR A 329 -20.70 10.79 -18.31
C THR A 329 -21.45 9.61 -18.93
N SER A 330 -21.03 8.40 -18.56
CA SER A 330 -21.56 7.16 -19.13
C SER A 330 -22.76 6.67 -18.33
N TYR A 331 -23.85 6.35 -19.03
CA TYR A 331 -25.03 5.68 -18.50
C TYR A 331 -25.30 4.39 -19.27
N LEU A 332 -26.22 3.57 -18.75
CA LEU A 332 -26.81 2.46 -19.50
C LEU A 332 -27.43 3.02 -20.79
N PRO A 333 -27.36 2.31 -21.92
CA PRO A 333 -28.01 2.74 -23.14
C PRO A 333 -29.54 2.60 -23.00
N PHE A 334 -30.30 3.47 -23.66
CA PHE A 334 -31.74 3.22 -23.84
C PHE A 334 -31.97 1.91 -24.63
N ASP A 335 -33.06 1.21 -24.33
CA ASP A 335 -33.41 -0.09 -24.91
C ASP A 335 -33.93 -0.01 -26.36
N THR A 336 -33.11 0.57 -27.22
CA THR A 336 -33.28 0.53 -28.67
C THR A 336 -32.80 -0.79 -29.27
N ILE A 337 -32.22 -1.67 -28.45
CA ILE A 337 -31.65 -2.96 -28.84
C ILE A 337 -32.63 -4.13 -28.64
N GLY A 338 -33.74 -3.90 -27.91
CA GLY A 338 -34.81 -4.88 -27.73
C GLY A 338 -34.43 -6.00 -26.76
N VAL A 339 -33.69 -5.69 -25.70
CA VAL A 339 -33.53 -6.65 -24.59
C VAL A 339 -34.82 -6.67 -23.76
N PRO A 340 -35.12 -7.76 -23.02
CA PRO A 340 -36.33 -7.79 -22.19
C PRO A 340 -36.26 -6.74 -21.07
N VAL A 341 -37.20 -5.78 -21.07
CA VAL A 341 -37.36 -4.77 -20.02
C VAL A 341 -38.81 -4.71 -19.56
N ARG A 342 -39.05 -4.65 -18.24
CA ARG A 342 -40.38 -4.39 -17.69
C ARG A 342 -40.73 -2.92 -17.91
N SER A 343 -41.91 -2.66 -18.45
CA SER A 343 -42.45 -1.30 -18.60
C SER A 343 -43.91 -1.21 -18.12
N PRO A 344 -44.34 -0.02 -17.67
CA PRO A 344 -45.76 0.26 -17.44
C PRO A 344 -46.57 0.18 -18.75
N PRO A 345 -47.87 -0.15 -18.68
CA PRO A 345 -48.75 -0.12 -19.84
C PRO A 345 -48.72 1.23 -20.56
N GLY A 346 -48.51 1.21 -21.87
CA GLY A 346 -48.46 2.41 -22.71
C GLY A 346 -47.11 3.14 -22.74
N MET A 347 -46.13 2.73 -21.94
CA MET A 347 -44.76 3.23 -22.02
C MET A 347 -43.96 2.45 -23.06
N ASP A 348 -43.27 3.17 -23.94
CA ASP A 348 -42.34 2.59 -24.91
C ASP A 348 -41.09 2.05 -24.19
N PRO A 349 -40.81 0.72 -24.23
CA PRO A 349 -39.61 0.16 -23.63
C PRO A 349 -38.31 0.83 -24.13
N ALA A 350 -38.28 1.32 -25.37
CA ALA A 350 -37.11 2.01 -25.91
C ALA A 350 -36.80 3.36 -25.22
N SER A 351 -37.69 3.84 -24.35
CA SER A 351 -37.46 5.01 -23.50
C SER A 351 -36.82 4.69 -22.14
N LEU A 352 -36.67 3.41 -21.82
CA LEU A 352 -36.04 2.88 -20.60
C LEU A 352 -34.63 2.39 -20.88
N PHE A 353 -33.83 2.14 -19.84
CA PHE A 353 -32.50 1.57 -20.00
C PHE A 353 -32.55 0.09 -20.33
N ALA A 354 -31.66 -0.33 -21.24
CA ALA A 354 -31.33 -1.73 -21.46
C ALA A 354 -30.38 -2.21 -20.35
N GLY A 355 -30.79 -3.26 -19.65
CA GLY A 355 -29.98 -3.94 -18.64
C GLY A 355 -30.01 -5.45 -18.81
N GLY A 356 -29.22 -6.14 -17.97
CA GLY A 356 -29.16 -7.60 -17.95
C GLY A 356 -30.42 -8.23 -17.35
N ASP A 357 -31.05 -7.54 -16.41
CA ASP A 357 -32.30 -7.95 -15.77
C ASP A 357 -33.49 -7.07 -16.22
N PRO A 358 -34.69 -7.66 -16.44
CA PRO A 358 -35.87 -6.88 -16.85
C PRO A 358 -36.34 -5.83 -15.85
N ARG A 359 -35.93 -5.91 -14.58
CA ARG A 359 -36.27 -4.98 -13.51
C ARG A 359 -35.26 -3.84 -13.38
N THR A 360 -34.26 -3.73 -14.26
CA THR A 360 -33.22 -2.69 -14.23
C THR A 360 -33.73 -1.26 -13.96
N ASN A 361 -34.95 -0.92 -14.37
CA ASN A 361 -35.53 0.42 -14.26
C ASN A 361 -36.53 0.57 -13.09
N GLU A 362 -36.43 -0.25 -12.03
CA GLU A 362 -37.35 -0.25 -10.87
C GLU A 362 -37.34 1.07 -10.12
N ASP A 363 -36.15 1.61 -9.83
CA ASP A 363 -35.95 2.87 -9.11
C ASP A 363 -34.57 3.49 -9.40
N TRP A 364 -34.36 4.74 -8.97
CA TRP A 364 -33.09 5.45 -9.18
C TRP A 364 -31.93 4.98 -8.29
N VAL A 365 -32.18 4.46 -7.10
CA VAL A 365 -31.13 4.00 -6.18
C VAL A 365 -30.50 2.71 -6.71
N MET A 366 -31.29 1.77 -7.22
CA MET A 366 -30.75 0.60 -7.92
C MET A 366 -30.09 0.99 -9.25
N LEU A 367 -30.68 1.91 -10.04
CA LEU A 367 -30.03 2.41 -11.26
C LEU A 367 -28.67 3.06 -10.99
N ALA A 368 -28.49 3.66 -9.81
CA ALA A 368 -27.19 4.16 -9.40
C ALA A 368 -26.15 3.04 -9.26
N VAL A 369 -26.53 1.91 -8.67
CA VAL A 369 -25.68 0.71 -8.57
C VAL A 369 -25.39 0.11 -9.95
N HIS A 370 -26.40 -0.08 -10.80
CA HIS A 370 -26.19 -0.52 -12.19
C HIS A 370 -25.20 0.38 -12.93
N SER A 371 -25.34 1.69 -12.80
CA SER A 371 -24.47 2.66 -13.46
C SER A 371 -23.04 2.61 -12.93
N LEU A 372 -22.85 2.44 -11.62
CA LEU A 372 -21.54 2.26 -11.01
C LEU A 372 -20.86 0.98 -11.51
N LEU A 373 -21.57 -0.16 -11.52
CA LEU A 373 -21.03 -1.44 -11.96
C LEU A 373 -20.73 -1.49 -13.46
N LEU A 374 -21.54 -0.82 -14.29
CA LEU A 374 -21.27 -0.63 -15.71
C LEU A 374 -19.96 0.12 -15.95
N ARG A 375 -19.77 1.24 -15.24
CA ARG A 375 -18.54 2.04 -15.33
C ARG A 375 -17.34 1.24 -14.83
N GLU A 376 -17.51 0.51 -13.74
CA GLU A 376 -16.45 -0.31 -13.16
C GLU A 376 -16.04 -1.46 -14.08
N HIS A 377 -16.99 -2.16 -14.71
CA HIS A 377 -16.70 -3.17 -15.72
C HIS A 377 -15.84 -2.58 -16.86
N ASN A 378 -16.27 -1.46 -17.43
CA ASN A 378 -15.54 -0.82 -18.53
C ASN A 378 -14.17 -0.29 -18.11
N ARG A 379 -14.00 0.12 -16.84
CA ARG A 379 -12.70 0.49 -16.25
C ARG A 379 -11.79 -0.72 -16.13
N LEU A 380 -12.28 -1.82 -15.55
CA LEU A 380 -11.53 -3.07 -15.37
C LEU A 380 -11.17 -3.73 -16.70
N ALA A 381 -12.08 -3.74 -17.68
CA ALA A 381 -11.79 -4.22 -19.03
C ALA A 381 -10.63 -3.44 -19.68
N GLY A 382 -10.59 -2.11 -19.48
CA GLY A 382 -9.48 -1.28 -19.93
C GLY A 382 -8.15 -1.63 -19.25
N ILE A 383 -8.16 -1.77 -17.93
CA ILE A 383 -6.97 -2.16 -17.15
C ILE A 383 -6.46 -3.54 -17.57
N LEU A 384 -7.38 -4.49 -17.75
CA LEU A 384 -7.04 -5.85 -18.17
C LEU A 384 -6.45 -5.86 -19.57
N ALA A 385 -7.03 -5.10 -20.52
CA ALA A 385 -6.49 -4.97 -21.88
C ALA A 385 -5.07 -4.39 -21.90
N ASP A 386 -4.77 -3.42 -21.03
CA ASP A 386 -3.43 -2.84 -20.91
C ASP A 386 -2.42 -3.85 -20.32
N LYS A 387 -2.85 -4.69 -19.36
CA LYS A 387 -2.00 -5.69 -18.70
C LYS A 387 -1.85 -6.99 -19.48
N ARG A 388 -2.85 -7.37 -20.27
CA ARG A 388 -2.92 -8.59 -21.08
C ARG A 388 -3.24 -8.25 -22.54
N PRO A 389 -2.31 -7.59 -23.26
CA PRO A 389 -2.50 -7.22 -24.66
C PRO A 389 -2.55 -8.43 -25.60
N ASP A 390 -2.26 -9.62 -25.09
CA ASP A 390 -2.42 -10.91 -25.78
C ASP A 390 -3.88 -11.39 -25.85
N MET A 391 -4.77 -10.86 -25.00
CA MET A 391 -6.17 -11.27 -24.96
C MET A 391 -7.00 -10.60 -26.05
N ASP A 392 -7.90 -11.36 -26.67
CA ASP A 392 -8.93 -10.83 -27.57
C ASP A 392 -10.15 -10.26 -26.81
N ASP A 393 -11.13 -9.71 -27.56
CA ASP A 393 -12.35 -9.12 -26.97
C ASP A 393 -13.12 -10.10 -26.07
N GLU A 394 -13.24 -11.35 -26.51
CA GLU A 394 -14.01 -12.36 -25.78
C GLU A 394 -13.31 -12.72 -24.47
N GLN A 395 -12.00 -12.95 -24.54
CA GLN A 395 -11.19 -13.24 -23.36
C GLN A 395 -11.20 -12.08 -22.37
N LEU A 396 -11.10 -10.84 -22.84
CA LEU A 396 -11.20 -9.64 -22.01
C LEU A 396 -12.56 -9.53 -21.33
N TYR A 397 -13.65 -9.68 -22.09
CA TYR A 397 -15.01 -9.61 -21.56
C TYR A 397 -15.25 -10.69 -20.50
N GLN A 398 -14.97 -11.95 -20.80
CA GLN A 398 -15.27 -13.06 -19.89
C GLN A 398 -14.42 -13.01 -18.63
N THR A 399 -13.13 -12.66 -18.75
CA THR A 399 -12.25 -12.50 -17.59
C THR A 399 -12.68 -11.29 -16.74
N THR A 400 -13.10 -10.19 -17.37
CA THR A 400 -13.61 -9.01 -16.64
C THR A 400 -14.95 -9.32 -15.96
N ARG A 401 -15.82 -10.13 -16.57
CA ARG A 401 -17.06 -10.60 -15.94
C ARG A 401 -16.76 -11.38 -14.66
N LEU A 402 -15.85 -12.35 -14.70
CA LEU A 402 -15.43 -13.09 -13.51
C LEU A 402 -14.80 -12.19 -12.44
N LEU A 403 -13.95 -11.24 -12.85
CA LEU A 403 -13.35 -10.28 -11.92
C LEU A 403 -14.40 -9.37 -11.26
N MET A 404 -15.40 -8.92 -12.03
CA MET A 404 -16.52 -8.15 -11.49
C MET A 404 -17.37 -8.98 -10.53
N SER A 405 -17.66 -10.25 -10.83
CA SER A 405 -18.32 -11.17 -9.90
C SER A 405 -17.51 -11.31 -8.61
N ALA A 406 -16.19 -11.50 -8.71
CA ALA A 406 -15.31 -11.61 -7.55
C ALA A 406 -15.34 -10.33 -6.68
N LYS A 407 -15.22 -9.16 -7.32
CA LYS A 407 -15.30 -7.87 -6.65
C LYS A 407 -16.66 -7.65 -5.98
N PHE A 408 -17.74 -8.04 -6.66
CA PHE A 408 -19.10 -7.90 -6.15
C PHE A 408 -19.39 -8.85 -4.99
N GLN A 409 -18.86 -10.08 -5.02
CA GLN A 409 -18.94 -11.01 -3.89
C GLN A 409 -18.20 -10.47 -2.65
N LEU A 410 -17.02 -9.85 -2.82
CA LEU A 410 -16.30 -9.21 -1.70
C LEU A 410 -17.09 -8.02 -1.11
N ILE A 411 -17.76 -7.22 -1.95
CA ILE A 411 -18.70 -6.18 -1.49
C ILE A 411 -19.89 -6.83 -0.77
N GLY A 412 -20.41 -7.94 -1.30
CA GLY A 412 -21.46 -8.75 -0.70
C GLY A 412 -21.10 -9.27 0.70
N ASN A 413 -19.85 -9.67 0.92
CA ASN A 413 -19.36 -10.05 2.25
C ASN A 413 -19.33 -8.84 3.20
N SER A 414 -18.87 -7.67 2.73
CA SER A 414 -18.90 -6.43 3.52
C SER A 414 -20.34 -6.01 3.87
N TYR A 415 -21.28 -6.26 2.97
CA TYR A 415 -22.72 -6.08 3.17
C TYR A 415 -23.25 -6.98 4.30
N GLN A 416 -22.88 -8.27 4.33
CA GLN A 416 -23.31 -9.19 5.39
C GLN A 416 -22.86 -8.70 6.77
N MET A 417 -21.62 -8.22 6.86
CA MET A 417 -21.06 -7.66 8.08
C MET A 417 -21.81 -6.42 8.57
N ALA A 418 -22.58 -5.76 7.69
CA ALA A 418 -23.35 -4.58 8.07
C ALA A 418 -24.50 -4.90 9.04
N TYR A 419 -24.89 -6.17 9.15
CA TYR A 419 -25.90 -6.63 10.10
C TYR A 419 -25.33 -7.12 11.44
N PHE A 420 -24.02 -7.21 11.56
CA PHE A 420 -23.38 -7.78 12.74
C PHE A 420 -23.21 -6.70 13.80
N GLU A 421 -23.59 -7.03 15.03
CA GLU A 421 -23.29 -6.20 16.19
C GLU A 421 -21.82 -6.35 16.57
N LYS A 422 -21.34 -5.44 17.42
CA LYS A 422 -19.95 -5.44 17.89
C LYS A 422 -19.54 -6.74 18.59
N ASP A 423 -20.52 -7.46 19.14
CA ASP A 423 -20.33 -8.67 19.92
C ASP A 423 -20.33 -9.96 19.07
N MET A 424 -20.51 -9.86 17.75
CA MET A 424 -20.49 -11.03 16.87
C MET A 424 -19.12 -11.73 16.99
N PRO A 425 -19.08 -13.04 17.33
CA PRO A 425 -17.83 -13.73 17.63
C PRO A 425 -16.85 -13.65 16.46
N TRP A 426 -15.78 -12.91 16.74
CA TRP A 426 -14.65 -12.57 15.87
C TRP A 426 -13.88 -13.83 15.40
N PRO A 427 -13.24 -13.79 14.21
CA PRO A 427 -12.66 -12.57 13.63
C PRO A 427 -13.57 -11.70 12.72
N GLN A 428 -13.43 -10.36 12.70
CA GLN A 428 -14.05 -9.47 11.66
C GLN A 428 -13.54 -9.82 10.25
N ASP A 429 -12.53 -10.67 10.16
CA ASP A 429 -11.86 -11.06 8.93
C ASP A 429 -12.38 -12.42 8.42
N ASP A 430 -13.39 -13.06 9.04
CA ASP A 430 -14.03 -14.25 8.45
C ASP A 430 -15.52 -14.06 8.16
N GLY A 431 -15.96 -14.50 6.98
CA GLY A 431 -17.35 -14.38 6.51
C GLY A 431 -18.25 -15.52 6.97
N PHE A 432 -17.79 -16.31 7.94
CA PHE A 432 -18.42 -17.55 8.38
C PHE A 432 -19.02 -17.58 9.81
N PRO A 433 -19.17 -16.47 10.57
CA PRO A 433 -19.74 -16.53 11.92
C PRO A 433 -21.17 -17.09 11.96
N LEU A 434 -21.97 -16.81 10.92
CA LEU A 434 -23.36 -17.28 10.86
C LEU A 434 -23.47 -18.80 10.79
N PHE A 435 -22.60 -19.46 10.03
CA PHE A 435 -22.55 -20.92 10.00
C PHE A 435 -22.11 -21.51 11.34
N ARG A 436 -21.14 -20.89 12.03
CA ARG A 436 -20.70 -21.34 13.36
C ARG A 436 -21.85 -21.33 14.35
N GLU A 437 -22.57 -20.21 14.40
CA GLU A 437 -23.74 -20.06 15.25
C GLU A 437 -24.83 -21.08 14.88
N ILE A 438 -25.13 -21.29 13.60
CA ILE A 438 -26.21 -22.20 13.18
C ILE A 438 -25.86 -23.67 13.39
N HIS A 439 -24.63 -24.09 13.10
CA HIS A 439 -24.23 -25.49 13.10
C HIS A 439 -23.57 -25.93 14.41
N GLY A 440 -23.28 -25.01 15.33
CA GLY A 440 -22.55 -25.32 16.56
C GLY A 440 -21.10 -25.72 16.35
N GLU A 441 -20.65 -25.61 15.10
CA GLU A 441 -19.28 -25.89 14.74
C GLU A 441 -18.44 -24.72 15.22
N ASP A 442 -17.48 -25.00 16.09
CA ASP A 442 -16.50 -23.98 16.42
C ASP A 442 -15.64 -23.67 15.19
N TRP A 443 -14.84 -22.62 15.30
CA TRP A 443 -13.90 -22.29 14.22
C TRP A 443 -12.91 -23.44 13.91
N LEU A 444 -12.74 -24.39 14.84
CA LEU A 444 -12.11 -25.73 14.73
C LEU A 444 -12.54 -26.52 13.50
N GLN A 445 -13.85 -26.70 13.41
CA GLN A 445 -14.51 -27.65 12.49
C GLN A 445 -14.81 -27.01 11.13
N MET A 446 -15.04 -25.70 11.14
CA MET A 446 -15.27 -24.93 9.94
C MET A 446 -13.96 -24.56 9.24
N ASN A 447 -13.75 -25.07 8.02
CA ASN A 447 -12.63 -24.69 7.17
C ASN A 447 -13.02 -23.50 6.26
N PRO A 448 -12.71 -22.25 6.64
CA PRO A 448 -13.06 -21.05 5.86
C PRO A 448 -12.29 -20.95 4.53
N ALA A 449 -11.28 -21.79 4.32
CA ALA A 449 -10.50 -21.81 3.09
C ALA A 449 -11.15 -22.73 2.02
N ASN A 450 -11.87 -23.78 2.44
CA ASN A 450 -12.58 -24.70 1.54
C ASN A 450 -13.93 -24.14 1.14
N THR A 451 -14.05 -23.56 -0.04
CA THR A 451 -15.32 -23.03 -0.55
C THR A 451 -16.01 -23.97 -1.56
N TYR A 452 -15.28 -24.77 -2.35
CA TYR A 452 -15.94 -25.58 -3.39
C TYR A 452 -15.43 -27.03 -3.52
N PRO A 453 -16.31 -28.05 -3.37
CA PRO A 453 -17.62 -27.99 -2.75
C PRO A 453 -17.49 -27.92 -1.24
N TRP A 454 -18.06 -26.90 -0.60
CA TRP A 454 -18.07 -26.81 0.85
C TRP A 454 -19.32 -27.47 1.45
N PRO A 455 -19.20 -28.55 2.26
CA PRO A 455 -20.35 -29.30 2.74
C PRO A 455 -21.38 -28.48 3.51
N LEU A 456 -20.96 -27.45 4.26
CA LEU A 456 -21.88 -26.58 5.01
C LEU A 456 -22.68 -25.64 4.11
N ALA A 457 -22.21 -25.39 2.89
CA ALA A 457 -22.93 -24.62 1.88
C ALA A 457 -23.76 -25.51 0.94
N MET A 458 -23.86 -26.82 1.22
CA MET A 458 -24.61 -27.78 0.43
C MET A 458 -25.93 -28.16 1.08
N LYS A 459 -26.97 -28.36 0.26
CA LYS A 459 -28.25 -28.95 0.66
C LYS A 459 -28.41 -30.30 -0.03
N ALA A 460 -28.57 -31.36 0.78
CA ALA A 460 -28.72 -32.73 0.30
C ALA A 460 -27.63 -33.16 -0.72
N GLY A 461 -26.38 -32.77 -0.48
CA GLY A 461 -25.23 -33.09 -1.34
C GLY A 461 -25.17 -32.32 -2.67
N ARG A 462 -25.99 -31.28 -2.82
CA ARG A 462 -26.01 -30.37 -3.98
C ARG A 462 -25.64 -28.95 -3.53
N PRO A 463 -25.10 -28.10 -4.42
CA PRO A 463 -24.86 -26.70 -4.09
C PRO A 463 -26.18 -26.04 -3.65
N THR A 464 -26.12 -25.16 -2.64
CA THR A 464 -27.28 -24.35 -2.28
C THR A 464 -27.62 -23.43 -3.45
N VAL A 465 -28.88 -23.45 -3.86
CA VAL A 465 -29.46 -22.58 -4.89
C VAL A 465 -30.63 -21.83 -4.27
N VAL A 466 -31.12 -20.80 -4.95
CA VAL A 466 -32.22 -19.99 -4.43
C VAL A 466 -33.44 -20.85 -4.20
N SER A 467 -34.04 -20.69 -3.03
CA SER A 467 -35.29 -21.32 -2.68
C SER A 467 -36.46 -20.36 -2.90
N ALA A 468 -37.64 -20.93 -3.11
CA ALA A 468 -38.86 -20.14 -3.21
C ALA A 468 -39.15 -19.41 -1.89
N GLU A 469 -38.82 -20.02 -0.75
CA GLU A 469 -38.93 -19.41 0.58
C GLU A 469 -38.02 -18.19 0.72
N MET A 470 -36.73 -18.33 0.39
CA MET A 470 -35.78 -17.22 0.42
C MET A 470 -36.25 -16.06 -0.49
N ALA A 471 -36.71 -16.36 -1.70
CA ALA A 471 -37.15 -15.35 -2.67
C ALA A 471 -38.37 -14.52 -2.23
N VAL A 472 -39.11 -14.99 -1.23
CA VAL A 472 -40.24 -14.25 -0.64
C VAL A 472 -39.86 -13.62 0.71
N VAL A 473 -39.16 -14.34 1.59
CA VAL A 473 -38.82 -13.84 2.94
C VAL A 473 -37.74 -12.77 2.92
N TYR A 474 -36.82 -12.79 1.96
CA TYR A 474 -35.79 -11.75 1.85
C TYR A 474 -36.36 -10.35 1.53
N ARG A 475 -37.66 -10.23 1.21
CA ARG A 475 -38.33 -8.96 0.85
C ARG A 475 -38.47 -8.01 2.05
N PHE A 476 -37.35 -7.51 2.55
CA PHE A 476 -37.21 -6.56 3.66
C PHE A 476 -37.62 -5.15 3.24
N HIS A 477 -38.81 -5.01 2.64
CA HIS A 477 -39.34 -3.76 2.12
C HIS A 477 -39.55 -2.69 3.19
N GLU A 478 -39.44 -3.05 4.47
CA GLU A 478 -39.41 -2.10 5.58
C GLU A 478 -38.19 -1.17 5.55
N PHE A 479 -37.12 -1.55 4.85
CA PHE A 479 -35.95 -0.69 4.60
C PHE A 479 -36.18 0.37 3.53
N ILE A 480 -37.27 0.29 2.76
CA ILE A 480 -37.52 1.23 1.68
C ILE A 480 -37.80 2.62 2.27
N ILE A 481 -37.09 3.61 1.73
CA ILE A 481 -37.28 5.04 2.01
C ILE A 481 -38.40 5.60 1.13
N ASN A 482 -39.12 6.59 1.64
CA ASN A 482 -40.15 7.28 0.85
C ASN A 482 -39.53 8.33 -0.09
N GLU A 483 -38.55 9.09 0.39
CA GLU A 483 -37.86 10.13 -0.34
C GLU A 483 -36.38 10.23 0.01
N PHE A 484 -35.59 10.81 -0.90
CA PHE A 484 -34.18 11.14 -0.66
C PHE A 484 -33.84 12.51 -1.29
N PRO A 485 -32.91 13.27 -0.72
CA PRO A 485 -32.48 14.54 -1.30
C PRO A 485 -31.67 14.31 -2.58
N ILE A 486 -31.76 15.21 -3.56
CA ILE A 486 -30.80 15.33 -4.67
C ILE A 486 -29.81 16.42 -4.30
N VAL A 487 -28.53 16.08 -4.18
CA VAL A 487 -27.51 16.99 -3.61
C VAL A 487 -26.44 17.30 -4.66
N ASP A 488 -26.17 18.57 -4.91
CA ASP A 488 -25.15 18.98 -5.86
C ASP A 488 -23.71 18.86 -5.32
N ALA A 489 -22.71 19.13 -6.17
CA ALA A 489 -21.30 19.09 -5.79
C ALA A 489 -20.91 20.13 -4.73
N GLY A 490 -21.72 21.17 -4.51
CA GLY A 490 -21.55 22.19 -3.47
C GLY A 490 -22.20 21.83 -2.13
N GLY A 491 -22.76 20.63 -2.00
CA GLY A 491 -23.51 20.21 -0.82
C GLY A 491 -24.89 20.85 -0.68
N THR A 492 -25.40 21.51 -1.73
CA THR A 492 -26.74 22.12 -1.72
C THR A 492 -27.77 21.09 -2.16
N THR A 493 -28.79 20.86 -1.33
CA THR A 493 -29.97 20.09 -1.73
C THR A 493 -30.75 20.85 -2.80
N LEU A 494 -30.86 20.27 -3.98
CA LEU A 494 -31.61 20.83 -5.11
C LEU A 494 -33.12 20.66 -4.92
N HIS A 495 -33.55 19.48 -4.46
CA HIS A 495 -34.92 19.10 -4.10
C HIS A 495 -34.91 17.73 -3.41
N ASN A 496 -36.03 17.33 -2.80
CA ASN A 496 -36.26 15.93 -2.39
C ASN A 496 -36.98 15.19 -3.51
N GLN A 497 -36.58 13.94 -3.73
CA GLN A 497 -37.12 13.04 -4.74
C GLN A 497 -37.86 11.89 -4.05
N SER A 498 -39.14 11.71 -4.38
CA SER A 498 -39.93 10.53 -4.03
C SER A 498 -39.33 9.30 -4.71
N LEU A 499 -38.97 8.26 -3.95
CA LEU A 499 -38.38 7.05 -4.50
C LEU A 499 -39.37 6.32 -5.40
N PHE A 500 -40.64 6.22 -4.99
CA PHE A 500 -41.68 5.57 -5.78
C PHE A 500 -41.85 6.22 -7.17
N ASP A 501 -41.80 7.55 -7.24
CA ASP A 501 -41.94 8.30 -8.50
C ASP A 501 -40.73 8.18 -9.42
N THR A 502 -39.60 7.65 -8.92
CA THR A 502 -38.42 7.39 -9.76
C THR A 502 -38.56 6.16 -10.64
N GLY A 503 -39.53 5.30 -10.35
CA GLY A 503 -39.68 4.04 -11.06
C GLY A 503 -40.05 4.22 -12.52
N PHE A 504 -39.33 3.51 -13.38
CA PHE A 504 -39.42 3.61 -14.83
C PHE A 504 -39.11 5.02 -15.40
N ASP A 505 -38.36 5.86 -14.67
CA ASP A 505 -37.93 7.20 -15.14
C ASP A 505 -36.44 7.28 -15.46
N ALA A 506 -36.04 6.62 -16.55
CA ALA A 506 -34.65 6.64 -17.04
C ALA A 506 -34.18 8.05 -17.47
N LYS A 507 -35.09 8.89 -18.01
CA LYS A 507 -34.74 10.25 -18.46
C LYS A 507 -34.51 11.19 -17.29
N GLY A 508 -35.37 11.11 -16.26
CA GLY A 508 -35.19 11.87 -15.02
C GLY A 508 -33.91 11.45 -14.30
N PHE A 509 -33.56 10.17 -14.28
CA PHE A 509 -32.28 9.69 -13.71
C PHE A 509 -31.07 10.39 -14.35
N ILE A 510 -31.03 10.45 -15.68
CA ILE A 510 -29.98 11.18 -16.42
C ILE A 510 -30.01 12.67 -16.10
N GLY A 511 -31.22 13.25 -16.05
CA GLY A 511 -31.43 14.68 -15.79
C GLY A 511 -30.99 15.13 -14.40
N ALA A 512 -31.25 14.31 -13.38
CA ALA A 512 -30.81 14.51 -12.00
C ALA A 512 -29.30 14.28 -11.86
N GLY A 513 -28.77 13.28 -12.56
CA GLY A 513 -27.36 12.93 -12.60
C GLY A 513 -26.97 11.95 -11.49
N LEU A 514 -26.30 10.85 -11.86
CA LEU A 514 -25.85 9.79 -10.93
C LEU A 514 -25.16 10.36 -9.70
N GLU A 515 -24.26 11.31 -9.89
CA GLU A 515 -23.44 11.83 -8.80
C GLU A 515 -24.25 12.66 -7.80
N ASN A 516 -25.31 13.35 -8.25
CA ASN A 516 -26.18 14.09 -7.33
C ASN A 516 -27.10 13.17 -6.54
N ILE A 517 -27.59 12.10 -7.19
CA ILE A 517 -28.34 11.03 -6.55
C ILE A 517 -27.47 10.36 -5.49
N LEU A 518 -26.24 9.95 -5.83
CA LEU A 518 -25.33 9.30 -4.90
C LEU A 518 -25.00 10.18 -3.69
N ARG A 519 -24.77 11.49 -3.85
CA ARG A 519 -24.54 12.40 -2.71
C ARG A 519 -25.73 12.44 -1.76
N GLY A 520 -26.95 12.40 -2.28
CA GLY A 520 -28.17 12.36 -1.48
C GLY A 520 -28.39 11.02 -0.78
N VAL A 521 -28.24 9.94 -1.53
CA VAL A 521 -28.35 8.57 -1.04
C VAL A 521 -27.35 8.32 0.09
N VAL A 522 -26.08 8.68 -0.05
CA VAL A 522 -25.06 8.42 0.98
C VAL A 522 -25.12 9.38 2.18
N SER A 523 -25.96 10.42 2.12
CA SER A 523 -26.18 11.38 3.22
C SER A 523 -27.51 11.18 3.96
N THR A 524 -28.28 10.15 3.57
CA THR A 524 -29.58 9.80 4.16
C THR A 524 -29.47 8.48 4.93
N THR A 525 -30.44 8.19 5.79
CA THR A 525 -30.55 6.94 6.56
C THR A 525 -31.74 6.11 6.09
N ILE A 526 -31.66 4.80 6.24
CA ILE A 526 -32.78 3.89 6.01
C ILE A 526 -33.50 3.56 7.34
N PRO A 527 -34.78 3.17 7.27
CA PRO A 527 -35.47 2.55 8.40
C PRO A 527 -34.87 1.18 8.74
N ASN A 528 -35.08 0.72 9.97
CA ASN A 528 -34.66 -0.59 10.48
C ASN A 528 -35.76 -1.65 10.31
N PHE A 529 -35.39 -2.91 10.52
CA PHE A 529 -36.32 -4.00 10.79
C PHE A 529 -37.34 -3.56 11.84
N LYS A 530 -38.59 -4.00 11.67
CA LYS A 530 -39.74 -3.66 12.52
C LYS A 530 -40.26 -2.22 12.38
N SER A 531 -39.68 -1.38 11.53
CA SER A 531 -40.26 -0.06 11.22
C SER A 531 -41.56 -0.19 10.44
N GLY A 532 -41.78 -1.29 9.73
CA GLY A 532 -42.85 -1.42 8.75
C GLY A 532 -42.54 -0.68 7.44
N VAL A 533 -43.38 -0.94 6.46
CA VAL A 533 -43.29 -0.42 5.10
C VAL A 533 -44.00 0.93 4.99
N ASP A 534 -43.37 1.84 4.27
CA ASP A 534 -43.90 3.17 4.03
C ASP A 534 -45.21 3.16 3.22
N GLU A 535 -46.12 4.08 3.53
CA GLU A 535 -47.40 4.17 2.84
C GLU A 535 -47.23 4.53 1.35
N SER A 536 -46.14 5.19 0.97
CA SER A 536 -45.81 5.45 -0.44
C SER A 536 -45.60 4.20 -1.29
N PHE A 537 -45.30 3.04 -0.69
CA PHE A 537 -45.18 1.74 -1.37
C PHE A 537 -46.34 0.78 -1.03
N ARG A 538 -46.98 1.01 0.11
CA ARG A 538 -48.11 0.20 0.60
C ARG A 538 -49.45 0.66 0.02
N SER A 539 -49.59 1.94 -0.29
CA SER A 539 -50.81 2.53 -0.88
C SER A 539 -50.47 3.45 -2.04
N ALA A 540 -49.47 3.06 -2.83
CA ALA A 540 -49.02 3.84 -3.96
C ALA A 540 -50.12 3.94 -5.03
N GLY A 541 -50.33 5.15 -5.58
CA GLY A 541 -51.47 5.43 -6.47
C GLY A 541 -51.63 4.42 -7.61
N LYS A 542 -50.62 4.29 -8.49
CA LYS A 542 -50.59 3.26 -9.53
C LYS A 542 -49.16 2.80 -9.81
N TYR A 543 -48.87 1.52 -9.59
CA TYR A 543 -47.64 0.85 -10.05
C TYR A 543 -47.98 0.00 -11.28
N ARG A 544 -47.20 0.13 -12.36
CA ARG A 544 -47.46 -0.55 -13.65
C ARG A 544 -48.94 -0.40 -14.10
N GLY A 545 -49.53 0.77 -13.87
CA GLY A 545 -50.89 1.12 -14.29
C GLY A 545 -52.04 0.66 -13.37
N SER A 546 -51.77 -0.05 -12.27
CA SER A 546 -52.78 -0.58 -11.35
C SER A 546 -52.55 -0.12 -9.90
N PRO A 547 -53.60 0.01 -9.07
CA PRO A 547 -53.45 0.20 -7.62
C PRO A 547 -52.53 -0.86 -7.02
N PHE A 548 -51.68 -0.46 -6.07
CA PHE A 548 -50.55 -1.27 -5.65
C PHE A 548 -50.27 -1.20 -4.15
N ASP A 549 -49.91 -2.36 -3.60
CA ASP A 549 -49.40 -2.53 -2.25
C ASP A 549 -48.32 -3.63 -2.29
N ILE A 550 -47.07 -3.24 -2.06
CA ILE A 550 -45.91 -4.15 -2.14
C ILE A 550 -45.96 -5.30 -1.10
N VAL A 551 -46.60 -5.08 0.04
CA VAL A 551 -46.76 -6.07 1.11
C VAL A 551 -47.85 -7.05 0.74
N THR A 552 -48.99 -6.56 0.25
CA THR A 552 -50.07 -7.41 -0.27
C THR A 552 -49.54 -8.35 -1.35
N TRP A 553 -48.69 -7.86 -2.26
CA TRP A 553 -48.04 -8.70 -3.27
C TRP A 553 -47.16 -9.79 -2.64
N SER A 554 -46.42 -9.48 -1.57
CA SER A 554 -45.54 -10.45 -0.90
C SER A 554 -46.33 -11.56 -0.21
N ILE A 555 -47.41 -11.22 0.49
CA ILE A 555 -48.31 -12.20 1.13
C ILE A 555 -48.99 -13.08 0.08
N VAL A 556 -49.48 -12.48 -1.02
CA VAL A 556 -50.10 -13.26 -2.10
C VAL A 556 -49.07 -14.19 -2.75
N HIS A 557 -47.86 -13.72 -3.02
CA HIS A 557 -46.81 -14.54 -3.62
C HIS A 557 -46.35 -15.70 -2.73
N GLU A 558 -46.38 -15.55 -1.41
CA GLU A 558 -46.17 -16.67 -0.48
C GLU A 558 -47.22 -17.76 -0.69
N ARG A 559 -48.49 -17.38 -0.65
CA ARG A 559 -49.63 -18.32 -0.69
C ARG A 559 -49.80 -18.97 -2.06
N GLU A 560 -49.63 -18.20 -3.13
CA GLU A 560 -49.81 -18.69 -4.51
C GLU A 560 -48.66 -19.58 -4.99
N GLN A 561 -47.48 -19.50 -4.36
CA GLN A 561 -46.34 -20.39 -4.59
C GLN A 561 -46.32 -21.60 -3.64
N GLY A 562 -47.35 -21.74 -2.79
CA GLY A 562 -47.50 -22.88 -1.89
C GLY A 562 -46.41 -22.95 -0.81
N LEU A 563 -45.92 -21.81 -0.33
CA LEU A 563 -44.90 -21.79 0.73
C LEU A 563 -45.48 -22.25 2.08
N PRO A 564 -44.64 -22.87 2.94
CA PRO A 564 -45.04 -23.23 4.29
C PRO A 564 -45.41 -22.00 5.12
N THR A 565 -46.28 -22.20 6.12
CA THR A 565 -46.52 -21.20 7.18
C THR A 565 -45.33 -21.14 8.15
N PHE A 566 -45.27 -20.10 8.99
CA PHE A 566 -44.14 -19.86 9.90
C PHE A 566 -43.77 -21.09 10.73
N ASN A 567 -44.74 -21.65 11.46
CA ASN A 567 -44.50 -22.81 12.33
C ASN A 567 -44.10 -24.06 11.52
N ASN A 568 -44.67 -24.26 10.32
CA ASN A 568 -44.35 -25.43 9.50
C ASN A 568 -42.93 -25.38 8.93
N TYR A 569 -42.46 -24.20 8.53
CA TYR A 569 -41.06 -24.00 8.12
C TYR A 569 -40.12 -24.31 9.29
N PHE A 570 -40.35 -23.71 10.46
CA PHE A 570 -39.43 -23.87 11.59
C PHE A 570 -39.50 -25.24 12.25
N ARG A 571 -40.60 -26.00 12.11
CA ARG A 571 -40.63 -27.43 12.49
C ARG A 571 -39.62 -28.23 11.67
N ALA A 572 -39.57 -28.02 10.35
CA ALA A 572 -38.64 -28.71 9.47
C ALA A 572 -37.19 -28.26 9.70
N TYR A 573 -36.97 -26.96 9.88
CA TYR A 573 -35.65 -26.42 10.24
C TYR A 573 -35.14 -27.02 11.57
N ASN A 574 -35.94 -26.94 12.63
CA ASN A 574 -35.56 -27.45 13.95
C ASN A 574 -35.35 -28.97 13.95
N ALA A 575 -36.01 -29.72 13.05
CA ALA A 575 -35.79 -31.16 12.91
C ALA A 575 -34.36 -31.51 12.48
N GLN A 576 -33.64 -30.56 11.85
CA GLN A 576 -32.22 -30.71 11.52
C GLN A 576 -31.29 -30.53 12.73
N LYS A 577 -31.84 -30.16 13.90
CA LYS A 577 -31.12 -29.91 15.16
C LYS A 577 -30.01 -28.85 15.03
N PRO A 578 -30.33 -27.64 14.55
CA PRO A 578 -29.38 -26.53 14.56
C PRO A 578 -29.11 -26.04 15.99
N ASP A 579 -27.97 -25.38 16.19
CA ASP A 579 -27.60 -24.77 17.48
C ASP A 579 -28.41 -23.51 17.78
N VAL A 580 -28.96 -22.87 16.73
CA VAL A 580 -29.84 -21.71 16.85
C VAL A 580 -31.28 -22.10 16.48
N PRO A 581 -32.06 -22.72 17.39
CA PRO A 581 -33.45 -23.05 17.09
C PRO A 581 -34.34 -21.79 17.06
N VAL A 582 -35.43 -21.88 16.30
CA VAL A 582 -36.52 -20.89 16.29
C VAL A 582 -37.75 -21.51 16.96
N PRO A 583 -38.25 -20.97 18.08
CA PRO A 583 -39.37 -21.57 18.80
C PRO A 583 -40.64 -21.67 17.94
N ILE A 584 -41.32 -22.82 18.02
CA ILE A 584 -42.66 -22.98 17.46
C ILE A 584 -43.64 -22.21 18.33
N ARG A 585 -44.53 -21.43 17.72
CA ARG A 585 -45.50 -20.58 18.42
C ARG A 585 -46.78 -21.37 18.67
N GLU A 586 -47.02 -21.78 19.91
CA GLU A 586 -48.22 -22.55 20.26
C GLU A 586 -49.43 -21.66 20.54
N ARG A 587 -49.19 -20.39 20.88
CA ARG A 587 -50.22 -19.38 21.13
C ARG A 587 -49.89 -18.10 20.36
N PHE A 588 -50.91 -17.26 20.10
CA PHE A 588 -50.69 -15.98 19.42
C PHE A 588 -49.79 -15.02 20.22
N GLU A 589 -49.83 -15.10 21.55
CA GLU A 589 -48.96 -14.35 22.46
C GLU A 589 -47.47 -14.67 22.28
N ASP A 590 -47.14 -15.82 21.69
CA ASP A 590 -45.76 -16.23 21.49
C ASP A 590 -45.15 -15.56 20.24
N PHE A 591 -45.97 -14.95 19.37
CA PHE A 591 -45.50 -14.21 18.19
C PHE A 591 -45.05 -12.79 18.50
N THR A 592 -45.72 -12.09 19.42
CA THR A 592 -45.45 -10.66 19.66
C THR A 592 -45.89 -10.20 21.05
N THR A 593 -45.14 -9.26 21.61
CA THR A 593 -45.49 -8.54 22.84
C THR A 593 -46.35 -7.30 22.58
N ASN A 594 -46.53 -6.89 21.32
CA ASN A 594 -47.38 -5.74 20.97
C ASN A 594 -48.88 -6.12 21.08
N PRO A 595 -49.66 -5.44 21.95
CA PRO A 595 -51.08 -5.76 22.15
C PRO A 595 -51.95 -5.53 20.92
N GLU A 596 -51.62 -4.57 20.05
CA GLU A 596 -52.36 -4.29 18.82
C GLU A 596 -52.15 -5.41 17.79
N HIS A 597 -50.90 -5.81 17.57
CA HIS A 597 -50.59 -6.95 16.70
C HIS A 597 -51.19 -8.25 17.24
N LEU A 598 -51.16 -8.46 18.56
CA LEU A 598 -51.80 -9.63 19.18
C LEU A 598 -53.31 -9.66 18.94
N ALA A 599 -53.99 -8.51 19.07
CA ALA A 599 -55.41 -8.39 18.78
C ALA A 599 -55.70 -8.66 17.30
N ALA A 600 -54.87 -8.12 16.40
CA ALA A 600 -54.99 -8.36 14.96
C ALA A 600 -54.75 -9.83 14.59
N LEU A 601 -53.76 -10.50 15.19
CA LEU A 601 -53.52 -11.95 14.99
C LEU A 601 -54.76 -12.78 15.34
N LYS A 602 -55.34 -12.53 16.52
CA LYS A 602 -56.56 -13.21 16.99
C LYS A 602 -57.79 -12.94 16.13
N THR A 603 -57.79 -11.79 15.43
CA THR A 603 -58.89 -11.39 14.56
C THR A 603 -58.75 -11.97 13.15
N LEU A 604 -57.52 -12.00 12.62
CA LEU A 604 -57.26 -12.36 11.22
C LEU A 604 -56.96 -13.85 11.03
N TYR A 605 -56.35 -14.53 12.00
CA TYR A 605 -55.96 -15.95 11.89
C TYR A 605 -56.76 -16.82 12.85
N THR A 606 -57.12 -18.03 12.40
CA THR A 606 -57.88 -18.99 13.23
C THR A 606 -56.98 -19.72 14.21
N SER A 607 -55.75 -20.03 13.80
CA SER A 607 -54.77 -20.71 14.65
C SER A 607 -53.34 -20.18 14.44
N PRO A 608 -52.45 -20.32 15.43
CA PRO A 608 -51.03 -19.99 15.30
C PRO A 608 -50.31 -20.68 14.13
N ASP A 609 -50.76 -21.88 13.73
CA ASP A 609 -50.17 -22.65 12.63
C ASP A 609 -50.52 -22.13 11.23
N GLU A 610 -51.54 -21.27 11.12
CA GLU A 610 -51.97 -20.65 9.86
C GLU A 610 -51.23 -19.36 9.54
N VAL A 611 -50.44 -18.82 10.48
CA VAL A 611 -49.73 -17.54 10.31
C VAL A 611 -48.74 -17.65 9.14
N ASP A 612 -48.94 -16.80 8.14
CA ASP A 612 -48.07 -16.70 6.96
C ASP A 612 -46.60 -16.55 7.38
N LEU A 613 -45.68 -17.15 6.63
CA LEU A 613 -44.25 -17.15 6.91
C LEU A 613 -43.69 -15.73 7.02
N VAL A 614 -44.02 -14.84 6.07
CA VAL A 614 -43.56 -13.45 6.11
C VAL A 614 -44.14 -12.68 7.29
N VAL A 615 -45.37 -12.99 7.71
CA VAL A 615 -46.03 -12.36 8.87
C VAL A 615 -45.35 -12.82 10.16
N GLY A 616 -45.10 -14.11 10.31
CA GLY A 616 -44.38 -14.64 11.46
C GLY A 616 -42.96 -14.08 11.55
N CYS A 617 -42.26 -13.93 10.42
CA CYS A 617 -40.95 -13.29 10.38
C CYS A 617 -41.01 -11.79 10.75
N GLN A 618 -42.03 -11.08 10.27
CA GLN A 618 -42.27 -9.68 10.64
C GLN A 618 -42.56 -9.51 12.13
N LEU A 619 -43.19 -10.49 12.76
CA LEU A 619 -43.53 -10.45 14.18
C LEU A 619 -42.42 -10.98 15.08
N ASP A 620 -41.45 -11.76 14.59
CA ASP A 620 -40.40 -12.35 15.42
C ASP A 620 -39.54 -11.27 16.11
N GLU A 621 -39.73 -11.11 17.42
CA GLU A 621 -39.01 -10.14 18.25
C GLU A 621 -37.62 -10.65 18.68
N THR A 622 -37.29 -11.92 18.38
CA THR A 622 -35.99 -12.49 18.71
C THR A 622 -34.95 -12.20 17.63
N MET A 623 -33.90 -11.45 17.96
CA MET A 623 -32.78 -11.21 17.05
C MET A 623 -31.87 -12.45 16.99
N PHE A 624 -31.24 -12.67 15.84
CA PHE A 624 -30.19 -13.67 15.73
C PHE A 624 -28.99 -13.23 16.59
N PRO A 625 -28.33 -14.14 17.33
CA PRO A 625 -27.23 -13.80 18.23
C PRO A 625 -26.22 -12.82 17.62
N ALA A 626 -25.99 -11.72 18.33
CA ALA A 626 -25.05 -10.67 17.94
C ALA A 626 -25.26 -10.06 16.54
N THR A 627 -26.51 -10.03 16.09
CA THR A 627 -26.92 -9.31 14.88
C THR A 627 -28.13 -8.44 15.19
N SER A 628 -28.40 -7.49 14.31
CA SER A 628 -29.62 -6.67 14.37
C SER A 628 -30.72 -7.18 13.43
N VAL A 629 -30.76 -8.48 13.13
CA VAL A 629 -31.74 -9.11 12.22
C VAL A 629 -32.58 -10.11 13.00
N PRO A 630 -33.92 -10.15 12.80
CA PRO A 630 -34.75 -11.21 13.36
C PRO A 630 -34.24 -12.60 12.97
N LYS A 631 -34.17 -13.50 13.95
CA LYS A 631 -33.61 -14.85 13.78
C LYS A 631 -34.31 -15.60 12.66
N SER A 632 -35.64 -15.58 12.65
CA SER A 632 -36.42 -16.24 11.60
C SER A 632 -36.10 -15.70 10.20
N SER A 633 -35.97 -14.38 10.06
CA SER A 633 -35.68 -13.74 8.79
C SER A 633 -34.28 -14.09 8.29
N LEU A 634 -33.27 -14.02 9.16
CA LEU A 634 -31.88 -14.30 8.81
C LEU A 634 -31.69 -15.73 8.29
N ILE A 635 -32.29 -16.71 8.98
CA ILE A 635 -32.16 -18.15 8.65
C ILE A 635 -32.75 -18.47 7.27
N VAL A 636 -33.95 -17.99 6.97
CA VAL A 636 -34.60 -18.29 5.68
C VAL A 636 -33.91 -17.58 4.52
N SER A 637 -33.32 -16.40 4.78
CA SER A 637 -32.91 -15.47 3.74
C SER A 637 -31.38 -15.31 3.61
N LEU A 638 -30.74 -14.55 4.51
CA LEU A 638 -29.31 -14.24 4.47
C LEU A 638 -28.45 -15.49 4.53
N PHE A 639 -28.80 -16.48 5.36
CA PHE A 639 -28.05 -17.73 5.44
C PHE A 639 -28.06 -18.50 4.12
N ASN A 640 -29.20 -18.55 3.43
CA ASN A 640 -29.30 -19.12 2.08
C ASN A 640 -28.45 -18.31 1.08
N LEU A 641 -28.52 -16.98 1.11
CA LEU A 641 -27.73 -16.10 0.23
C LEU A 641 -26.22 -16.34 0.38
N ILE A 642 -25.75 -16.43 1.63
CA ILE A 642 -24.35 -16.69 1.95
C ILE A 642 -23.94 -18.09 1.48
N SER A 643 -24.81 -19.09 1.68
CA SER A 643 -24.57 -20.46 1.23
C SER A 643 -24.46 -20.55 -0.29
N MET A 644 -25.27 -19.79 -1.05
CA MET A 644 -25.15 -19.71 -2.51
C MET A 644 -23.80 -19.15 -2.95
N GLY A 645 -23.35 -18.05 -2.34
CA GLY A 645 -22.04 -17.44 -2.66
C GLY A 645 -20.87 -18.37 -2.37
N ASN A 646 -20.96 -19.16 -1.30
CA ASN A 646 -19.92 -20.13 -0.96
C ASN A 646 -20.00 -21.42 -1.77
N ALA A 647 -21.17 -21.83 -2.27
CA ALA A 647 -21.33 -23.00 -3.12
C ALA A 647 -20.85 -22.79 -4.58
N ASP A 648 -20.39 -21.59 -4.92
CA ASP A 648 -20.00 -21.18 -6.26
C ASP A 648 -18.54 -21.53 -6.59
N ARG A 649 -18.32 -22.32 -7.65
CA ARG A 649 -16.98 -22.72 -8.14
C ARG A 649 -16.14 -21.53 -8.58
N PHE A 650 -16.79 -20.47 -9.06
CA PHE A 650 -16.10 -19.25 -9.50
C PHE A 650 -16.03 -18.21 -8.38
N SER A 651 -16.30 -18.60 -7.12
CA SER A 651 -16.20 -17.68 -6.00
C SER A 651 -14.79 -17.16 -5.81
N VAL A 652 -14.69 -15.90 -5.41
CA VAL A 652 -13.42 -15.22 -5.12
C VAL A 652 -12.61 -15.93 -4.03
N GLY A 653 -13.30 -16.50 -3.03
CA GLY A 653 -12.68 -17.29 -1.97
C GLY A 653 -12.05 -18.58 -2.50
N TYR A 654 -12.75 -19.30 -3.39
CA TYR A 654 -12.17 -20.50 -4.02
C TYR A 654 -10.98 -20.14 -4.89
N ALA A 655 -11.13 -19.14 -5.76
CA ALA A 655 -10.09 -18.74 -6.69
C ALA A 655 -8.81 -18.29 -5.97
N ALA A 656 -8.95 -17.54 -4.87
CA ALA A 656 -7.81 -17.09 -4.07
C ALA A 656 -7.14 -18.21 -3.25
N MET A 657 -7.82 -19.32 -2.97
CA MET A 657 -7.26 -20.42 -2.15
C MET A 657 -6.93 -21.69 -2.94
N ARG A 658 -7.30 -21.78 -4.22
CA ARG A 658 -7.12 -22.95 -5.09
C ARG A 658 -5.70 -23.56 -5.01
N CYS A 659 -4.65 -22.77 -5.24
CA CYS A 659 -3.27 -23.28 -5.25
C CYS A 659 -2.75 -23.71 -3.88
N TRP A 660 -3.43 -23.32 -2.79
CA TRP A 660 -3.07 -23.73 -1.44
C TRP A 660 -3.72 -25.05 -1.04
N LEU A 661 -4.98 -25.24 -1.44
CA LEU A 661 -5.84 -26.27 -0.89
C LEU A 661 -6.03 -27.48 -1.80
N VAL A 662 -5.98 -27.26 -3.12
CA VAL A 662 -6.13 -28.35 -4.07
C VAL A 662 -4.81 -28.72 -4.72
N ASP A 663 -4.08 -27.70 -5.16
CA ASP A 663 -2.74 -27.88 -5.71
C ASP A 663 -1.69 -27.50 -4.66
N LYS A 664 -0.47 -27.21 -5.12
CA LYS A 664 0.59 -26.60 -4.31
C LYS A 664 1.09 -25.37 -5.06
N PRO A 665 1.54 -24.29 -4.40
CA PRO A 665 2.02 -23.10 -5.11
C PRO A 665 3.15 -23.38 -6.11
N TRP A 666 3.95 -24.42 -5.87
CA TRP A 666 5.03 -24.83 -6.78
C TRP A 666 4.62 -25.73 -7.95
N ASP A 667 3.38 -26.20 -7.95
CA ASP A 667 2.80 -26.98 -9.03
C ASP A 667 1.31 -26.63 -9.17
N CYS A 668 1.03 -25.33 -9.41
CA CYS A 668 -0.35 -24.85 -9.44
C CYS A 668 -0.88 -24.75 -10.87
N HIS A 669 -2.07 -25.32 -11.06
CA HIS A 669 -2.78 -25.34 -12.34
C HIS A 669 -4.15 -24.69 -12.17
N PRO A 670 -4.28 -23.39 -12.54
CA PRO A 670 -5.57 -22.72 -12.56
C PRO A 670 -6.62 -23.50 -13.36
N SER A 671 -7.84 -23.54 -12.84
CA SER A 671 -9.00 -24.21 -13.44
C SER A 671 -9.97 -23.23 -14.12
N ASN A 672 -9.79 -21.92 -13.92
CA ASN A 672 -10.56 -20.87 -14.57
C ASN A 672 -9.73 -19.59 -14.76
N ALA A 673 -10.28 -18.63 -15.51
CA ALA A 673 -9.57 -17.39 -15.83
C ALA A 673 -9.33 -16.47 -14.63
N LEU A 674 -10.18 -16.51 -13.59
CA LEU A 674 -9.97 -15.73 -12.38
C LEU A 674 -8.76 -16.26 -11.60
N GLU A 675 -8.64 -17.57 -11.46
CA GLU A 675 -7.48 -18.21 -10.85
C GLU A 675 -6.19 -17.89 -11.62
N ASP A 676 -6.20 -17.94 -12.97
CA ASP A 676 -5.03 -17.57 -13.78
C ASP A 676 -4.62 -16.10 -13.61
N LEU A 677 -5.59 -15.23 -13.33
CA LEU A 677 -5.38 -13.81 -13.06
C LEU A 677 -4.79 -13.56 -11.66
N LEU A 678 -5.35 -14.23 -10.64
CA LEU A 678 -4.93 -14.08 -9.25
C LEU A 678 -3.59 -14.76 -8.96
N TRP A 679 -3.28 -15.85 -9.65
CA TRP A 679 -2.07 -16.66 -9.44
C TRP A 679 -1.10 -16.51 -10.60
N LYS A 680 -0.28 -15.44 -10.59
CA LYS A 680 0.71 -15.18 -11.63
C LYS A 680 1.81 -16.25 -11.64
N PRO A 681 2.29 -16.68 -12.81
CA PRO A 681 3.53 -17.46 -12.92
C PRO A 681 4.71 -16.70 -12.33
N VAL A 682 5.48 -17.35 -11.46
CA VAL A 682 6.72 -16.79 -10.90
C VAL A 682 7.85 -17.79 -11.14
N ALA A 683 8.81 -17.43 -11.98
CA ALA A 683 9.92 -18.32 -12.31
C ALA A 683 10.73 -18.67 -11.05
N LYS A 684 10.69 -19.95 -10.66
CA LYS A 684 11.51 -20.52 -9.59
C LYS A 684 12.26 -21.73 -10.11
N GLU A 685 13.56 -21.74 -9.86
CA GLU A 685 14.43 -22.85 -10.27
C GLU A 685 13.95 -24.17 -9.64
N GLY A 686 13.74 -25.19 -10.47
CA GLY A 686 13.22 -26.49 -10.05
C GLY A 686 11.69 -26.60 -9.97
N PHE A 687 10.95 -25.49 -10.12
CA PHE A 687 9.49 -25.47 -10.01
C PHE A 687 8.87 -24.73 -11.22
N PRO A 688 8.76 -25.37 -12.40
CA PRO A 688 8.34 -24.71 -13.65
C PRO A 688 6.89 -24.22 -13.61
N ASN A 689 6.05 -24.83 -12.79
CA ASN A 689 4.63 -24.49 -12.61
C ASN A 689 4.40 -23.63 -11.34
N PHE A 690 5.47 -23.04 -10.79
CA PHE A 690 5.33 -22.20 -9.60
C PHE A 690 4.50 -20.95 -9.92
N ARG A 691 3.41 -20.76 -9.18
CA ARG A 691 2.54 -19.59 -9.22
C ARG A 691 2.39 -19.02 -7.83
N PHE A 692 2.26 -17.71 -7.77
CA PHE A 692 1.97 -16.99 -6.53
C PHE A 692 1.03 -15.83 -6.81
N TYR A 693 0.51 -15.19 -5.76
CA TYR A 693 -0.43 -14.09 -5.90
C TYR A 693 0.11 -12.96 -6.79
N ASP A 694 -0.74 -12.45 -7.69
CA ASP A 694 -0.50 -11.21 -8.40
C ASP A 694 -0.86 -10.02 -7.51
N ASP A 695 0.17 -9.30 -7.04
CA ASP A 695 0.02 -8.18 -6.11
C ASP A 695 -0.99 -7.13 -6.60
N PHE A 696 -1.01 -6.84 -7.91
CA PHE A 696 -1.93 -5.84 -8.44
C PHE A 696 -3.39 -6.30 -8.34
N TRP A 697 -3.69 -7.54 -8.73
CA TRP A 697 -5.07 -8.03 -8.67
C TRP A 697 -5.55 -8.28 -7.24
N MET A 698 -4.66 -8.72 -6.36
CA MET A 698 -4.97 -8.84 -4.94
C MET A 698 -5.27 -7.47 -4.31
N GLU A 699 -4.50 -6.43 -4.65
CA GLU A 699 -4.75 -5.04 -4.21
C GLU A 699 -6.01 -4.45 -4.88
N GLU A 700 -6.27 -4.76 -6.15
CA GLU A 700 -7.45 -4.29 -6.90
C GLU A 700 -8.76 -4.87 -6.35
N LEU A 701 -8.70 -6.10 -5.81
CA LEU A 701 -9.77 -6.74 -5.06
C LEU A 701 -9.72 -6.44 -3.56
N ASP A 702 -8.76 -5.63 -3.09
CA ASP A 702 -8.65 -5.19 -1.69
C ASP A 702 -8.59 -6.37 -0.70
N PHE A 703 -7.92 -7.46 -1.08
CA PHE A 703 -7.78 -8.64 -0.23
C PHE A 703 -7.07 -8.33 1.09
N GLN A 704 -6.15 -7.38 1.11
CA GLN A 704 -5.50 -6.91 2.33
C GLN A 704 -6.48 -6.40 3.39
N ALA A 705 -7.68 -5.99 2.99
CA ALA A 705 -8.77 -5.54 3.86
C ALA A 705 -10.08 -6.30 3.61
N HIS A 706 -10.01 -7.51 3.04
CA HIS A 706 -11.17 -8.39 2.79
C HIS A 706 -12.30 -7.70 1.99
N GLY A 707 -11.93 -6.76 1.11
CA GLY A 707 -12.88 -6.04 0.27
C GLY A 707 -13.64 -4.88 0.93
N GLN A 708 -13.36 -4.58 2.21
CA GLN A 708 -14.07 -3.54 2.97
C GLN A 708 -14.03 -2.14 2.33
N ASN A 709 -13.06 -1.91 1.44
CA ASN A 709 -12.83 -0.62 0.80
C ASN A 709 -13.40 -0.54 -0.62
N LEU A 710 -13.85 -1.66 -1.18
CA LEU A 710 -14.22 -1.75 -2.59
C LEU A 710 -15.40 -0.86 -2.96
N LEU A 711 -16.40 -0.74 -2.08
CA LEU A 711 -17.55 0.13 -2.36
C LEU A 711 -17.14 1.61 -2.40
N TRP A 712 -16.30 2.03 -1.46
CA TRP A 712 -15.74 3.39 -1.46
C TRP A 712 -14.91 3.65 -2.73
N ARG A 713 -14.10 2.67 -3.13
CA ARG A 713 -13.30 2.74 -4.36
C ARG A 713 -14.18 2.81 -5.61
N ILE A 714 -15.20 1.96 -5.74
CA ILE A 714 -16.11 1.98 -6.90
C ILE A 714 -16.77 3.35 -7.05
N VAL A 715 -17.29 3.93 -5.96
CA VAL A 715 -17.86 5.28 -6.02
C VAL A 715 -16.80 6.30 -6.43
N THR A 716 -15.66 6.32 -5.75
CA THR A 716 -14.67 7.38 -5.95
C THR A 716 -13.86 7.26 -7.25
N GLU A 717 -13.74 6.06 -7.82
CA GLU A 717 -13.05 5.79 -9.10
C GLU A 717 -13.99 6.00 -10.31
N ASN A 718 -15.30 5.75 -10.16
CA ASN A 718 -16.28 5.83 -11.26
C ASN A 718 -17.16 7.10 -11.25
N THR A 719 -16.96 8.00 -10.28
CA THR A 719 -17.72 9.26 -10.17
C THR A 719 -16.83 10.49 -9.93
N ASP A 720 -17.42 11.68 -9.90
CA ASP A 720 -16.73 12.90 -9.47
C ASP A 720 -16.72 13.09 -7.93
N ILE A 721 -17.41 12.23 -7.17
CA ILE A 721 -17.39 12.22 -5.71
C ILE A 721 -16.02 11.72 -5.27
N LYS A 722 -15.19 12.63 -4.73
CA LYS A 722 -13.84 12.29 -4.26
C LYS A 722 -13.72 12.19 -2.75
N CYS A 723 -14.77 12.52 -2.01
CA CYS A 723 -14.83 12.45 -0.56
C CYS A 723 -16.12 11.76 -0.15
N LEU A 724 -15.99 10.70 0.64
CA LEU A 724 -17.08 9.82 1.05
C LEU A 724 -16.69 9.15 2.38
N GLN A 725 -17.65 8.84 3.24
CA GLN A 725 -17.41 8.08 4.47
C GLN A 725 -16.70 6.75 4.19
N GLN A 726 -15.82 6.34 5.10
CA GLN A 726 -14.96 5.15 4.97
C GLN A 726 -15.75 3.91 4.53
N HIS A 727 -16.91 3.69 5.15
CA HIS A 727 -17.87 2.66 4.81
C HIS A 727 -19.16 3.31 4.28
N PRO A 728 -19.36 3.36 2.95
CA PRO A 728 -20.50 4.06 2.33
C PRO A 728 -21.88 3.49 2.70
N LEU A 729 -21.93 2.25 3.17
CA LEU A 729 -23.14 1.60 3.66
C LEU A 729 -23.66 2.22 4.96
N PHE A 730 -22.82 2.93 5.71
CA PHE A 730 -23.17 3.54 6.98
C PHE A 730 -23.14 5.08 6.85
N PRO A 731 -23.93 5.82 7.63
CA PRO A 731 -23.81 7.27 7.73
C PRO A 731 -22.41 7.70 8.17
N ALA A 732 -22.02 8.91 7.79
CA ALA A 732 -20.75 9.48 8.22
C ALA A 732 -20.76 9.74 9.74
N ASP A 733 -19.77 9.22 10.45
CA ASP A 733 -19.52 9.52 11.87
C ASP A 733 -18.04 9.92 12.06
N PRO A 734 -17.73 11.07 12.67
CA PRO A 734 -16.34 11.54 12.80
C PRO A 734 -15.39 10.58 13.54
N LYS A 735 -15.91 9.68 14.38
CA LYS A 735 -15.13 8.73 15.19
C LYS A 735 -15.15 7.32 14.61
N THR A 736 -16.32 6.79 14.24
CA THR A 736 -16.48 5.38 13.84
C THR A 736 -16.52 5.19 12.32
N ASN A 737 -16.90 6.19 11.54
CA ASN A 737 -16.98 6.13 10.09
C ASN A 737 -16.65 7.47 9.42
N PRO A 738 -15.40 7.95 9.52
CA PRO A 738 -15.03 9.30 9.10
C PRO A 738 -15.14 9.49 7.59
N VAL A 739 -15.38 10.72 7.15
CA VAL A 739 -15.30 11.09 5.72
C VAL A 739 -13.85 11.08 5.26
N LEU A 740 -13.58 10.25 4.24
CA LEU A 740 -12.28 10.04 3.64
C LEU A 740 -12.27 10.52 2.19
N CYS A 741 -11.17 11.13 1.77
CA CYS A 741 -11.01 11.70 0.44
C CYS A 741 -9.88 11.03 -0.34
N VAL A 742 -10.12 10.79 -1.63
CA VAL A 742 -9.09 10.49 -2.62
C VAL A 742 -8.18 11.70 -2.78
N GLN A 743 -6.88 11.46 -2.80
CA GLN A 743 -5.93 12.51 -3.13
C GLN A 743 -6.16 12.95 -4.60
N PRO A 744 -6.40 14.25 -4.88
CA PRO A 744 -6.62 14.68 -6.25
C PRO A 744 -5.39 14.33 -7.09
N PRO A 745 -5.58 13.80 -8.31
CA PRO A 745 -4.49 13.31 -9.14
C PRO A 745 -3.45 14.42 -9.25
N THR A 746 -2.21 14.08 -8.93
CA THR A 746 -1.08 14.98 -9.15
C THR A 746 -1.05 15.32 -10.63
N LYS A 747 -1.59 16.50 -10.99
CA LYS A 747 -1.63 16.98 -12.38
C LYS A 747 -0.27 16.73 -13.00
N VAL A 748 -0.24 15.78 -13.94
CA VAL A 748 0.90 15.55 -14.81
C VAL A 748 1.21 16.91 -15.41
N ASN A 749 2.35 17.46 -15.02
CA ASN A 749 2.71 18.79 -15.49
C ASN A 749 3.04 18.61 -16.98
N LEU A 750 2.11 18.96 -17.86
CA LEU A 750 2.27 18.86 -19.31
C LEU A 750 3.54 19.57 -19.78
N ALA A 751 4.00 20.61 -19.07
CA ALA A 751 5.29 21.22 -19.35
C ALA A 751 6.47 20.28 -18.99
N VAL A 752 6.36 19.43 -17.97
CA VAL A 752 7.35 18.40 -17.61
C VAL A 752 7.32 17.23 -18.61
N VAL A 753 6.14 16.77 -19.03
CA VAL A 753 6.05 15.71 -20.05
C VAL A 753 6.48 16.22 -21.43
N ALA A 754 6.07 17.43 -21.83
CA ALA A 754 6.50 18.04 -23.08
C ALA A 754 7.99 18.38 -23.07
N SER A 755 8.55 18.84 -21.95
CA SER A 755 10.01 19.03 -21.84
C SER A 755 10.75 17.70 -21.87
N THR A 756 10.25 16.65 -21.23
CA THR A 756 10.86 15.30 -21.29
C THR A 756 10.78 14.70 -22.70
N ALA A 757 9.64 14.82 -23.39
CA ALA A 757 9.47 14.34 -24.76
C ALA A 757 10.28 15.17 -25.78
N THR A 758 10.34 16.49 -25.58
CA THR A 758 11.19 17.39 -26.38
C THR A 758 12.66 17.13 -26.11
N GLU A 759 13.06 16.81 -24.88
CA GLU A 759 14.42 16.40 -24.52
C GLU A 759 14.80 15.05 -25.13
N VAL A 760 13.91 14.06 -25.10
CA VAL A 760 14.13 12.75 -25.74
C VAL A 760 14.21 12.89 -27.26
N THR A 761 13.34 13.70 -27.86
CA THR A 761 13.33 13.96 -29.31
C THR A 761 14.54 14.78 -29.74
N LEU A 762 14.90 15.83 -28.99
CA LEU A 762 16.14 16.58 -29.18
C LEU A 762 17.36 15.68 -28.96
N SER A 763 17.35 14.75 -28.01
CA SER A 763 18.47 13.82 -27.78
C SER A 763 18.66 12.83 -28.93
N LEU A 764 17.56 12.41 -29.57
CA LEU A 764 17.59 11.52 -30.74
C LEU A 764 17.90 12.26 -32.06
N VAL A 765 17.40 13.48 -32.22
CA VAL A 765 17.74 14.36 -33.37
C VAL A 765 19.17 14.90 -33.23
N LYS A 766 19.71 14.99 -32.01
CA LYS A 766 21.11 15.30 -31.69
C LYS A 766 22.13 14.24 -32.07
N ALA A 767 21.73 13.14 -32.69
CA ALA A 767 22.65 12.38 -33.52
C ALA A 767 23.29 13.24 -34.64
N HIS A 768 22.75 14.43 -34.96
CA HIS A 768 23.36 15.39 -35.88
C HIS A 768 23.38 16.85 -35.36
N TYR A 769 24.53 17.21 -34.78
CA TYR A 769 25.23 18.51 -34.67
C TYR A 769 24.49 19.86 -34.45
N VAL A 770 24.71 20.41 -33.24
CA VAL A 770 25.13 21.81 -32.90
C VAL A 770 24.20 23.01 -33.22
N SER A 771 23.24 23.31 -32.31
CA SER A 771 22.76 24.70 -32.02
C SER A 771 22.05 24.87 -30.65
N ILE A 772 22.43 24.06 -29.67
CA ILE A 772 21.60 23.67 -28.50
C ILE A 772 21.51 24.71 -27.36
N LEU A 773 22.42 25.68 -27.30
CA LEU A 773 22.59 26.46 -26.06
C LEU A 773 21.47 27.49 -25.80
N ALA A 774 20.86 28.05 -26.85
CA ALA A 774 19.85 29.10 -26.70
C ALA A 774 18.45 28.54 -26.33
N THR A 775 18.05 27.41 -26.91
CA THR A 775 16.71 26.85 -26.72
C THR A 775 16.56 26.13 -25.37
N VAL A 776 17.66 25.55 -24.87
CA VAL A 776 17.70 24.97 -23.52
C VAL A 776 17.49 26.04 -22.45
N LEU A 777 17.99 27.27 -22.65
CA LEU A 777 17.82 28.33 -21.64
C LEU A 777 16.37 28.85 -21.53
N ALA A 778 15.62 28.88 -22.63
CA ALA A 778 14.24 29.38 -22.65
C ALA A 778 13.24 28.38 -22.04
N VAL A 779 13.33 27.09 -22.38
CA VAL A 779 12.40 26.05 -21.90
C VAL A 779 12.50 25.88 -20.39
N VAL A 780 13.71 25.95 -19.85
CA VAL A 780 13.87 25.69 -18.43
C VAL A 780 13.55 26.92 -17.56
N ALA A 781 13.60 28.15 -18.11
CA ALA A 781 13.04 29.33 -17.44
C ALA A 781 11.50 29.24 -17.29
N SER A 782 10.80 28.67 -18.27
CA SER A 782 9.33 28.53 -18.24
C SER A 782 8.85 27.43 -17.28
N VAL A 783 9.53 26.28 -17.24
CA VAL A 783 9.21 25.20 -16.28
C VAL A 783 9.48 25.64 -14.83
N TYR A 784 10.51 26.47 -14.63
CA TYR A 784 10.87 27.05 -13.34
C TYR A 784 9.79 28.01 -12.80
N LEU A 785 9.23 28.87 -13.65
CA LEU A 785 8.14 29.79 -13.28
C LEU A 785 6.83 29.06 -12.94
N VAL A 786 6.51 27.96 -13.61
CA VAL A 786 5.29 27.16 -13.35
C VAL A 786 5.37 26.37 -12.02
N ARG A 787 6.57 25.94 -11.60
CA ARG A 787 6.78 25.35 -10.26
C ARG A 787 6.75 26.43 -9.17
N TYR A 788 7.33 27.61 -9.42
CA TYR A 788 7.33 28.74 -8.48
C TYR A 788 5.92 29.24 -8.12
N ALA A 789 4.93 29.04 -8.99
CA ALA A 789 3.55 29.47 -8.75
C ALA A 789 2.75 28.52 -7.82
N LYS A 790 3.26 27.33 -7.47
CA LYS A 790 2.49 26.31 -6.72
C LYS A 790 2.87 26.18 -5.23
N ASP A 791 3.96 26.80 -4.77
CA ASP A 791 4.53 26.62 -3.42
C ASP A 791 4.26 27.78 -2.45
N ARG A 792 3.01 28.23 -2.36
CA ARG A 792 2.55 29.08 -1.26
C ARG A 792 1.32 28.44 -0.62
N GLU A 793 1.49 27.55 0.38
CA GLU A 793 0.53 27.37 1.51
C GLU A 793 0.77 26.17 2.46
N ASP A 794 1.78 25.31 2.30
CA ASP A 794 1.81 23.98 2.96
C ASP A 794 2.76 23.81 4.16
N GLY A 795 3.43 24.88 4.63
CA GLY A 795 4.32 24.82 5.80
C GLY A 795 5.66 24.11 5.56
N PHE A 796 6.00 23.75 4.32
CA PHE A 796 7.33 23.24 3.98
C PHE A 796 8.35 24.38 3.81
N PRO A 797 9.61 24.21 4.26
CA PRO A 797 10.66 25.18 3.98
C PRO A 797 10.84 25.37 2.47
N ARG A 798 11.07 26.61 2.04
CA ARG A 798 11.30 26.89 0.62
C ARG A 798 12.62 26.29 0.17
N VAL A 799 12.65 25.79 -1.07
CA VAL A 799 13.88 25.34 -1.70
C VAL A 799 14.58 26.55 -2.31
N LEU A 800 15.88 26.71 -2.02
CA LEU A 800 16.74 27.65 -2.74
C LEU A 800 16.78 27.20 -4.20
N TYR A 801 17.04 28.09 -5.14
CA TYR A 801 16.92 27.74 -6.55
C TYR A 801 18.14 28.22 -7.31
N GLY A 802 18.75 27.30 -8.07
CA GLY A 802 19.87 27.51 -8.99
C GLY A 802 19.39 27.72 -10.43
N TRP A 803 20.32 28.04 -11.35
CA TRP A 803 19.97 28.14 -12.76
C TRP A 803 19.60 26.75 -13.30
N PRO A 804 18.70 26.67 -14.27
CA PRO A 804 18.16 25.38 -14.68
C PRO A 804 19.15 24.37 -15.28
N VAL A 805 20.28 24.85 -15.81
CA VAL A 805 21.38 24.00 -16.35
C VAL A 805 22.49 23.80 -15.30
N LEU A 806 22.51 24.63 -14.26
CA LEU A 806 23.52 24.62 -13.20
C LEU A 806 22.78 24.63 -11.86
N GLY A 807 22.41 23.44 -11.39
CA GLY A 807 21.68 23.23 -10.14
C GLY A 807 22.41 23.81 -8.93
N GLU A 808 21.70 23.89 -7.79
CA GLU A 808 22.28 24.43 -6.55
C GLU A 808 23.53 23.69 -6.09
N GLY A 809 23.65 22.39 -6.40
CA GLY A 809 24.85 21.62 -6.12
C GLY A 809 26.13 22.20 -6.72
N TYR A 810 26.10 22.76 -7.94
CA TYR A 810 27.28 23.41 -8.53
C TYR A 810 27.62 24.75 -7.83
N ALA A 811 26.61 25.55 -7.51
CA ALA A 811 26.82 26.79 -6.76
C ALA A 811 27.34 26.48 -5.34
N PHE A 812 26.80 25.45 -4.70
CA PHE A 812 27.21 24.96 -3.39
C PHE A 812 28.63 24.41 -3.43
N GLN A 813 29.03 23.81 -4.54
CA GLN A 813 30.41 23.40 -4.76
C GLN A 813 31.37 24.56 -4.93
N LYS A 814 30.98 25.60 -5.68
CA LYS A 814 31.81 26.78 -5.91
C LYS A 814 32.03 27.58 -4.62
N ASP A 815 30.96 27.82 -3.87
CA ASP A 815 31.01 28.55 -2.61
C ASP A 815 29.85 28.11 -1.69
N ALA A 816 30.12 27.07 -0.91
CA ALA A 816 29.13 26.42 -0.06
C ALA A 816 28.59 27.39 1.02
N LYS A 817 29.46 28.28 1.52
CA LYS A 817 29.10 29.30 2.50
C LYS A 817 28.18 30.34 1.90
N ALA A 818 28.48 30.85 0.70
CA ALA A 818 27.61 31.83 0.05
C ALA A 818 26.23 31.25 -0.23
N VAL A 819 26.13 29.98 -0.63
CA VAL A 819 24.84 29.32 -0.85
C VAL A 819 24.07 29.16 0.46
N LEU A 820 24.73 28.71 1.53
CA LEU A 820 24.11 28.63 2.87
C LEU A 820 23.58 29.98 3.34
N LEU A 821 24.44 31.00 3.34
CA LEU A 821 24.09 32.35 3.79
C LEU A 821 22.96 32.93 2.95
N LYS A 822 23.01 32.74 1.63
CA LYS A 822 21.94 33.17 0.72
C LYS A 822 20.63 32.47 1.03
N GLY A 823 20.64 31.16 1.26
CA GLY A 823 19.45 30.40 1.63
C GLY A 823 18.85 30.86 2.95
N LEU A 824 19.67 30.99 4.00
CA LEU A 824 19.25 31.49 5.30
C LEU A 824 18.69 32.92 5.21
N GLN A 825 19.35 33.81 4.48
CA GLN A 825 18.93 35.21 4.35
C GLN A 825 17.66 35.37 3.50
N LYS A 826 17.54 34.60 2.41
CA LYS A 826 16.45 34.73 1.44
C LYS A 826 15.21 33.95 1.85
N LEU A 827 15.39 32.77 2.45
CA LEU A 827 14.33 31.78 2.67
C LEU A 827 14.18 31.39 4.15
N GLY A 828 15.13 31.72 5.01
CA GLY A 828 14.92 31.67 6.45
C GLY A 828 13.79 32.62 6.84
N SER A 829 12.94 32.18 7.77
CA SER A 829 11.84 33.02 8.23
C SER A 829 12.42 34.21 9.01
N ARG A 830 12.17 35.45 8.55
CA ARG A 830 12.60 36.64 9.31
C ARG A 830 11.91 36.78 10.67
N ALA A 831 10.88 35.97 10.94
CA ALA A 831 9.98 36.10 12.08
C ALA A 831 9.79 34.80 12.89
N GLY A 832 10.35 33.66 12.45
CA GLY A 832 10.24 32.38 13.15
C GLY A 832 11.58 31.95 13.73
N PRO A 833 11.57 31.13 14.80
CA PRO A 833 12.78 30.66 15.47
C PRO A 833 13.65 29.73 14.58
N SER A 834 13.08 29.09 13.55
CA SER A 834 13.80 28.21 12.63
C SER A 834 14.05 28.85 11.26
N ASN A 835 15.31 28.86 10.84
CA ASN A 835 15.73 29.23 9.48
C ASN A 835 16.07 27.96 8.70
N ALA A 836 15.07 27.15 8.39
CA ALA A 836 15.23 26.00 7.53
C ALA A 836 14.94 26.37 6.07
N PHE A 837 15.71 25.80 5.14
CA PHE A 837 15.44 25.92 3.70
C PHE A 837 15.95 24.66 2.98
N GLY A 838 15.33 24.31 1.87
CA GLY A 838 15.75 23.19 1.03
C GLY A 838 16.85 23.59 0.04
N MET A 839 17.71 22.66 -0.33
CA MET A 839 18.59 22.80 -1.50
C MET A 839 18.62 21.52 -2.32
N HIS A 840 18.64 21.64 -3.64
CA HIS A 840 18.79 20.50 -4.55
C HIS A 840 20.27 20.12 -4.70
N LEU A 841 20.65 18.98 -4.11
CA LEU A 841 21.96 18.35 -4.28
C LEU A 841 21.77 17.06 -5.06
N GLY A 842 21.98 17.11 -6.38
CA GLY A 842 21.65 16.00 -7.28
C GLY A 842 20.14 15.74 -7.36
N PRO A 843 19.68 14.48 -7.38
CA PRO A 843 18.26 14.13 -7.37
C PRO A 843 17.54 14.40 -6.03
N GLN A 844 18.27 14.69 -4.95
CA GLN A 844 17.72 14.84 -3.61
C GLN A 844 17.54 16.31 -3.19
N THR A 845 16.51 16.56 -2.39
CA THR A 845 16.32 17.85 -1.71
C THR A 845 16.80 17.71 -0.26
N HIS A 846 17.82 18.47 0.08
CA HIS A 846 18.37 18.58 1.43
C HIS A 846 17.81 19.81 2.13
N TYR A 847 16.95 19.60 3.13
CA TYR A 847 16.48 20.63 4.04
C TYR A 847 17.53 20.89 5.11
N LEU A 848 18.19 22.03 4.99
CA LEU A 848 19.20 22.48 5.92
C LEU A 848 18.56 23.05 7.17
N LEU A 849 18.88 22.44 8.30
CA LEU A 849 18.46 22.84 9.62
C LEU A 849 19.56 23.68 10.25
N SER A 850 19.15 24.78 10.86
CA SER A 850 20.04 25.76 11.47
C SER A 850 19.93 25.79 12.99
N GLN A 851 18.92 25.15 13.60
CA GLN A 851 18.72 25.22 15.03
C GLN A 851 19.07 23.91 15.77
N PRO A 852 19.83 23.99 16.87
CA PRO A 852 20.13 22.87 17.74
C PRO A 852 18.91 22.12 18.27
N ALA A 853 17.78 22.82 18.47
CA ALA A 853 16.55 22.22 18.96
C ALA A 853 15.99 21.14 18.01
N ASP A 854 16.30 21.21 16.72
CA ASP A 854 15.87 20.22 15.71
C ASP A 854 16.68 18.92 15.75
N LEU A 855 17.77 18.89 16.51
CA LEU A 855 18.63 17.72 16.67
C LEU A 855 17.87 16.53 17.27
N GLN A 856 17.07 16.76 18.31
CA GLN A 856 16.33 15.67 18.96
C GLN A 856 15.25 15.11 18.02
N MET A 857 14.61 15.96 17.20
CA MET A 857 13.70 15.52 16.14
C MET A 857 14.43 14.60 15.16
N MET A 858 15.70 14.91 14.83
CA MET A 858 16.51 14.04 14.00
C MET A 858 16.74 12.64 14.62
N LEU A 859 16.84 12.55 15.95
CA LEU A 859 17.01 11.32 16.72
C LEU A 859 15.70 10.53 16.90
N ASP A 860 14.58 11.18 17.20
CA ASP A 860 13.33 10.53 17.64
C ASP A 860 12.60 9.73 16.55
N ASP A 861 12.70 10.13 15.28
CA ASP A 861 11.89 9.58 14.17
C ASP A 861 12.31 8.17 13.71
N ASN A 862 12.95 7.36 14.57
CA ASN A 862 13.35 5.99 14.22
C ASN A 862 13.67 5.09 15.44
N PRO A 863 12.66 4.44 16.05
CA PRO A 863 12.89 3.46 17.11
C PRO A 863 13.48 2.12 16.62
N TYR A 864 13.62 1.89 15.30
CA TYR A 864 13.97 0.58 14.72
C TYR A 864 15.38 0.47 14.14
N GLY A 865 16.29 1.37 14.49
CA GLY A 865 17.70 1.20 14.11
C GLY A 865 17.99 1.27 12.61
N VAL A 866 17.08 1.80 11.77
CA VAL A 866 17.37 2.06 10.34
C VAL A 866 18.64 2.93 10.24
N HIS A 867 19.75 2.25 9.89
CA HIS A 867 21.07 2.85 9.74
C HIS A 867 20.99 4.01 8.73
N PHE A 868 21.92 4.98 8.81
CA PHE A 868 22.18 5.82 7.65
C PHE A 868 22.66 4.88 6.53
N ASN A 869 21.71 4.44 5.71
CA ASN A 869 21.97 3.49 4.64
C ASN A 869 22.69 4.29 3.55
N LEU A 870 24.01 4.12 3.52
CA LEU A 870 24.90 4.77 2.57
C LEU A 870 24.44 4.50 1.15
N ASP A 871 23.91 3.30 0.88
CA ASP A 871 23.36 2.91 -0.41
C ASP A 871 22.13 3.74 -0.75
N LYS A 872 21.16 3.91 0.15
CA LYS A 872 19.97 4.73 -0.10
C LYS A 872 20.34 6.20 -0.29
N PHE A 873 21.35 6.67 0.41
CA PHE A 873 21.91 8.01 0.22
C PHE A 873 22.55 8.14 -1.18
N PHE A 874 23.44 7.21 -1.55
CA PHE A 874 24.07 7.21 -2.87
C PHE A 874 23.10 6.89 -4.01
N ALA A 875 22.05 6.11 -3.76
CA ALA A 875 20.90 5.92 -4.65
C ALA A 875 20.23 7.25 -4.93
N GLY A 876 20.00 8.01 -3.86
CA GLY A 876 19.47 9.36 -3.95
C GLY A 876 20.38 10.29 -4.74
N LEU A 877 21.69 10.11 -4.73
CA LEU A 877 22.65 10.93 -5.49
C LEU A 877 22.89 10.44 -6.92
N GLY A 878 22.21 9.37 -7.37
CA GLY A 878 22.48 8.78 -8.68
C GLY A 878 23.87 8.15 -8.76
N ALA A 879 24.35 7.52 -7.69
CA ALA A 879 25.61 6.78 -7.68
C ALA A 879 25.34 5.27 -7.47
N PRO A 880 24.74 4.56 -8.46
CA PRO A 880 24.29 3.18 -8.28
C PRO A 880 25.40 2.14 -8.20
N ILE A 881 26.67 2.50 -8.33
CA ILE A 881 27.79 1.55 -8.23
C ILE A 881 27.89 0.87 -6.85
N PHE A 882 27.45 1.57 -5.80
CA PHE A 882 27.39 1.01 -4.44
C PHE A 882 26.13 0.16 -4.24
N LEU A 883 25.09 0.39 -5.05
CA LEU A 883 23.83 -0.33 -4.99
C LEU A 883 23.91 -1.62 -5.79
N GLY A 884 23.68 -2.75 -5.13
CA GLY A 884 23.67 -4.07 -5.75
C GLY A 884 24.97 -4.86 -5.59
N LYS A 885 25.95 -4.36 -4.81
CA LYS A 885 27.02 -5.20 -4.26
C LYS A 885 26.66 -5.63 -2.84
N ASP A 886 26.83 -6.90 -2.53
CA ASP A 886 26.40 -7.50 -1.25
C ASP A 886 26.96 -6.76 -0.03
N VAL A 887 28.16 -6.20 -0.13
CA VAL A 887 28.81 -5.38 0.92
C VAL A 887 27.94 -4.21 1.41
N PHE A 888 27.20 -3.59 0.49
CA PHE A 888 26.45 -2.37 0.74
C PHE A 888 25.03 -2.68 1.18
N SER A 889 24.37 -3.63 0.50
CA SER A 889 23.01 -4.04 0.83
C SER A 889 22.87 -4.50 2.29
N ILE A 890 23.93 -5.09 2.86
CA ILE A 890 23.99 -5.51 4.27
C ILE A 890 24.79 -4.56 5.18
N ASN A 891 25.28 -3.42 4.66
CA ASN A 891 26.07 -2.43 5.39
C ASN A 891 27.36 -2.98 6.05
N LEU A 892 27.98 -4.00 5.43
CA LEU A 892 29.09 -4.77 6.01
C LEU A 892 30.32 -3.91 6.34
N HIS A 893 30.70 -3.00 5.44
CA HIS A 893 31.84 -2.09 5.65
C HIS A 893 31.69 -1.25 6.93
N ALA A 894 30.51 -0.66 7.17
CA ALA A 894 30.26 0.15 8.35
C ALA A 894 30.19 -0.72 9.61
N THR A 895 29.68 -1.94 9.50
CA THR A 895 29.64 -2.92 10.60
C THR A 895 31.05 -3.34 11.00
N LEU A 896 31.94 -3.68 10.06
CA LEU A 896 33.33 -4.05 10.36
C LEU A 896 34.10 -2.90 11.00
N ILE A 897 34.04 -1.72 10.39
CA ILE A 897 34.70 -0.53 10.94
C ILE A 897 34.18 -0.23 12.35
N ARG A 898 32.86 -0.28 12.58
CA ARG A 898 32.29 -0.02 13.92
C ARG A 898 32.68 -1.10 14.93
N THR A 899 32.74 -2.37 14.51
CA THR A 899 33.07 -3.49 15.39
C THR A 899 34.52 -3.41 15.87
N HIS A 900 35.46 -3.19 14.94
CA HIS A 900 36.88 -3.18 15.26
C HIS A 900 37.39 -1.79 15.67
N LEU A 901 37.05 -0.72 14.94
CA LEU A 901 37.50 0.64 15.29
C LEU A 901 36.59 1.34 16.32
N GLY A 902 35.50 0.69 16.73
CA GLY A 902 34.74 1.06 17.93
C GLY A 902 35.28 0.44 19.22
N ASN A 903 36.29 -0.44 19.13
CA ASN A 903 36.93 -1.06 20.28
C ASN A 903 38.17 -0.22 20.71
N PRO A 904 38.23 0.26 21.97
CA PRO A 904 39.37 1.04 22.47
C PRO A 904 40.72 0.34 22.37
N ASP A 905 40.76 -0.96 22.65
CA ASP A 905 42.01 -1.73 22.65
C ASP A 905 42.51 -1.98 21.23
N THR A 906 41.59 -2.20 20.28
CA THR A 906 41.93 -2.33 18.86
C THR A 906 42.46 -1.02 18.29
N VAL A 907 41.81 0.11 18.60
CA VAL A 907 42.29 1.42 18.15
C VAL A 907 43.67 1.73 18.72
N ARG A 908 43.90 1.51 20.03
CA ARG A 908 45.22 1.71 20.66
C ARG A 908 46.33 0.89 19.98
N GLN A 909 46.03 -0.32 19.52
CA GLN A 909 46.99 -1.18 18.80
C GLN A 909 47.37 -0.66 17.40
N PHE A 910 46.55 0.20 16.79
CA PHE A 910 46.93 0.88 15.55
C PHE A 910 47.93 2.02 15.78
N GLY A 911 48.01 2.59 16.99
CA GLY A 911 48.93 3.68 17.33
C GLY A 911 50.38 3.44 16.88
N PRO A 912 51.02 2.31 17.23
CA PRO A 912 52.35 1.95 16.75
C PRO A 912 52.45 1.85 15.22
N THR A 913 51.42 1.32 14.54
CA THR A 913 51.38 1.26 13.06
C THR A 913 51.35 2.65 12.46
N ILE A 914 50.53 3.56 13.01
CA ILE A 914 50.41 4.95 12.58
C ILE A 914 51.76 5.67 12.76
N ALA A 915 52.38 5.53 13.94
CA ALA A 915 53.67 6.15 14.25
C ALA A 915 54.78 5.65 13.32
N ALA A 916 54.92 4.33 13.15
CA ALA A 916 55.93 3.75 12.27
C ALA A 916 55.75 4.18 10.81
N ALA A 917 54.50 4.23 10.33
CA ALA A 917 54.19 4.72 8.99
C ALA A 917 54.55 6.20 8.82
N ALA A 918 54.21 7.02 9.83
CA ALA A 918 54.49 8.44 9.81
C ALA A 918 56.00 8.72 9.81
N GLU A 919 56.76 8.09 10.69
CA GLU A 919 58.22 8.21 10.77
C GLU A 919 58.91 7.80 9.48
N ARG A 920 58.49 6.66 8.91
CA ARG A 920 59.02 6.19 7.62
C ARG A 920 58.77 7.21 6.53
N TYR A 921 57.53 7.68 6.39
CA TYR A 921 57.21 8.65 5.36
C TYR A 921 58.01 9.95 5.52
N LEU A 922 58.14 10.46 6.75
CA LEU A 922 58.92 11.67 7.04
C LEU A 922 60.42 11.50 6.75
N ARG A 923 60.97 10.31 6.99
CA ARG A 923 62.35 9.97 6.66
C ARG A 923 62.57 9.97 5.15
N ASP A 924 61.67 9.34 4.41
CA ASP A 924 61.79 9.09 2.98
C ASP A 924 61.38 10.33 2.14
N ASN A 925 60.52 11.20 2.67
CA ASN A 925 59.93 12.35 1.98
C ASN A 925 60.07 13.66 2.78
N GLN A 926 61.31 14.08 3.06
CA GLN A 926 61.58 15.22 3.95
C GLN A 926 60.98 16.55 3.46
N LEU A 927 60.26 17.26 4.34
CA LEU A 927 59.72 18.61 4.06
C LEU A 927 60.78 19.71 4.00
N ALA A 928 61.87 19.53 4.74
CA ALA A 928 63.02 20.41 4.74
C ALA A 928 64.31 19.57 4.84
N PRO A 929 65.41 20.02 4.24
CA PRO A 929 66.64 19.25 4.15
C PRO A 929 67.29 19.05 5.53
N SER A 930 68.10 17.99 5.66
CA SER A 930 68.74 17.60 6.92
C SER A 930 69.76 18.59 7.47
N ASP A 931 70.20 19.56 6.67
CA ASP A 931 71.13 20.62 7.07
C ASP A 931 70.43 21.78 7.82
N GLY A 932 69.12 21.69 8.04
CA GLY A 932 68.35 22.71 8.75
C GLY A 932 68.06 23.95 7.90
N ARG A 933 68.30 23.94 6.58
CA ARG A 933 67.97 25.08 5.73
C ARG A 933 66.45 25.25 5.61
N PRO A 934 65.90 26.46 5.82
CA PRO A 934 64.46 26.69 5.68
C PRO A 934 64.01 26.54 4.22
N VAL A 935 62.85 25.88 4.01
CA VAL A 935 62.20 25.75 2.71
C VAL A 935 60.83 26.42 2.75
N VAL A 936 60.57 27.32 1.81
CA VAL A 936 59.25 27.96 1.68
C VAL A 936 58.35 27.07 0.82
N HIS A 937 57.29 26.53 1.44
CA HIS A 937 56.23 25.82 0.75
C HIS A 937 55.07 26.78 0.51
N GLN A 938 54.63 26.91 -0.74
CA GLN A 938 53.46 27.75 -1.06
C GLN A 938 52.16 27.14 -0.53
N THR A 939 52.09 25.81 -0.54
CA THR A 939 50.98 25.01 0.01
C THR A 939 51.56 23.74 0.65
N LEU A 940 50.89 23.21 1.66
CA LEU A 940 51.29 21.95 2.31
C LEU A 940 50.39 20.77 1.89
N SER A 941 49.19 21.04 1.38
CA SER A 941 48.15 20.03 1.15
C SER A 941 48.61 18.86 0.29
N SER A 942 49.29 19.09 -0.84
CA SER A 942 49.73 17.99 -1.71
C SER A 942 50.67 17.01 -1.00
N TRP A 943 51.61 17.53 -0.20
CA TRP A 943 52.53 16.70 0.58
C TRP A 943 51.79 16.00 1.73
N MET A 944 50.91 16.74 2.42
CA MET A 944 50.10 16.24 3.54
C MET A 944 49.09 15.17 3.11
N ASP A 945 48.53 15.29 1.91
CA ASP A 945 47.61 14.33 1.33
C ASP A 945 48.32 13.00 1.08
N ARG A 946 49.53 13.04 0.50
CA ARG A 946 50.36 11.84 0.33
C ARG A 946 50.80 11.24 1.67
N PHE A 947 51.18 12.08 2.63
CA PHE A 947 51.53 11.63 3.99
C PHE A 947 50.36 10.87 4.64
N SER A 948 49.17 11.48 4.66
CA SER A 948 47.98 10.88 5.26
C SER A 948 47.51 9.62 4.52
N THR A 949 47.66 9.60 3.20
CA THR A 949 47.35 8.43 2.38
C THR A 949 48.31 7.28 2.65
N SER A 950 49.60 7.57 2.82
CA SER A 950 50.60 6.55 3.11
C SER A 950 50.39 5.91 4.47
N VAL A 951 50.11 6.73 5.49
CA VAL A 951 49.76 6.23 6.83
C VAL A 951 48.49 5.37 6.79
N SER A 952 47.44 5.84 6.10
CA SER A 952 46.19 5.09 5.97
C SER A 952 46.36 3.78 5.19
N ALA A 953 47.18 3.78 4.14
CA ALA A 953 47.47 2.59 3.34
C ALA A 953 48.21 1.53 4.17
N ARG A 954 49.22 1.93 4.98
CA ARG A 954 49.92 1.02 5.90
C ARG A 954 48.96 0.47 6.96
N CYS A 955 48.04 1.27 7.50
CA CYS A 955 47.04 0.78 8.46
C CYS A 955 46.03 -0.20 7.83
N MET A 956 45.71 -0.05 6.55
CA MET A 956 44.75 -0.93 5.87
C MET A 956 45.40 -2.22 5.35
N LEU A 957 46.59 -2.13 4.75
CA LEU A 957 47.23 -3.21 4.00
C LEU A 957 48.48 -3.77 4.68
N GLY A 958 48.84 -3.24 5.85
CA GLY A 958 50.11 -3.53 6.49
C GLY A 958 51.26 -3.23 5.54
N ALA A 959 52.26 -4.11 5.53
CA ALA A 959 53.45 -3.97 4.72
C ALA A 959 53.28 -4.02 3.22
N ASP A 960 52.14 -4.52 2.77
CA ASP A 960 51.89 -4.66 1.35
C ASP A 960 51.72 -3.28 0.71
N ALA A 961 51.31 -2.27 1.49
CA ALA A 961 51.31 -0.88 1.04
C ALA A 961 52.71 -0.41 0.57
N ASP A 962 53.77 -0.92 1.19
CA ASP A 962 55.14 -0.48 0.91
C ASP A 962 55.70 -1.06 -0.39
N GLN A 963 55.16 -2.19 -0.84
CA GLN A 963 55.53 -2.84 -2.10
C GLN A 963 54.85 -2.20 -3.31
N HIS A 964 53.86 -1.33 -3.06
CA HIS A 964 52.97 -0.76 -4.08
C HIS A 964 52.85 0.76 -3.91
N PRO A 965 53.93 1.54 -4.10
CA PRO A 965 53.87 3.01 -3.98
C PRO A 965 52.84 3.65 -4.92
N GLU A 966 52.51 3.00 -6.05
CA GLU A 966 51.46 3.41 -6.97
C GLU A 966 50.06 3.41 -6.34
N LEU A 967 49.83 2.68 -5.24
CA LEU A 967 48.56 2.70 -4.51
C LEU A 967 48.26 4.10 -3.97
N ILE A 968 49.28 4.85 -3.55
CA ILE A 968 49.09 6.20 -3.01
C ILE A 968 48.52 7.12 -4.09
N ASP A 969 49.09 7.08 -5.29
CA ASP A 969 48.60 7.84 -6.43
C ASP A 969 47.19 7.39 -6.84
N LEU A 970 46.93 6.09 -6.78
CA LEU A 970 45.62 5.53 -7.12
C LEU A 970 44.54 5.96 -6.11
N PHE A 971 44.85 5.96 -4.81
CA PHE A 971 43.95 6.46 -3.76
C PHE A 971 43.68 7.96 -3.90
N LEU A 972 44.71 8.77 -4.12
CA LEU A 972 44.53 10.22 -4.33
C LEU A 972 43.69 10.50 -5.58
N LYS A 973 44.01 9.82 -6.69
CA LYS A 973 43.25 9.94 -7.94
C LYS A 973 41.81 9.46 -7.76
N PHE A 974 41.59 8.39 -7.01
CA PHE A 974 40.25 7.92 -6.71
C PHE A 974 39.47 8.96 -5.91
N ASN A 975 40.09 9.56 -4.89
CA ASN A 975 39.50 10.63 -4.11
C ASN A 975 39.07 11.81 -5.00
N THR A 976 39.97 12.28 -5.88
CA THR A 976 39.65 13.34 -6.86
C THR A 976 38.55 12.91 -7.83
N THR A 977 38.58 11.67 -8.32
CA THR A 977 37.58 11.14 -9.27
C THR A 977 36.20 11.11 -8.62
N VAL A 978 36.09 10.61 -7.40
CA VAL A 978 34.81 10.57 -6.68
C VAL A 978 34.31 11.97 -6.39
N ASP A 979 35.20 12.90 -6.02
CA ASP A 979 34.82 14.31 -5.91
C ASP A 979 34.27 14.82 -7.24
N THR A 980 34.97 14.65 -8.36
CA THR A 980 34.47 15.06 -9.70
C THR A 980 33.15 14.36 -10.08
N VAL A 981 32.95 13.11 -9.68
CA VAL A 981 31.72 12.35 -9.93
C VAL A 981 30.56 12.91 -9.11
N MET A 982 30.78 13.20 -7.83
CA MET A 982 29.80 13.87 -6.97
C MET A 982 29.48 15.27 -7.48
N GLN A 983 30.44 15.94 -8.11
CA GLN A 983 30.23 17.22 -8.80
C GLN A 983 29.35 17.04 -10.04
N LEU A 984 29.66 16.06 -10.89
CA LEU A 984 28.91 15.75 -12.11
C LEU A 984 27.48 15.30 -11.81
N SER A 985 27.26 14.49 -10.77
CA SER A 985 25.92 14.02 -10.39
C SER A 985 25.00 15.15 -9.92
N SER A 986 25.56 16.29 -9.52
CA SER A 986 24.79 17.49 -9.16
C SER A 986 24.31 18.32 -10.36
N VAL A 987 24.88 18.06 -11.54
CA VAL A 987 24.61 18.78 -12.80
C VAL A 987 23.92 17.86 -13.82
N LEU A 988 24.17 16.56 -13.74
CA LEU A 988 23.61 15.56 -14.65
C LEU A 988 22.19 15.15 -14.23
N PRO A 989 21.22 15.14 -15.16
CA PRO A 989 19.92 14.50 -14.95
C PRO A 989 20.08 13.05 -14.50
N GLY A 990 19.14 12.54 -13.69
CA GLY A 990 19.22 11.19 -13.11
C GLY A 990 19.45 10.04 -14.11
N PHE A 991 19.03 10.18 -15.36
CA PHE A 991 19.28 9.18 -16.42
C PHE A 991 20.72 9.20 -16.98
N LEU A 992 21.49 10.28 -16.78
CA LEU A 992 22.91 10.39 -17.14
C LEU A 992 23.85 10.07 -15.97
N SER A 993 23.29 9.64 -14.85
CA SER A 993 24.02 9.25 -13.65
C SER A 993 25.02 8.10 -13.86
N PHE A 994 24.88 7.34 -14.96
CA PHE A 994 25.86 6.34 -15.39
C PHE A 994 27.20 6.93 -15.88
N ILE A 995 27.27 8.20 -16.28
CA ILE A 995 28.54 8.83 -16.74
C ILE A 995 29.57 8.85 -15.61
N PRO A 996 29.23 9.34 -14.40
CA PRO A 996 30.11 9.23 -13.25
C PRO A 996 30.51 7.77 -12.90
N GLN A 997 29.63 6.81 -13.18
CA GLN A 997 29.87 5.38 -12.95
C GLN A 997 31.10 4.85 -13.72
N ILE A 998 31.33 5.33 -14.94
CA ILE A 998 32.42 4.85 -15.80
C ILE A 998 33.78 5.12 -15.15
N GLN A 999 33.97 6.31 -14.57
CA GLN A 999 35.24 6.70 -13.98
C GLN A 999 35.53 5.95 -12.67
N ILE A 1000 34.51 5.76 -11.82
CA ILE A 1000 34.64 4.99 -10.56
C ILE A 1000 34.89 3.51 -10.84
N ASN A 1001 34.13 2.89 -11.76
CA ASN A 1001 34.36 1.50 -12.16
C ASN A 1001 35.77 1.29 -12.70
N ARG A 1002 36.30 2.27 -13.44
CA ARG A 1002 37.67 2.21 -13.94
C ARG A 1002 38.68 2.22 -12.80
N SER A 1003 38.55 3.14 -11.85
CA SER A 1003 39.45 3.18 -10.68
C SER A 1003 39.35 1.92 -9.82
N TYR A 1004 38.13 1.38 -9.64
CA TYR A 1004 37.92 0.15 -8.88
C TYR A 1004 38.56 -1.08 -9.55
N LYS A 1005 38.53 -1.14 -10.88
CA LYS A 1005 39.26 -2.17 -11.64
C LYS A 1005 40.77 -2.05 -11.44
N GLU A 1006 41.33 -0.84 -11.40
CA GLU A 1006 42.76 -0.65 -11.13
C GLU A 1006 43.12 -1.08 -9.70
N PHE A 1007 42.30 -0.74 -8.70
CA PHE A 1007 42.52 -1.23 -7.33
C PHE A 1007 42.51 -2.75 -7.25
N SER A 1008 41.53 -3.38 -7.90
CA SER A 1008 41.38 -4.84 -7.86
C SER A 1008 42.59 -5.58 -8.44
N LYS A 1009 43.30 -5.00 -9.41
CA LYS A 1009 44.54 -5.59 -9.95
C LYS A 1009 45.65 -5.69 -8.90
N ILE A 1010 45.66 -4.79 -7.92
CA ILE A 1010 46.66 -4.76 -6.85
C ILE A 1010 46.17 -5.56 -5.63
N PHE A 1011 44.91 -5.37 -5.23
CA PHE A 1011 44.37 -6.00 -4.03
C PHE A 1011 44.16 -7.50 -4.18
N LEU A 1012 43.71 -8.00 -5.33
CA LEU A 1012 43.44 -9.44 -5.49
C LEU A 1012 44.69 -10.31 -5.24
N PRO A 1013 45.87 -10.03 -5.84
CA PRO A 1013 47.09 -10.78 -5.52
C PRO A 1013 47.48 -10.70 -4.04
N ILE A 1014 47.34 -9.53 -3.41
CA ILE A 1014 47.64 -9.35 -1.98
C ILE A 1014 46.71 -10.21 -1.12
N ILE A 1015 45.40 -10.15 -1.40
CA ILE A 1015 44.35 -10.90 -0.69
C ILE A 1015 44.60 -12.41 -0.84
N GLN A 1016 44.84 -12.88 -2.05
CA GLN A 1016 45.11 -14.30 -2.33
C GLN A 1016 46.36 -14.80 -1.61
N ARG A 1017 47.44 -14.00 -1.62
CA ARG A 1017 48.66 -14.33 -0.89
C ARG A 1017 48.42 -14.39 0.62
N ARG A 1018 47.73 -13.40 1.19
CA ARG A 1018 47.39 -13.37 2.63
C ARG A 1018 46.45 -14.49 3.06
N ARG A 1019 45.54 -14.95 2.19
CA ARG A 1019 44.72 -16.13 2.47
C ARG A 1019 45.53 -17.42 2.42
N ALA A 1020 46.43 -17.56 1.46
CA ALA A 1020 47.25 -18.77 1.29
C ALA A 1020 48.28 -18.92 2.43
N ASP A 1021 48.82 -17.81 2.91
CA ASP A 1021 49.73 -17.77 4.03
C ASP A 1021 49.38 -16.59 4.96
N PRO A 1022 48.51 -16.80 5.96
CA PRO A 1022 48.16 -15.76 6.93
C PRO A 1022 49.37 -15.22 7.71
N ALA A 1023 50.43 -16.02 7.85
CA ALA A 1023 51.66 -15.63 8.53
C ALA A 1023 52.56 -14.73 7.65
N SER A 1024 52.36 -14.72 6.33
CA SER A 1024 53.06 -13.81 5.40
C SER A 1024 52.76 -12.31 5.63
N SER A 1025 51.81 -12.00 6.51
CA SER A 1025 51.54 -10.65 7.02
C SER A 1025 52.63 -10.11 7.95
N GLN A 1026 53.49 -10.97 8.49
CA GLN A 1026 54.63 -10.57 9.32
C GLN A 1026 55.85 -10.25 8.45
N ASP A 1027 56.17 -8.95 8.33
CA ASP A 1027 57.37 -8.47 7.64
C ASP A 1027 58.65 -9.21 8.10
N GLY A 1028 59.37 -9.80 7.15
CA GLY A 1028 60.72 -10.36 7.33
C GLY A 1028 61.81 -9.33 7.70
N ASN A 1029 61.42 -8.07 7.99
CA ASN A 1029 62.30 -6.95 8.34
C ASN A 1029 62.21 -6.51 9.82
N GLY A 1030 61.63 -7.33 10.72
CA GLY A 1030 61.66 -7.06 12.17
C GLY A 1030 60.59 -6.10 12.69
N GLN A 1031 59.50 -5.86 11.94
CA GLN A 1031 58.31 -5.11 12.39
C GLN A 1031 57.06 -5.99 12.56
N GLY A 1032 57.23 -7.32 12.67
CA GLY A 1032 56.18 -8.36 12.60
C GLY A 1032 55.12 -8.39 13.71
N GLY A 1033 54.80 -7.27 14.36
CA GLY A 1033 53.75 -7.15 15.37
C GLY A 1033 52.81 -5.96 15.19
N LEU A 1034 52.93 -5.20 14.09
CA LEU A 1034 52.10 -4.02 13.84
C LEU A 1034 50.75 -4.40 13.23
N LEU A 1035 49.66 -3.94 13.85
CA LEU A 1035 48.29 -4.26 13.45
C LEU A 1035 47.94 -3.58 12.11
N ASP A 1036 47.28 -4.33 11.22
CA ASP A 1036 46.63 -3.80 10.03
C ASP A 1036 45.17 -4.30 9.92
N PHE A 1037 44.35 -3.64 9.11
CA PHE A 1037 42.90 -3.90 9.03
C PHE A 1037 42.54 -5.06 8.09
N MET A 1038 43.47 -5.57 7.29
CA MET A 1038 43.20 -6.59 6.29
C MET A 1038 42.70 -7.92 6.90
N PRO A 1039 43.27 -8.48 7.99
CA PRO A 1039 42.76 -9.69 8.62
C PRO A 1039 41.27 -9.62 8.97
N PHE A 1040 40.80 -8.48 9.47
CA PHE A 1040 39.38 -8.29 9.81
C PHE A 1040 38.47 -8.34 8.57
N ILE A 1041 38.95 -7.84 7.43
CA ILE A 1041 38.21 -7.95 6.16
C ILE A 1041 38.20 -9.41 5.68
N LEU A 1042 39.34 -10.09 5.71
CA LEU A 1042 39.47 -11.46 5.22
C LEU A 1042 38.71 -12.48 6.07
N GLU A 1043 38.51 -12.21 7.36
CA GLU A 1043 37.67 -13.01 8.26
C GLU A 1043 36.17 -12.81 7.97
N ALA A 1044 35.77 -11.61 7.56
CA ALA A 1044 34.37 -11.25 7.38
C ALA A 1044 33.77 -11.65 6.02
N VAL A 1045 34.62 -11.85 5.02
CA VAL A 1045 34.20 -12.28 3.68
C VAL A 1045 35.15 -13.32 3.14
N ASP A 1046 34.62 -14.37 2.52
CA ASP A 1046 35.45 -15.41 1.88
C ASP A 1046 35.78 -15.07 0.41
N ASP A 1047 34.98 -14.23 -0.24
CA ASP A 1047 35.19 -13.85 -1.65
C ASP A 1047 36.25 -12.75 -1.80
N ASP A 1048 37.26 -13.02 -2.64
CA ASP A 1048 38.40 -12.11 -2.85
C ASP A 1048 37.99 -10.80 -3.53
N HIS A 1049 37.02 -10.83 -4.43
CA HIS A 1049 36.53 -9.61 -5.08
C HIS A 1049 35.74 -8.75 -4.08
N LEU A 1050 34.96 -9.37 -3.22
CA LEU A 1050 34.22 -8.72 -2.14
C LEU A 1050 35.18 -8.11 -1.10
N ALA A 1051 36.25 -8.83 -0.74
CA ALA A 1051 37.32 -8.31 0.09
C ALA A 1051 38.01 -7.11 -0.55
N SER A 1052 38.37 -7.18 -1.84
CA SER A 1052 38.90 -6.04 -2.59
C SER A 1052 37.93 -4.83 -2.59
N ASN A 1053 36.61 -5.08 -2.66
CA ASN A 1053 35.58 -4.02 -2.61
C ASN A 1053 35.59 -3.35 -1.23
N LEU A 1054 35.64 -4.15 -0.18
CA LEU A 1054 35.71 -3.70 1.21
C LEU A 1054 36.98 -2.88 1.48
N VAL A 1055 38.13 -3.28 0.96
CA VAL A 1055 39.39 -2.52 1.11
C VAL A 1055 39.27 -1.16 0.43
N ALA A 1056 38.91 -1.12 -0.85
CA ALA A 1056 38.82 0.13 -1.59
C ALA A 1056 37.83 1.13 -0.96
N ILE A 1057 36.68 0.65 -0.49
CA ILE A 1057 35.66 1.51 0.11
C ILE A 1057 36.06 2.01 1.50
N SER A 1058 36.66 1.14 2.32
CA SER A 1058 37.06 1.48 3.69
C SER A 1058 38.17 2.53 3.68
N VAL A 1059 39.11 2.42 2.73
CA VAL A 1059 40.13 3.45 2.53
C VAL A 1059 39.48 4.74 2.04
N TRP A 1060 38.60 4.71 1.04
CA TRP A 1060 38.01 5.93 0.48
C TRP A 1060 37.21 6.76 1.49
N ILE A 1061 36.26 6.14 2.21
CA ILE A 1061 35.36 6.87 3.13
C ILE A 1061 36.14 7.52 4.28
N GLY A 1062 37.21 6.86 4.74
CA GLY A 1062 38.06 7.37 5.81
C GLY A 1062 39.09 8.42 5.36
N LEU A 1063 39.67 8.25 4.17
CA LEU A 1063 40.88 8.97 3.76
C LEU A 1063 40.66 10.47 3.58
N ARG A 1064 39.58 10.89 2.91
CA ARG A 1064 39.33 12.32 2.63
C ARG A 1064 39.15 13.13 3.91
N ASN A 1065 38.39 12.60 4.87
CA ASN A 1065 38.14 13.27 6.14
C ASN A 1065 39.41 13.33 6.99
N LEU A 1066 40.23 12.28 6.97
CA LEU A 1066 41.51 12.27 7.67
C LEU A 1066 42.50 13.29 7.08
N GLN A 1067 42.69 13.29 5.76
CA GLN A 1067 43.57 14.25 5.05
C GLN A 1067 43.25 15.71 5.39
N VAL A 1068 41.96 16.07 5.29
CA VAL A 1068 41.49 17.42 5.60
C VAL A 1068 41.70 17.76 7.06
N SER A 1069 41.41 16.84 7.97
CA SER A 1069 41.48 17.09 9.42
C SER A 1069 42.93 17.19 9.91
N VAL A 1070 43.84 16.34 9.44
CA VAL A 1070 45.28 16.42 9.77
C VAL A 1070 45.85 17.75 9.29
N THR A 1071 45.64 18.08 8.00
CA THR A 1071 46.16 19.31 7.41
C THR A 1071 45.59 20.54 8.10
N SER A 1072 44.28 20.56 8.34
CA SER A 1072 43.64 21.71 9.01
C SER A 1072 44.09 21.86 10.46
N THR A 1073 44.26 20.76 11.20
CA THR A 1073 44.79 20.80 12.58
C THR A 1073 46.19 21.40 12.61
N LEU A 1074 47.10 20.93 11.75
CA LEU A 1074 48.45 21.50 11.67
C LEU A 1074 48.40 23.00 11.35
N LEU A 1075 47.62 23.37 10.33
CA LEU A 1075 47.50 24.77 9.90
C LEU A 1075 46.85 25.66 10.97
N ASP A 1076 45.89 25.17 11.75
CA ASP A 1076 45.31 25.90 12.89
C ASP A 1076 46.37 26.13 13.97
N LEU A 1077 47.15 25.11 14.32
CA LEU A 1077 48.19 25.20 15.34
C LEU A 1077 49.32 26.18 14.98
N ILE A 1078 49.82 26.13 13.75
CA ILE A 1078 50.99 26.95 13.34
C ILE A 1078 50.63 28.41 13.09
N ASN A 1079 49.37 28.69 12.77
CA ASN A 1079 48.90 30.05 12.49
C ASN A 1079 48.52 30.84 13.76
N GLU A 1080 48.32 30.16 14.89
CA GLU A 1080 48.19 30.82 16.18
C GLU A 1080 49.58 31.03 16.80
N PRO A 1081 49.98 32.28 17.10
CA PRO A 1081 51.33 32.57 17.58
C PRO A 1081 51.74 31.74 18.80
N GLY A 1082 52.83 30.98 18.68
CA GLY A 1082 53.41 30.16 19.76
C GLY A 1082 52.65 28.89 20.13
N LEU A 1083 51.48 28.64 19.54
CA LEU A 1083 50.63 27.50 19.92
C LEU A 1083 51.24 26.16 19.48
N ALA A 1084 51.81 26.08 18.28
CA ALA A 1084 52.47 24.86 17.81
C ALA A 1084 53.61 24.41 18.74
N ASP A 1085 54.41 25.35 19.25
CA ASP A 1085 55.49 25.06 20.20
C ASP A 1085 54.93 24.66 21.58
N GLN A 1086 53.87 25.33 22.04
CA GLN A 1086 53.17 24.96 23.27
C GLN A 1086 52.62 23.53 23.20
N VAL A 1087 52.01 23.17 22.08
CA VAL A 1087 51.48 21.83 21.83
C VAL A 1087 52.62 20.82 21.76
N ALA A 1088 53.68 21.09 20.99
CA ALA A 1088 54.85 20.22 20.90
C ALA A 1088 55.50 19.97 22.27
N ALA A 1089 55.59 21.00 23.11
CA ALA A 1089 56.09 20.88 24.47
C ALA A 1089 55.16 20.02 25.36
N SER A 1090 53.84 20.15 25.22
CA SER A 1090 52.88 19.39 26.02
C SER A 1090 52.93 17.87 25.79
N VAL A 1091 53.30 17.45 24.56
CA VAL A 1091 53.36 16.04 24.17
C VAL A 1091 54.79 15.47 24.15
N LYS A 1092 55.80 16.25 24.55
CA LYS A 1092 57.22 15.85 24.45
C LYS A 1092 57.54 14.55 25.18
N ASP A 1093 56.96 14.38 26.37
CA ASP A 1093 57.15 13.21 27.23
C ASP A 1093 55.95 12.25 27.20
N ALA A 1094 55.10 12.36 26.16
CA ALA A 1094 53.91 11.53 26.00
C ALA A 1094 54.26 10.17 25.36
N SER A 1095 53.51 9.12 25.73
CA SER A 1095 53.60 7.79 25.11
C SER A 1095 52.31 7.49 24.35
N LEU A 1096 52.35 6.57 23.38
CA LEU A 1096 51.14 6.14 22.67
C LEU A 1096 50.12 5.49 23.61
N ASP A 1097 50.58 4.79 24.66
CA ASP A 1097 49.70 4.16 25.65
C ASP A 1097 48.88 5.17 26.47
N THR A 1098 49.35 6.42 26.55
CA THR A 1098 48.65 7.50 27.27
C THR A 1098 47.72 8.32 26.37
N LEU A 1099 47.63 8.00 25.08
CA LEU A 1099 46.67 8.60 24.15
C LEU A 1099 45.34 7.84 24.24
N ASP A 1100 44.38 8.38 25.00
CA ASP A 1100 43.01 7.85 25.06
C ASP A 1100 42.05 8.77 24.28
N THR A 1101 41.47 8.25 23.20
CA THR A 1101 40.46 8.96 22.40
C THR A 1101 39.02 8.63 22.81
N PHE A 1102 38.79 7.60 23.62
CA PHE A 1102 37.47 7.05 24.00
C PHE A 1102 36.90 7.60 25.32
N SER A 1103 37.71 8.29 26.14
CA SER A 1103 37.33 8.77 27.49
C SER A 1103 36.05 9.64 27.59
N PHE A 1104 35.39 9.97 26.47
CA PHE A 1104 34.04 10.52 26.43
C PHE A 1104 32.96 9.60 27.03
N ALA A 1105 33.14 8.28 26.97
CA ALA A 1105 32.06 7.30 27.19
C ALA A 1105 32.15 6.49 28.50
N ALA A 1106 33.31 6.45 29.16
CA ALA A 1106 33.62 5.35 30.10
C ALA A 1106 33.11 5.52 31.55
N LYS A 1107 32.81 6.73 32.05
CA LYS A 1107 32.36 6.87 33.47
C LYS A 1107 30.87 6.61 33.72
N ALA A 1108 30.04 6.47 32.68
CA ALA A 1108 28.60 6.25 32.85
C ALA A 1108 28.20 4.76 33.00
N ALA A 1109 29.08 3.81 32.70
CA ALA A 1109 28.74 2.38 32.69
C ALA A 1109 28.95 1.66 34.04
N ASN A 1110 29.81 2.17 34.92
CA ASN A 1110 30.16 1.49 36.18
C ASN A 1110 29.30 1.84 37.41
N SER A 1111 28.26 2.68 37.28
CA SER A 1111 27.37 3.03 38.40
C SER A 1111 26.07 2.19 38.48
N LYS A 1112 25.86 1.22 37.59
CA LYS A 1112 24.62 0.40 37.56
C LYS A 1112 24.68 -0.91 38.37
N ALA A 1113 25.74 -1.14 39.14
CA ALA A 1113 25.87 -2.38 39.93
C ALA A 1113 25.31 -2.31 41.37
N ASN A 1114 24.84 -1.16 41.87
CA ASN A 1114 24.24 -1.08 43.23
C ASN A 1114 22.88 -0.38 43.21
N GLY A 1115 21.87 -1.11 43.66
CA GLY A 1115 20.44 -0.86 43.40
C GLY A 1115 19.81 0.41 43.99
N LYS A 1116 18.62 0.69 43.44
CA LYS A 1116 17.55 1.62 43.84
C LYS A 1116 17.72 3.09 43.43
N THR A 1117 16.96 3.52 42.42
CA THR A 1117 15.88 4.54 42.53
C THR A 1117 15.25 4.85 41.17
N ASN A 1118 13.92 5.03 41.16
CA ASN A 1118 13.13 5.53 40.05
C ASN A 1118 13.33 7.05 39.90
N GLY A 1119 13.63 7.52 38.69
CA GLY A 1119 13.67 8.95 38.36
C GLY A 1119 14.39 9.20 37.04
N SER A 1120 13.81 10.03 36.18
CA SER A 1120 14.36 10.45 34.89
C SER A 1120 15.78 10.98 35.02
N ALA A 1121 16.79 10.27 34.51
CA ALA A 1121 18.18 10.70 34.53
C ALA A 1121 18.70 10.92 33.10
N SER A 1122 18.73 12.19 32.71
CA SER A 1122 19.70 12.78 31.78
C SER A 1122 21.10 12.25 32.12
N ALA A 1123 21.74 11.54 31.19
CA ALA A 1123 23.13 11.12 31.33
C ALA A 1123 24.04 12.35 31.23
N THR A 1124 24.44 12.85 32.39
CA THR A 1124 25.32 14.00 32.63
C THR A 1124 26.80 13.70 32.34
N SER A 1125 27.47 14.71 31.76
CA SER A 1125 28.91 15.04 31.85
C SER A 1125 29.97 14.00 31.42
N GLY A 1126 30.60 14.26 30.25
CA GLY A 1126 31.88 13.66 29.83
C GLY A 1126 33.08 14.38 30.45
N GLY A 1127 33.97 13.61 31.07
CA GLY A 1127 35.13 14.11 31.81
C GLY A 1127 36.14 14.84 30.92
N GLY A 1128 36.68 15.95 31.44
CA GLY A 1128 37.85 16.61 30.88
C GLY A 1128 39.07 15.70 30.83
N THR A 1129 40.02 16.07 29.99
CA THR A 1129 41.32 15.42 29.85
C THR A 1129 42.41 16.17 30.63
N SER A 1130 42.02 17.07 31.53
CA SER A 1130 42.95 17.94 32.25
C SER A 1130 44.05 17.12 32.94
N GLY A 1131 45.30 17.45 32.60
CA GLY A 1131 46.51 16.81 33.14
C GLY A 1131 47.09 15.64 32.32
N ALA A 1132 46.44 15.16 31.25
CA ALA A 1132 47.06 14.19 30.35
C ALA A 1132 48.04 14.87 29.37
N PRO A 1133 49.21 14.27 29.05
CA PRO A 1133 50.17 14.85 28.10
C PRO A 1133 49.55 15.18 26.73
N TRP A 1134 48.61 14.35 26.26
CA TRP A 1134 47.91 14.54 24.99
C TRP A 1134 46.72 15.52 25.04
N ALA A 1135 46.36 16.05 26.22
CA ALA A 1135 45.12 16.79 26.42
C ALA A 1135 44.99 18.03 25.53
N LEU A 1136 46.05 18.84 25.46
CA LEU A 1136 46.04 20.07 24.67
C LEU A 1136 45.97 19.76 23.17
N LEU A 1137 46.76 18.79 22.68
CA LEU A 1137 46.70 18.39 21.27
C LEU A 1137 45.33 17.79 20.91
N ARG A 1138 44.77 16.94 21.76
CA ARG A 1138 43.43 16.36 21.52
C ARG A 1138 42.34 17.44 21.53
N SER A 1139 42.42 18.40 22.44
CA SER A 1139 41.50 19.55 22.47
C SER A 1139 41.63 20.40 21.21
N ALA A 1140 42.86 20.66 20.76
CA ALA A 1140 43.12 21.35 19.49
C ALA A 1140 42.54 20.59 18.30
N VAL A 1141 42.71 19.26 18.23
CA VAL A 1141 42.14 18.40 17.19
C VAL A 1141 40.62 18.51 17.17
N LEU A 1142 39.95 18.42 18.32
CA LEU A 1142 38.50 18.55 18.42
C LEU A 1142 38.02 19.95 17.99
N GLU A 1143 38.74 21.00 18.36
CA GLU A 1143 38.43 22.37 17.96
C GLU A 1143 38.62 22.58 16.45
N SER A 1144 39.68 22.04 15.87
CA SER A 1144 39.90 22.04 14.42
C SER A 1144 38.79 21.29 13.69
N ILE A 1145 38.42 20.08 14.14
CA ILE A 1145 37.30 19.30 13.55
C ILE A 1145 35.95 20.02 13.72
N ARG A 1146 35.76 20.77 14.81
CA ARG A 1146 34.57 21.59 15.02
C ARG A 1146 34.48 22.70 13.97
N LEU A 1147 35.57 23.43 13.74
CA LEU A 1147 35.58 24.60 12.86
C LEU A 1147 35.74 24.24 11.37
N CYS A 1148 36.48 23.17 11.08
CA CYS A 1148 36.67 22.55 9.76
C CYS A 1148 35.65 21.43 9.46
N GLY A 1149 34.55 21.38 10.23
CA GLY A 1149 33.51 20.39 10.03
C GLY A 1149 32.80 20.54 8.69
N THR A 1150 31.90 19.60 8.41
CA THR A 1150 31.09 19.61 7.19
C THR A 1150 30.20 20.86 7.09
N ILE A 1151 29.85 21.29 5.88
CA ILE A 1151 28.92 22.43 5.70
C ILE A 1151 27.48 21.98 5.89
N THR A 1152 27.15 20.83 5.29
CA THR A 1152 25.96 20.01 5.49
C THR A 1152 26.34 18.92 6.48
N GLY A 1153 26.00 19.07 7.76
CA GLY A 1153 26.36 18.11 8.82
C GLY A 1153 25.56 16.81 8.73
N PRO A 1154 25.26 16.14 9.85
CA PRO A 1154 24.56 14.87 9.80
C PRO A 1154 23.25 15.00 9.02
N ALA A 1155 23.03 14.04 8.13
CA ALA A 1155 21.87 13.99 7.26
C ALA A 1155 21.03 12.74 7.55
N ARG A 1156 19.72 12.83 7.34
CA ARG A 1156 18.80 11.69 7.42
C ARG A 1156 17.68 11.82 6.40
N ILE A 1157 17.30 10.71 5.80
CA ILE A 1157 16.07 10.63 5.00
C ILE A 1157 14.89 10.65 5.98
N ILE A 1158 13.86 11.42 5.68
CA ILE A 1158 12.61 11.46 6.44
C ILE A 1158 11.78 10.25 5.98
N ALA A 1159 11.89 9.16 6.74
CA ALA A 1159 11.25 7.89 6.42
C ALA A 1159 9.76 7.84 6.80
N ALA A 1160 9.31 8.77 7.66
CA ALA A 1160 7.90 8.90 8.01
C ALA A 1160 7.04 9.08 6.74
N THR A 1161 5.85 8.49 6.69
CA THR A 1161 4.88 8.74 5.61
C THR A 1161 4.23 10.12 5.70
N LYS A 1162 4.53 10.86 6.76
CA LYS A 1162 4.00 12.18 7.08
C LYS A 1162 5.13 13.20 7.12
N ALA A 1163 4.80 14.46 6.89
CA ALA A 1163 5.73 15.56 7.07
C ALA A 1163 6.16 15.69 8.54
N LEU A 1164 7.46 15.85 8.78
CA LEU A 1164 8.04 15.92 10.12
C LEU A 1164 8.16 17.38 10.59
N PRO A 1165 7.44 17.80 11.65
CA PRO A 1165 7.54 19.16 12.17
C PRO A 1165 8.90 19.41 12.85
N LEU A 1166 9.50 20.58 12.61
CA LEU A 1166 10.70 21.02 13.30
C LEU A 1166 10.40 21.26 14.78
N ARG A 1167 11.34 20.90 15.66
CA ARG A 1167 11.20 21.17 17.11
C ARG A 1167 11.42 22.64 17.42
N SER A 1168 12.28 23.31 16.65
CA SER A 1168 12.52 24.74 16.77
C SER A 1168 11.33 25.57 16.29
N ASP A 1169 10.62 25.11 15.25
CA ASP A 1169 9.43 25.75 14.72
C ASP A 1169 8.43 24.69 14.20
N PRO A 1170 7.47 24.24 15.03
CA PRO A 1170 6.50 23.21 14.63
C PRO A 1170 5.61 23.60 13.44
N ALA A 1171 5.55 24.89 13.07
CA ALA A 1171 4.85 25.34 11.87
C ALA A 1171 5.62 24.99 10.58
N VAL A 1172 6.94 24.81 10.68
CA VAL A 1172 7.80 24.35 9.59
C VAL A 1172 7.88 22.83 9.62
N ARG A 1173 7.45 22.19 8.54
CA ARG A 1173 7.43 20.72 8.40
C ARG A 1173 8.37 20.30 7.30
N LEU A 1174 9.05 19.17 7.45
CA LEU A 1174 9.92 18.61 6.43
C LEU A 1174 9.19 17.50 5.65
N PRO A 1175 9.26 17.45 4.30
CA PRO A 1175 8.49 16.49 3.53
C PRO A 1175 9.03 15.05 3.64
N PRO A 1176 8.15 14.03 3.58
CA PRO A 1176 8.55 12.63 3.54
C PRO A 1176 9.38 12.31 2.29
N GLY A 1177 10.34 11.40 2.40
CA GLY A 1177 11.24 11.00 1.31
C GLY A 1177 12.32 12.03 0.96
N LYS A 1178 12.43 13.14 1.70
CA LYS A 1178 13.49 14.16 1.56
C LYS A 1178 14.55 14.04 2.65
N VAL A 1179 15.66 14.76 2.51
CA VAL A 1179 16.79 14.67 3.44
C VAL A 1179 16.78 15.85 4.40
N ALA A 1180 16.71 15.61 5.71
CA ALA A 1180 16.96 16.62 6.73
C ALA A 1180 18.45 16.64 7.06
N THR A 1181 19.09 17.81 7.02
CA THR A 1181 20.54 17.95 7.24
C THR A 1181 20.82 19.07 8.23
N LEU A 1182 21.43 18.78 9.36
CA LEU A 1182 21.83 19.82 10.32
C LEU A 1182 23.14 20.46 9.89
N SER A 1183 23.21 21.78 9.72
CA SER A 1183 24.46 22.43 9.31
C SER A 1183 25.44 22.51 10.49
N THR A 1184 26.43 21.62 10.53
CA THR A 1184 27.55 21.66 11.50
C THR A 1184 28.26 23.01 11.50
N TRP A 1185 28.46 23.62 10.32
CA TRP A 1185 29.04 24.96 10.23
C TRP A 1185 28.25 26.01 11.02
N TYR A 1186 26.93 26.04 10.82
CA TYR A 1186 26.07 27.02 11.48
C TYR A 1186 25.96 26.69 12.97
N THR A 1187 25.62 25.44 13.31
CA THR A 1187 25.43 24.95 14.68
C THR A 1187 26.67 25.20 15.55
N HIS A 1188 27.88 24.96 15.03
CA HIS A 1188 29.10 25.18 15.80
C HIS A 1188 29.49 26.65 15.97
N ARG A 1189 28.96 27.56 15.14
CA ARG A 1189 29.23 29.00 15.23
C ARG A 1189 28.10 29.77 15.95
N GLN A 1190 27.10 29.07 16.46
CA GLN A 1190 26.06 29.69 17.27
C GLN A 1190 26.55 30.02 18.67
N THR A 1191 26.33 31.28 19.06
CA THR A 1191 26.66 31.77 20.41
C THR A 1191 25.86 31.07 21.50
N ALA A 1192 24.64 30.62 21.21
CA ALA A 1192 23.83 29.84 22.14
C ALA A 1192 24.49 28.51 22.56
N SER A 1193 25.31 27.92 21.68
CA SER A 1193 25.94 26.62 21.90
C SER A 1193 27.33 26.75 22.51
N PHE A 1194 28.12 27.73 22.04
CA PHE A 1194 29.56 27.85 22.32
C PHE A 1194 29.99 29.15 23.00
N GLY A 1195 29.08 30.09 23.26
CA GLY A 1195 29.39 31.39 23.84
C GLY A 1195 29.77 32.45 22.80
N PRO A 1196 30.11 33.69 23.23
CA PRO A 1196 30.41 34.81 22.34
C PRO A 1196 31.58 34.56 21.38
N ASP A 1197 32.51 33.69 21.79
CA ASP A 1197 33.72 33.29 21.05
C ASP A 1197 33.49 32.07 20.14
N ALA A 1198 32.24 31.70 19.84
CA ALA A 1198 31.91 30.49 19.04
C ALA A 1198 32.61 30.41 17.68
N ALA A 1199 32.87 31.55 17.04
CA ALA A 1199 33.56 31.62 15.74
C ALA A 1199 35.10 31.60 15.86
N GLN A 1200 35.64 31.79 17.05
CA GLN A 1200 37.07 31.86 17.31
C GLN A 1200 37.65 30.46 17.55
N TYR A 1201 38.84 30.21 17.02
CA TYR A 1201 39.60 28.99 17.31
C TYR A 1201 40.22 29.07 18.71
N ARG A 1202 39.93 28.08 19.55
CA ARG A 1202 40.39 27.95 20.94
C ARG A 1202 40.93 26.55 21.18
N ALA A 1203 42.24 26.37 21.10
CA ALA A 1203 42.88 25.06 21.28
C ALA A 1203 42.63 24.43 22.66
N ASP A 1204 42.33 25.23 23.67
CA ASP A 1204 42.04 24.83 25.05
C ASP A 1204 40.55 24.53 25.32
N ARG A 1205 39.65 24.74 24.34
CA ARG A 1205 38.19 24.73 24.54
C ARG A 1205 37.66 23.43 25.18
N PHE A 1206 38.29 22.31 24.90
CA PHE A 1206 37.86 20.98 25.32
C PHE A 1206 38.81 20.29 26.30
N VAL A 1207 39.82 21.01 26.82
CA VAL A 1207 40.77 20.46 27.81
C VAL A 1207 40.03 20.06 29.08
N ASP A 1208 39.20 20.96 29.62
CA ASP A 1208 38.53 20.77 30.92
C ASP A 1208 37.23 19.96 30.83
N SER A 1209 36.58 19.94 29.66
CA SER A 1209 35.34 19.19 29.46
C SER A 1209 35.17 18.75 28.01
N SER A 1210 34.85 17.47 27.83
CA SER A 1210 34.74 16.85 26.52
C SER A 1210 33.25 16.66 26.15
N PRO A 1211 32.75 17.28 25.08
CA PRO A 1211 31.33 17.26 24.73
C PRO A 1211 30.84 15.86 24.31
N ALA A 1212 29.64 15.48 24.79
CA ALA A 1212 29.01 14.19 24.46
C ALA A 1212 28.81 14.03 22.96
N ILE A 1213 29.02 12.82 22.44
CA ILE A 1213 28.95 12.56 21.00
C ILE A 1213 27.51 12.72 20.50
N GLY A 1214 27.36 13.38 19.34
CA GLY A 1214 26.06 13.70 18.79
C GLY A 1214 25.37 14.85 19.52
N SER A 1215 26.00 15.46 20.54
CA SER A 1215 25.53 16.73 21.09
C SER A 1215 25.85 17.87 20.13
N VAL A 1216 25.15 18.99 20.29
CA VAL A 1216 25.36 20.25 19.56
C VAL A 1216 26.82 20.72 19.60
N ARG A 1217 27.57 20.35 20.64
CA ARG A 1217 28.98 20.69 20.81
C ARG A 1217 29.97 19.69 20.17
N ASN A 1218 29.49 18.53 19.70
CA ASN A 1218 30.27 17.45 19.11
C ASN A 1218 29.44 16.61 18.13
N ILE A 1219 28.99 17.26 17.05
CA ILE A 1219 28.12 16.64 16.04
C ILE A 1219 28.80 16.42 14.68
N SER A 1220 30.06 16.85 14.53
CA SER A 1220 30.86 16.61 13.31
C SER A 1220 30.99 15.13 12.96
N PHE A 1221 30.97 14.25 13.97
CA PHE A 1221 31.05 12.80 13.80
C PHE A 1221 29.69 12.10 13.72
N GLY A 1222 28.61 12.84 13.47
CA GLY A 1222 27.27 12.27 13.34
C GLY A 1222 26.47 12.25 14.64
N LEU A 1223 25.38 11.49 14.63
CA LEU A 1223 24.42 11.40 15.74
C LEU A 1223 24.71 10.19 16.63
N GLN A 1224 24.38 10.27 17.92
CA GLN A 1224 24.56 9.14 18.85
C GLN A 1224 23.81 7.88 18.36
N GLY A 1225 24.38 6.70 18.64
CA GLY A 1225 23.83 5.41 18.22
C GLY A 1225 24.35 4.94 16.86
N PRO A 1226 23.56 4.23 16.04
CA PRO A 1226 24.02 3.62 14.78
C PRO A 1226 24.40 4.63 13.68
N ARG A 1227 24.25 5.93 13.94
CA ARG A 1227 24.52 7.04 13.01
C ARG A 1227 25.84 7.77 13.32
N ILE A 1228 26.59 7.30 14.31
CA ILE A 1228 27.92 7.82 14.63
C ILE A 1228 28.91 7.39 13.54
N CYS A 1229 29.87 8.25 13.19
CA CYS A 1229 30.94 7.94 12.26
C CYS A 1229 31.71 6.71 12.78
N PRO A 1230 31.71 5.59 12.06
CA PRO A 1230 32.21 4.31 12.59
C PRO A 1230 33.72 4.34 12.86
N GLY A 1231 34.48 5.21 12.17
CA GLY A 1231 35.94 5.34 12.33
C GLY A 1231 36.42 6.55 13.12
N GLN A 1232 35.54 7.28 13.83
CA GLN A 1232 35.91 8.57 14.47
C GLN A 1232 37.10 8.47 15.44
N TRP A 1233 37.23 7.35 16.16
CA TRP A 1233 38.24 7.19 17.20
C TRP A 1233 39.61 6.97 16.60
N TYR A 1234 39.67 6.06 15.63
CA TYR A 1234 40.83 5.88 14.77
C TYR A 1234 41.26 7.20 14.11
N VAL A 1235 40.31 7.98 13.57
CA VAL A 1235 40.63 9.27 12.94
C VAL A 1235 41.22 10.26 13.95
N GLN A 1236 40.66 10.38 15.15
CA GLN A 1236 41.21 11.25 16.19
C GLN A 1236 42.62 10.82 16.60
N GLU A 1237 42.85 9.51 16.79
CA GLU A 1237 44.14 8.96 17.15
C GLU A 1237 45.18 9.22 16.05
N ALA A 1238 44.82 8.93 14.80
CA ALA A 1238 45.66 9.17 13.64
C ALA A 1238 46.06 10.64 13.52
N ILE A 1239 45.12 11.58 13.70
CA ILE A 1239 45.44 13.01 13.66
C ILE A 1239 46.43 13.39 14.76
N CYS A 1240 46.18 12.97 16.01
CA CYS A 1240 47.06 13.29 17.13
C CYS A 1240 48.49 12.79 16.88
N ILE A 1241 48.65 11.52 16.49
CA ILE A 1241 49.97 10.92 16.25
C ILE A 1241 50.67 11.62 15.07
N MET A 1242 49.99 11.76 13.93
CA MET A 1242 50.56 12.36 12.73
C MET A 1242 50.99 13.83 12.94
N VAL A 1243 50.16 14.63 13.61
CA VAL A 1243 50.48 16.04 13.91
C VAL A 1243 51.63 16.12 14.91
N GLN A 1244 51.67 15.24 15.91
CA GLN A 1244 52.78 15.20 16.87
C GLN A 1244 54.12 14.91 16.17
N HIS A 1245 54.19 13.93 15.26
CA HIS A 1245 55.43 13.63 14.53
C HIS A 1245 55.89 14.80 13.65
N LEU A 1246 54.95 15.51 13.02
CA LEU A 1246 55.26 16.71 12.23
C LEU A 1246 55.84 17.82 13.11
N LEU A 1247 55.19 18.13 14.23
CA LEU A 1247 55.65 19.18 15.16
C LEU A 1247 56.94 18.81 15.90
N ALA A 1248 57.23 17.52 16.08
CA ALA A 1248 58.47 17.03 16.66
C ALA A 1248 59.64 17.17 15.67
N GLY A 1249 59.43 16.83 14.39
CA GLY A 1249 60.48 16.84 13.37
C GLY A 1249 60.72 18.20 12.71
N TYR A 1250 59.76 19.11 12.75
CA TYR A 1250 59.80 20.36 11.98
C TYR A 1250 59.30 21.57 12.77
N THR A 1251 59.88 22.72 12.46
CA THR A 1251 59.38 24.04 12.83
C THR A 1251 58.67 24.64 11.61
N PHE A 1252 57.45 25.13 11.82
CA PHE A 1252 56.62 25.73 10.78
C PHE A 1252 56.44 27.21 11.09
N THR A 1253 56.73 28.08 10.13
CA THR A 1253 56.58 29.54 10.26
C THR A 1253 55.72 30.06 9.12
N PRO A 1254 54.42 30.37 9.35
CA PRO A 1254 53.55 30.87 8.31
C PRO A 1254 53.90 32.31 7.93
N SER A 1255 53.79 32.65 6.65
CA SER A 1255 54.09 33.99 6.13
C SER A 1255 53.04 35.04 6.50
N VAL A 1256 51.86 34.60 6.97
CA VAL A 1256 50.74 35.48 7.40
C VAL A 1256 50.12 34.89 8.67
N THR A 1257 50.27 35.58 9.80
CA THR A 1257 49.85 35.10 11.13
C THR A 1257 48.53 35.71 11.64
N ARG A 1258 47.93 36.67 10.92
CA ARG A 1258 46.73 37.40 11.39
C ARG A 1258 45.64 37.48 10.32
N LEU A 1259 45.17 36.32 9.85
CA LEU A 1259 43.90 36.25 9.15
C LEU A 1259 42.77 36.41 10.17
N GLY A 1260 41.72 37.17 9.85
CA GLY A 1260 40.51 37.18 10.68
C GLY A 1260 39.85 35.79 10.66
N ASP A 1261 39.09 35.42 11.69
CA ASP A 1261 38.52 34.07 11.79
C ASP A 1261 37.62 33.68 10.62
N ALA A 1262 37.02 34.65 9.93
CA ALA A 1262 36.26 34.39 8.70
C ALA A 1262 37.15 34.06 7.49
N ASP A 1263 38.35 34.63 7.43
CA ASP A 1263 39.33 34.50 6.33
C ASP A 1263 40.25 33.29 6.51
N LYS A 1264 40.30 32.76 7.74
CA LYS A 1264 41.05 31.55 8.09
C LYS A 1264 40.52 30.32 7.38
N TYR A 1265 39.24 30.25 6.98
CA TYR A 1265 38.65 29.00 6.46
C TYR A 1265 38.18 29.11 5.01
N ILE A 1266 38.39 28.03 4.23
CA ILE A 1266 37.88 27.86 2.88
C ILE A 1266 36.67 26.92 2.90
N TYR A 1267 35.67 27.25 2.10
CA TYR A 1267 34.39 26.57 2.09
C TYR A 1267 34.20 25.81 0.77
N HIS A 1268 34.33 24.49 0.83
CA HIS A 1268 34.10 23.60 -0.31
C HIS A 1268 32.75 22.89 -0.16
N ALA A 1269 32.22 22.32 -1.26
CA ALA A 1269 31.02 21.47 -1.17
C ALA A 1269 31.23 20.36 -0.16
N GLY A 1270 30.53 20.45 0.97
CA GLY A 1270 30.49 19.43 2.00
C GLY A 1270 31.51 19.57 3.11
N VAL A 1271 32.58 20.36 2.98
CA VAL A 1271 33.64 20.47 4.02
C VAL A 1271 34.22 21.88 4.14
N VAL A 1272 34.60 22.27 5.36
CA VAL A 1272 35.36 23.48 5.63
C VAL A 1272 36.81 23.08 5.85
N THR A 1273 37.73 23.73 5.16
CA THR A 1273 39.17 23.47 5.35
C THR A 1273 39.86 24.72 5.85
N ARG A 1274 41.01 24.54 6.49
CA ARG A 1274 41.86 25.66 6.84
C ARG A 1274 42.49 26.25 5.57
N LYS A 1275 42.44 27.58 5.42
CA LYS A 1275 43.08 28.29 4.31
C LYS A 1275 44.58 28.11 4.38
N GLU A 1276 45.16 27.66 3.27
CA GLU A 1276 46.60 27.56 3.15
C GLU A 1276 47.23 28.95 3.08
N VAL A 1277 48.34 29.08 3.78
CA VAL A 1277 49.25 30.22 3.70
C VAL A 1277 50.63 29.66 3.39
N PRO A 1278 51.51 30.40 2.68
CA PRO A 1278 52.88 29.98 2.52
C PRO A 1278 53.53 29.73 3.88
N VAL A 1279 54.22 28.60 4.02
CA VAL A 1279 54.88 28.21 5.28
C VAL A 1279 56.35 27.98 5.01
N THR A 1280 57.19 28.66 5.78
CA THR A 1280 58.61 28.33 5.87
C THR A 1280 58.76 27.15 6.83
N VAL A 1281 59.31 26.04 6.33
CA VAL A 1281 59.52 24.82 7.09
C VAL A 1281 61.02 24.64 7.32
N THR A 1282 61.40 24.41 8.57
CA THR A 1282 62.77 24.12 8.96
C THR A 1282 62.79 22.80 9.72
N ARG A 1283 63.72 21.89 9.39
CA ARG A 1283 63.86 20.64 10.13
C ARG A 1283 64.46 20.92 11.51
N LYS A 1284 63.85 20.37 12.56
CA LYS A 1284 64.41 20.42 13.92
C LYS A 1284 65.59 19.44 13.98
N VAL A 1285 66.72 19.93 14.50
CA VAL A 1285 67.98 19.19 14.62
C VAL A 1285 68.08 18.59 16.01
#